data_AF-A0A9E3LAR7-F1
#
_entry.id   AF-A0A9E3LAR7-F1
#
_cell.length_a   1.000
_cell.length_b   1.000
_cell.length_c   1.000
_cell.angle_alpha   90.00
_cell.angle_beta   90.00
_cell.angle_gamma   90.00
#
_symmetry.space_group_name_H-M   'P 1'
#
loop_
_entity.id
_entity.type
_entity.pdbx_description
1 polymer ?
#
loop_
_entity_poly.entity_id
_entity_poly.type
_entity_poly.pdbx_seq_one_letter_code
_entity_poly.pdbx_strand_id
1 'polypeptide(L)'
;MNKGPTDHVKTERLNYLWTPDLDPLFWGVTRTGVVSAWYGHIPFAHWIVGALRPRLLVELGTRHGVSYSAWCEAVVRHRLETRCFAVDTWQGDGQSDDKGENVYRDLRRFHDPRYGAFSELLRCSFDEALPFVGDGSVDLLHIDGSAAYDAARHDFDRWSPKLSDQAVVLIHGTNRRAHASEVWRLWGELRGRFPSFEFLHGHGLGILATGGSPAPELLELCSLRDAAKVHALRQRFSFLGERCLLLAQPPPQEQADTAGCQARLRALERELASRETRIKILEDEAATREGRLAAIQAESASRAAAERELRARAVERTVRARADLAKANAGVVQTPALAGAAGSMRARVRVFYISGEPDTPGNFYRVMYHTAAMKAAGAEVSWIRVDGLPERAAHMAGTDLLVIWRAPWEPRLASTVEAARKAGARVIFDVDDLMIDPSLARLDVIDGIRTQSLTEQQLQGHYARLQSTMMAADYCIAPTEELASHLRRFERPTLVLPNGFDTETYLASRLAVRRRRAERADGLVRVGYAAGSRTHQRDFAVMAGAMARLLHDRPHCRLVLFRTIVDLDEFPAFQGLASRIEWRDLVPLRRLPDEIARFDVNIAPLVVGNVYCEAKSELKFFEAALADVPTIASPVGPYRRAIQDGMTGFLADGPESWYRTLIRLVDDPTLRRRIARSAHHAVLWRYGPLKRANAMLSALPLLCGDSPSATRAFAFELHCPPPRKVPGIQIPASEVAFESDRLGRAEVTVVVPLHNYAHYVEEALDSVREQTLAALDLVVVDDASTDRSLATAVDWAQRHAARFNRVAVLHNHANAGLGPTRNAGIDAADTPFVFLLDADNRLLPPCCAVCLSAIRAGNAAYAYPQIRKFSGGSGVLGNHRFEPARFIGGNYIDAMALVSKEAWAAVEGYADLRIGWEDFDFWCRLVERGLFGCPAGEVPLAEYRVHGNSMLSTITMRNASRVISLLEERHPWLNIVFPQRTTEPDFEPGTATSSRLDRLLPALRCPETGERLVLGPDGVLHTNNGRRTWPLIAGRPNLFPGLAAPEMLADSHVSNPLPENALTLIQDAHGGLVLNLSAGATHKRFENVVEAEAAVFRHTDILADAHNLPFVDNAFEAVIVMNAFEHYRDPKRVVQELLRVLRPGGKVLIHTAFLQPLHEAPCHFYNCTRYGLEKWFEDFETLALHVPDNFHPGYSIAWLAAECESALRRNVSAATADEFKNLPMHRVIAFWCGDVKTRSTDELWSALAQLPQAAQESIAAGFEYFGRKPLS
;
A
#
# COMPACT_ATOMS: atom_id res chain seq x y z
N MET A 1 2.02 40.27 84.22
CA MET A 1 3.12 41.24 84.35
C MET A 1 4.34 40.66 83.64
N ASN A 2 4.96 41.46 82.77
CA ASN A 2 6.39 41.54 82.41
C ASN A 2 7.14 40.27 81.94
N LYS A 3 8.07 40.27 80.97
CA LYS A 3 8.56 41.16 79.89
C LYS A 3 9.73 40.36 79.25
N GLY A 4 9.81 40.28 77.91
CA GLY A 4 11.02 39.94 77.12
C GLY A 4 11.53 38.49 77.18
N PRO A 5 12.06 37.93 76.07
CA PRO A 5 13.15 38.55 75.31
C PRO A 5 12.88 38.70 73.80
N THR A 6 13.73 39.54 73.21
CA THR A 6 13.80 40.03 71.84
C THR A 6 14.39 39.03 70.83
N ASP A 7 14.11 39.34 69.56
CA ASP A 7 14.83 39.04 68.32
C ASP A 7 14.43 37.83 67.42
N HIS A 8 14.10 38.22 66.18
CA HIS A 8 13.93 37.47 64.92
C HIS A 8 12.59 36.78 64.62
N VAL A 9 11.54 37.58 64.36
CA VAL A 9 10.44 37.16 63.46
C VAL A 9 10.59 37.92 62.13
N LYS A 10 11.16 37.26 61.11
CA LYS A 10 10.93 37.62 59.71
C LYS A 10 9.77 36.76 59.22
N THR A 11 8.59 37.35 59.10
CA THR A 11 7.45 36.75 58.40
C THR A 11 7.81 36.71 56.91
N GLU A 12 8.23 35.55 56.40
CA GLU A 12 8.54 35.38 54.97
C GLU A 12 7.22 35.39 54.18
N ARG A 13 6.95 36.48 53.45
CA ARG A 13 5.66 36.67 52.75
C ARG A 13 5.55 35.75 51.55
N LEU A 14 6.66 35.18 51.09
CA LEU A 14 6.69 34.24 49.97
C LEU A 14 6.45 32.79 50.39
N ASN A 15 6.20 32.50 51.68
CA ASN A 15 6.20 31.11 52.15
C ASN A 15 5.13 30.20 51.56
N TYR A 16 4.03 30.79 51.08
CA TYR A 16 2.99 30.05 50.38
C TYR A 16 3.36 29.72 48.93
N LEU A 17 4.41 30.34 48.35
CA LEU A 17 4.84 30.06 46.98
C LEU A 17 5.38 28.65 46.80
N TRP A 18 5.84 28.01 47.88
CA TRP A 18 6.35 26.64 47.89
C TRP A 18 5.37 25.61 48.49
N THR A 19 4.18 26.03 48.95
CA THR A 19 3.11 25.12 49.38
C THR A 19 2.06 24.94 48.28
N PRO A 20 1.28 23.82 48.27
CA PRO A 20 0.24 23.56 47.26
C PRO A 20 -0.93 24.56 47.25
N ASP A 21 -0.95 25.52 48.17
CA ASP A 21 -2.06 26.45 48.37
C ASP A 21 -2.31 27.38 47.15
N LEU A 22 -1.33 27.48 46.24
CA LEU A 22 -1.46 28.19 44.97
C LEU A 22 -1.93 27.30 43.81
N ASP A 23 -2.10 26.01 44.01
CA ASP A 23 -2.58 25.10 42.96
C ASP A 23 -3.91 25.54 42.31
N PRO A 24 -4.87 26.17 43.04
CA PRO A 24 -6.06 26.76 42.45
C PRO A 24 -5.84 28.03 41.61
N LEU A 25 -4.66 28.66 41.69
CA LEU A 25 -4.29 29.81 40.84
C LEU A 25 -3.75 29.38 39.47
N PHE A 26 -3.45 28.09 39.27
CA PHE A 26 -2.96 27.54 38.01
C PHE A 26 -4.13 27.01 37.20
N TRP A 27 -4.81 27.95 36.57
CA TRP A 27 -5.95 27.69 35.71
C TRP A 27 -5.52 27.18 34.33
N GLY A 28 -6.41 26.43 33.67
CA GLY A 28 -6.12 25.85 32.36
C GLY A 28 -5.77 26.90 31.31
N VAL A 29 -4.86 26.54 30.41
CA VAL A 29 -4.40 27.40 29.32
C VAL A 29 -5.55 27.68 28.37
N THR A 30 -5.90 28.96 28.17
CA THR A 30 -7.01 29.35 27.29
C THR A 30 -6.58 29.56 25.84
N ARG A 31 -5.34 30.03 25.63
CA ARG A 31 -4.75 30.23 24.30
C ARG A 31 -3.85 29.04 23.95
N THR A 32 -4.40 28.06 23.24
CA THR A 32 -3.72 26.82 22.83
C THR A 32 -3.51 26.77 21.31
N GLY A 33 -2.81 25.74 20.80
CA GLY A 33 -2.66 25.52 19.35
C GLY A 33 -1.56 26.33 18.67
N VAL A 34 -0.71 27.04 19.43
CA VAL A 34 0.45 27.77 18.92
C VAL A 34 1.69 27.35 19.70
N VAL A 35 2.84 27.13 19.05
CA VAL A 35 4.10 26.81 19.76
C VAL A 35 4.69 28.07 20.37
N SER A 36 4.92 28.06 21.69
CA SER A 36 5.55 29.20 22.39
C SER A 36 6.32 28.75 23.62
N ALA A 37 7.50 29.33 23.85
CA ALA A 37 8.26 29.11 25.08
C ALA A 37 7.57 29.72 26.32
N TRP A 38 6.59 30.60 26.11
CA TRP A 38 5.85 31.29 27.17
C TRP A 38 4.91 30.40 27.97
N TYR A 39 4.53 29.21 27.48
CA TYR A 39 3.67 28.30 28.27
C TYR A 39 4.29 27.96 29.62
N GLY A 40 5.63 27.86 29.69
CA GLY A 40 6.37 27.62 30.92
C GLY A 40 6.23 28.73 31.98
N HIS A 41 5.85 29.93 31.56
CA HIS A 41 5.79 31.12 32.42
C HIS A 41 4.35 31.55 32.77
N ILE A 42 3.32 30.93 32.17
CA ILE A 42 1.90 31.25 32.43
C ILE A 42 1.56 31.21 33.93
N PRO A 43 1.96 30.17 34.70
CA PRO A 43 1.75 30.14 36.15
C PRO A 43 2.29 31.38 36.87
N PHE A 44 3.49 31.84 36.47
CA PHE A 44 4.10 33.03 37.04
C PHE A 44 3.36 34.31 36.60
N ALA A 45 2.89 34.36 35.36
CA ALA A 45 2.10 35.46 34.84
C ALA A 45 0.82 35.72 35.65
N HIS A 46 0.10 34.65 36.00
CA HIS A 46 -1.08 34.73 36.86
C HIS A 46 -0.76 35.19 38.28
N TRP A 47 0.37 34.76 38.84
CA TRP A 47 0.79 35.17 40.17
C TRP A 47 1.21 36.64 40.21
N ILE A 48 2.11 37.07 39.31
CA ILE A 48 2.69 38.41 39.36
C ILE A 48 1.65 39.51 39.13
N VAL A 49 0.67 39.30 38.24
CA VAL A 49 -0.44 40.25 38.04
C VAL A 49 -1.30 40.36 39.31
N GLY A 50 -1.55 39.25 40.00
CA GLY A 50 -2.28 39.25 41.26
C GLY A 50 -1.52 39.90 42.42
N ALA A 51 -0.20 39.71 42.46
CA ALA A 51 0.67 40.31 43.49
C ALA A 51 0.89 41.81 43.27
N LEU A 52 1.11 42.22 42.02
CA LEU A 52 1.39 43.62 41.66
C LEU A 52 0.11 44.46 41.53
N ARG A 53 -1.01 43.84 41.13
CA ARG A 53 -2.29 44.51 40.84
C ARG A 53 -2.11 45.79 40.00
N PRO A 54 -1.46 45.69 38.82
CA PRO A 54 -1.04 46.87 38.05
C PRO A 54 -2.25 47.69 37.60
N ARG A 55 -2.13 49.02 37.55
CA ARG A 55 -3.13 49.90 36.91
C ARG A 55 -2.98 49.84 35.40
N LEU A 56 -1.73 49.80 34.92
CA LEU A 56 -1.40 49.70 33.50
C LEU A 56 -0.33 48.62 33.26
N LEU A 57 -0.65 47.72 32.33
CA LEU A 57 0.23 46.66 31.84
C LEU A 57 0.49 46.88 30.35
N VAL A 58 1.76 46.83 29.95
CA VAL A 58 2.15 46.93 28.54
C VAL A 58 3.03 45.74 28.15
N GLU A 59 2.73 45.12 27.03
CA GLU A 59 3.58 44.12 26.39
C GLU A 59 4.11 44.61 25.04
N LEU A 60 5.42 44.48 24.84
CA LEU A 60 6.11 44.74 23.59
C LEU A 60 6.51 43.40 22.95
N GLY A 61 6.08 43.16 21.71
CA GLY A 61 6.42 41.95 20.95
C GLY A 61 5.41 40.82 21.12
N THR A 62 4.12 41.14 21.09
CA THR A 62 3.04 40.21 21.41
C THR A 62 2.91 39.00 20.47
N ARG A 63 3.30 39.11 19.19
CA ARG A 63 3.23 38.03 18.19
C ARG A 63 1.90 37.25 18.25
N HIS A 64 1.93 35.96 18.59
CA HIS A 64 0.74 35.09 18.66
C HIS A 64 -0.12 35.27 19.92
N GLY A 65 0.35 36.06 20.89
CA GLY A 65 -0.38 36.51 22.07
C GLY A 65 -0.53 35.48 23.19
N VAL A 66 0.37 34.49 23.31
CA VAL A 66 0.33 33.48 24.39
C VAL A 66 0.60 34.13 25.75
N SER A 67 1.68 34.92 25.88
CA SER A 67 1.97 35.71 27.09
C SER A 67 0.88 36.74 27.35
N TYR A 68 0.48 37.50 26.31
CA TYR A 68 -0.52 38.55 26.43
C TYR A 68 -1.88 38.06 26.92
N SER A 69 -2.33 36.92 26.40
CA SER A 69 -3.58 36.31 26.83
C SER A 69 -3.49 35.87 28.30
N ALA A 70 -2.35 35.34 28.74
CA ALA A 70 -2.15 34.98 30.15
C ALA A 70 -2.22 36.20 31.08
N TRP A 71 -1.64 37.34 30.68
CA TRP A 71 -1.77 38.60 31.44
C TRP A 71 -3.23 39.05 31.55
N CYS A 72 -3.94 39.11 30.42
CA CYS A 72 -5.34 39.55 30.38
C CYS A 72 -6.25 38.61 31.15
N GLU A 73 -5.99 37.31 31.09
CA GLU A 73 -6.74 36.31 31.83
C GLU A 73 -6.50 36.45 33.34
N ALA A 74 -5.27 36.75 33.77
CA ALA A 74 -4.96 37.05 35.16
C ALA A 74 -5.74 38.29 35.66
N VAL A 75 -5.82 39.35 34.85
CA VAL A 75 -6.61 40.56 35.16
C VAL A 75 -8.09 40.22 35.38
N VAL A 76 -8.70 39.43 34.48
CA VAL A 76 -10.11 39.00 34.61
C VAL A 76 -10.32 38.18 35.87
N ARG A 77 -9.44 37.20 36.13
CA ARG A 77 -9.59 36.27 37.25
C ARG A 77 -9.42 36.95 38.61
N HIS A 78 -8.47 37.89 38.72
CA HIS A 78 -8.26 38.70 39.92
C HIS A 78 -9.23 39.88 40.04
N ARG A 79 -10.11 40.08 39.03
CA ARG A 79 -11.11 41.15 38.96
C ARG A 79 -10.48 42.54 39.14
N LEU A 80 -9.41 42.81 38.42
CA LEU A 80 -8.68 44.07 38.49
C LEU A 80 -9.24 45.07 37.47
N GLU A 81 -9.19 46.36 37.82
CA GLU A 81 -9.48 47.47 36.90
C GLU A 81 -8.23 47.87 36.08
N THR A 82 -7.40 46.89 35.74
CA THR A 82 -6.15 47.06 34.98
C THR A 82 -6.46 47.38 33.51
N ARG A 83 -5.78 48.38 32.94
CA ARG A 83 -5.71 48.57 31.48
C ARG A 83 -4.52 47.82 30.91
N CYS A 84 -4.70 47.22 29.72
CA CYS A 84 -3.65 46.47 29.04
C CYS A 84 -3.41 46.97 27.60
N PHE A 85 -2.14 47.06 27.19
CA PHE A 85 -1.76 47.29 25.79
C PHE A 85 -0.82 46.20 25.28
N ALA A 86 -1.17 45.59 24.14
CA ALA A 86 -0.28 44.75 23.35
C ALA A 86 0.25 45.56 22.18
N VAL A 87 1.56 45.70 22.07
CA VAL A 87 2.21 46.47 21.01
C VAL A 87 3.04 45.53 20.14
N ASP A 88 2.71 45.49 18.87
CA ASP A 88 3.47 44.78 17.84
C ASP A 88 3.12 45.37 16.46
N THR A 89 4.01 45.21 15.49
CA THR A 89 3.72 45.58 14.09
C THR A 89 2.90 44.50 13.39
N TRP A 90 3.06 43.23 13.80
CA TRP A 90 2.57 42.04 13.10
C TRP A 90 2.88 42.05 11.59
N GLN A 91 4.02 42.65 11.20
CA GLN A 91 4.47 42.70 9.80
C GLN A 91 5.40 41.53 9.41
N GLY A 92 5.84 40.73 10.39
CA GLY A 92 6.77 39.61 10.17
C GLY A 92 8.20 40.09 9.94
N ASP A 93 9.17 39.39 10.52
CA ASP A 93 10.60 39.72 10.56
C ASP A 93 11.35 39.36 9.25
N GLY A 94 10.64 39.25 8.12
CA GLY A 94 11.22 39.01 6.79
C GLY A 94 11.97 37.68 6.60
N GLN A 95 12.05 36.82 7.62
CA GLN A 95 12.77 35.53 7.57
C GLN A 95 11.95 34.31 8.04
N SER A 96 10.65 34.45 8.35
CA SER A 96 9.77 33.31 8.67
C SER A 96 8.45 33.37 7.90
N ASP A 97 8.06 32.25 7.29
CA ASP A 97 6.97 32.10 6.30
C ASP A 97 5.52 32.38 6.79
N ASP A 98 5.30 32.79 8.03
CA ASP A 98 3.96 33.14 8.51
C ASP A 98 3.64 34.61 8.23
N LYS A 99 2.78 34.84 7.24
CA LYS A 99 2.24 36.16 6.88
C LYS A 99 1.63 36.82 8.12
N GLY A 100 2.33 37.77 8.76
CA GLY A 100 1.98 38.37 10.06
C GLY A 100 0.55 38.92 10.20
N GLU A 101 -0.10 39.25 9.09
CA GLU A 101 -1.52 39.59 9.02
C GLU A 101 -2.45 38.48 9.54
N ASN A 102 -2.12 37.21 9.29
CA ASN A 102 -2.91 36.08 9.77
C ASN A 102 -2.76 35.90 11.28
N VAL A 103 -1.55 36.12 11.81
CA VAL A 103 -1.27 36.07 13.26
C VAL A 103 -2.06 37.15 13.99
N TYR A 104 -2.06 38.38 13.48
CA TYR A 104 -2.87 39.47 14.03
C TYR A 104 -4.37 39.17 14.00
N ARG A 105 -4.91 38.69 12.87
CA ARG A 105 -6.35 38.36 12.75
C ARG A 105 -6.76 37.23 13.70
N ASP A 106 -5.93 36.21 13.83
CA ASP A 106 -6.21 35.09 14.72
C ASP A 106 -6.20 35.52 16.19
N LEU A 107 -5.15 36.25 16.61
CA LEU A 107 -5.07 36.80 17.96
C LEU A 107 -6.25 37.74 18.24
N ARG A 108 -6.59 38.63 17.32
CA ARG A 108 -7.71 39.57 17.47
C ARG A 108 -9.06 38.85 17.63
N ARG A 109 -9.31 37.78 16.87
CA ARG A 109 -10.51 36.95 17.01
C ARG A 109 -10.61 36.28 18.38
N PHE A 110 -9.48 35.90 18.95
CA PHE A 110 -9.44 35.34 20.30
C PHE A 110 -9.59 36.41 21.39
N HIS A 111 -8.87 37.53 21.23
CA HIS A 111 -8.70 38.60 22.19
C HIS A 111 -9.94 39.50 22.32
N ASP A 112 -10.41 40.11 21.22
CA ASP A 112 -11.43 41.17 21.28
C ASP A 112 -12.72 40.73 21.98
N PRO A 113 -13.27 39.52 21.74
CA PRO A 113 -14.48 39.07 22.42
C PRO A 113 -14.30 38.84 23.93
N ARG A 114 -13.06 38.66 24.41
CA ARG A 114 -12.76 38.26 25.79
C ARG A 114 -12.21 39.42 26.63
N TYR A 115 -11.36 40.25 26.04
CA TYR A 115 -10.55 41.23 26.76
C TYR A 115 -10.68 42.65 26.21
N GLY A 116 -11.35 42.85 25.07
CA GLY A 116 -11.48 44.15 24.40
C GLY A 116 -12.14 45.25 25.23
N ALA A 117 -12.77 44.92 26.36
CA ALA A 117 -13.35 45.90 27.28
C ALA A 117 -12.30 46.69 28.10
N PHE A 118 -11.10 46.13 28.31
CA PHE A 118 -10.04 46.77 29.11
C PHE A 118 -8.65 46.65 28.47
N SER A 119 -8.53 45.93 27.35
CA SER A 119 -7.29 45.64 26.65
C SER A 119 -7.36 46.04 25.17
N GLU A 120 -6.28 46.62 24.64
CA GLU A 120 -6.19 47.10 23.27
C GLU A 120 -4.97 46.52 22.53
N LEU A 121 -5.15 46.10 21.27
CA LEU A 121 -4.08 45.62 20.39
C LEU A 121 -3.58 46.77 19.49
N LEU A 122 -2.43 47.35 19.82
CA LEU A 122 -1.81 48.47 19.12
C LEU A 122 -0.89 47.99 18.00
N ARG A 123 -1.39 48.08 16.75
CA ARG A 123 -0.67 47.66 15.55
C ARG A 123 0.31 48.74 15.06
N CYS A 124 1.43 48.87 15.76
CA CYS A 124 2.47 49.87 15.49
C CYS A 124 3.82 49.41 16.05
N SER A 125 4.90 50.11 15.70
CA SER A 125 6.20 49.87 16.35
C SER A 125 6.18 50.30 17.82
N PHE A 126 7.13 49.80 18.61
CA PHE A 126 7.20 50.11 20.04
C PHE A 126 7.40 51.60 20.31
N ASP A 127 8.18 52.29 19.47
CA ASP A 127 8.39 53.74 19.57
C ASP A 127 7.12 54.54 19.21
N GLU A 128 6.36 54.10 18.21
CA GLU A 128 5.10 54.74 17.82
C GLU A 128 4.01 54.57 18.88
N ALA A 129 4.14 53.59 19.78
CA ALA A 129 3.18 53.36 20.86
C ALA A 129 3.40 54.32 22.06
N LEU A 130 4.58 54.92 22.20
CA LEU A 130 4.94 55.79 23.33
C LEU A 130 3.97 56.96 23.57
N PRO A 131 3.40 57.64 22.55
CA PRO A 131 2.43 58.72 22.77
C PRO A 131 1.08 58.25 23.34
N PHE A 132 0.75 56.97 23.19
CA PHE A 132 -0.50 56.39 23.71
C PHE A 132 -0.42 56.01 25.20
N VAL A 133 0.79 56.04 25.78
CA VAL A 133 1.08 55.66 27.16
C VAL A 133 1.62 56.86 27.94
N GLY A 134 1.02 57.18 29.08
CA GLY A 134 1.44 58.31 29.91
C GLY A 134 2.80 58.08 30.58
N ASP A 135 3.57 59.14 30.83
CA ASP A 135 4.81 59.05 31.61
C ASP A 135 4.50 58.64 33.05
N GLY A 136 5.35 57.80 33.65
CA GLY A 136 5.16 57.31 35.02
C GLY A 136 3.91 56.44 35.25
N SER A 137 3.28 55.92 34.19
CA SER A 137 1.98 55.24 34.28
C SER A 137 2.04 53.71 34.23
N VAL A 138 3.10 53.13 33.66
CA VAL A 138 3.23 51.67 33.46
C VAL A 138 3.71 51.01 34.74
N ASP A 139 2.88 50.15 35.33
CA ASP A 139 3.21 49.40 36.53
C ASP A 139 3.84 48.03 36.19
N LEU A 140 3.48 47.45 35.04
CA LEU A 140 4.07 46.20 34.54
C LEU A 140 4.43 46.33 33.06
N LEU A 141 5.73 46.24 32.74
CA LEU A 141 6.22 46.24 31.36
C LEU A 141 6.80 44.87 31.04
N HIS A 142 6.33 44.23 29.96
CA HIS A 142 6.91 43.01 29.43
C HIS A 142 7.56 43.27 28.07
N ILE A 143 8.84 42.91 27.92
CA ILE A 143 9.62 43.07 26.70
C ILE A 143 9.98 41.69 26.14
N ASP A 144 9.35 41.33 25.01
CA ASP A 144 9.58 40.10 24.24
C ASP A 144 9.74 40.42 22.74
N GLY A 145 10.57 41.43 22.47
CA GLY A 145 10.86 41.95 21.14
C GLY A 145 12.04 41.25 20.45
N SER A 146 12.92 42.05 19.83
CA SER A 146 14.08 41.53 19.11
C SER A 146 15.07 40.82 20.04
N ALA A 147 15.68 39.74 19.55
CA ALA A 147 16.73 39.02 20.27
C ALA A 147 18.11 39.73 20.22
N ALA A 148 18.24 40.82 19.46
CA ALA A 148 19.46 41.62 19.35
C ALA A 148 19.65 42.56 20.55
N TYR A 149 20.89 42.70 21.02
CA TYR A 149 21.22 43.52 22.19
C TYR A 149 20.79 44.98 22.03
N ASP A 150 21.18 45.64 20.93
CA ASP A 150 20.92 47.07 20.72
C ASP A 150 19.42 47.39 20.66
N ALA A 151 18.62 46.49 20.07
CA ALA A 151 17.17 46.65 19.98
C ALA A 151 16.50 46.48 21.35
N ALA A 152 16.83 45.42 22.10
CA ALA A 152 16.29 45.22 23.45
C ALA A 152 16.72 46.34 24.42
N ARG A 153 17.95 46.86 24.26
CA ARG A 153 18.46 47.98 25.05
C ARG A 153 17.72 49.28 24.73
N HIS A 154 17.52 49.55 23.43
CA HIS A 154 16.73 50.69 22.96
C HIS A 154 15.31 50.64 23.50
N ASP A 155 14.64 49.50 23.43
CA ASP A 155 13.28 49.32 23.95
C ASP A 155 13.21 49.60 25.46
N PHE A 156 14.15 49.06 26.25
CA PHE A 156 14.21 49.32 27.69
C PHE A 156 14.43 50.81 28.00
N ASP A 157 15.40 51.46 27.33
CA ASP A 157 15.76 52.85 27.60
C ASP A 157 14.63 53.82 27.18
N ARG A 158 13.94 53.54 26.06
CA ARG A 158 12.84 54.38 25.54
C ARG A 158 11.57 54.26 26.36
N TRP A 159 11.30 53.09 26.93
CA TRP A 159 10.13 52.85 27.78
C TRP A 159 10.37 53.19 29.26
N SER A 160 11.63 53.36 29.68
CA SER A 160 11.98 53.71 31.07
C SER A 160 11.24 54.96 31.62
N PRO A 161 11.05 56.06 30.87
CA PRO A 161 10.28 57.22 31.35
C PRO A 161 8.79 56.93 31.56
N LYS A 162 8.25 55.87 30.97
CA LYS A 162 6.85 55.44 31.11
C LYS A 162 6.61 54.64 32.40
N LEU A 163 7.67 54.14 33.04
CA LEU A 163 7.59 53.30 34.23
C LEU A 163 7.19 54.09 35.46
N SER A 164 6.21 53.59 36.21
CA SER A 164 5.77 54.18 37.48
C SER A 164 6.74 53.92 38.63
N ASP A 165 6.49 54.54 39.78
CA ASP A 165 7.28 54.29 41.00
C ASP A 165 7.12 52.86 41.56
N GLN A 166 6.14 52.08 41.09
CA GLN A 166 5.95 50.67 41.47
C GLN A 166 6.39 49.69 40.36
N ALA A 167 6.99 50.20 39.28
CA ALA A 167 7.15 49.45 38.05
C ALA A 167 8.05 48.22 38.17
N VAL A 168 7.57 47.13 37.56
CA VAL A 168 8.33 45.91 37.32
C VAL A 168 8.49 45.69 35.82
N VAL A 169 9.73 45.42 35.39
CA VAL A 169 10.05 45.13 34.00
C VAL A 169 10.41 43.66 33.85
N LEU A 170 9.76 42.96 32.92
CA LEU A 170 10.04 41.58 32.56
C LEU A 170 10.73 41.55 31.21
N ILE A 171 11.83 40.81 31.13
CA ILE A 171 12.60 40.62 29.89
C ILE A 171 12.63 39.13 29.60
N HIS A 172 12.07 38.73 28.48
CA HIS A 172 12.07 37.34 28.05
C HIS A 172 13.32 37.01 27.21
N GLY A 173 13.77 35.74 27.23
CA GLY A 173 14.93 35.29 26.46
C GLY A 173 16.29 35.48 27.15
N THR A 174 16.34 35.74 28.47
CA THR A 174 17.58 35.97 29.23
C THR A 174 18.53 34.76 29.26
N ASN A 175 18.01 33.56 28.97
CA ASN A 175 18.78 32.32 28.92
C ASN A 175 18.91 31.74 27.49
N ARG A 176 18.55 32.49 26.45
CA ARG A 176 18.78 32.09 25.06
C ARG A 176 20.26 32.32 24.69
N ARG A 177 20.98 31.24 24.32
CA ARG A 177 22.43 31.27 24.02
C ARG A 177 22.78 31.00 22.53
N ALA A 178 21.79 31.03 21.64
CA ALA A 178 22.00 30.82 20.19
C ALA A 178 22.82 31.97 19.55
N HIS A 179 23.52 31.69 18.45
CA HIS A 179 24.55 32.53 17.79
C HIS A 179 24.14 33.97 17.38
N ALA A 180 22.89 34.39 17.58
CA ALA A 180 22.38 35.74 17.26
C ALA A 180 21.57 36.41 18.40
N SER A 181 21.41 35.76 19.57
CA SER A 181 20.62 36.30 20.69
C SER A 181 21.52 36.84 21.79
N GLU A 182 21.47 38.15 22.03
CA GLU A 182 22.35 38.84 22.96
C GLU A 182 21.62 39.50 24.14
N VAL A 183 20.31 39.26 24.29
CA VAL A 183 19.48 39.73 25.42
C VAL A 183 20.06 39.35 26.80
N TRP A 184 20.76 38.21 26.89
CA TRP A 184 21.43 37.79 28.12
C TRP A 184 22.56 38.73 28.58
N ARG A 185 23.19 39.45 27.64
CA ARG A 185 24.19 40.49 27.97
C ARG A 185 23.53 41.71 28.60
N LEU A 186 22.42 42.17 28.01
CA LEU A 186 21.60 43.23 28.56
C LEU A 186 21.06 42.85 29.95
N TRP A 187 20.56 41.63 30.10
CA TRP A 187 20.14 41.09 31.39
C TRP A 187 21.27 41.13 32.43
N GLY A 188 22.49 40.73 32.06
CA GLY A 188 23.67 40.79 32.90
C GLY A 188 23.99 42.20 33.42
N GLU A 189 23.79 43.23 32.60
CA GLU A 189 23.97 44.63 32.99
C GLU A 189 22.84 45.11 33.91
N LEU A 190 21.59 44.85 33.55
CA LEU A 190 20.42 45.36 34.27
C LEU A 190 20.25 44.70 35.64
N ARG A 191 20.53 43.40 35.77
CA ARG A 191 20.46 42.69 37.07
C ARG A 191 21.52 43.19 38.07
N GLY A 192 22.58 43.85 37.59
CA GLY A 192 23.58 44.51 38.43
C GLY A 192 23.14 45.90 38.90
N ARG A 193 22.15 46.52 38.22
CA ARG A 193 21.66 47.87 38.48
C ARG A 193 20.36 47.90 39.29
N PHE A 194 19.52 46.89 39.16
CA PHE A 194 18.21 46.80 39.81
C PHE A 194 18.07 45.48 40.59
N PRO A 195 17.28 45.44 41.69
CA PRO A 195 16.89 44.18 42.31
C PRO A 195 16.21 43.27 41.29
N SER A 196 16.65 42.01 41.21
CA SER A 196 16.25 41.11 40.14
C SER A 196 16.04 39.66 40.55
N PHE A 197 15.14 38.96 39.86
CA PHE A 197 15.02 37.50 39.88
C PHE A 197 15.00 36.96 38.44
N GLU A 198 15.43 35.71 38.24
CA GLU A 198 15.47 35.10 36.90
C GLU A 198 14.93 33.67 36.94
N PHE A 199 14.02 33.35 36.03
CA PHE A 199 13.70 31.97 35.68
C PHE A 199 14.61 31.48 34.56
N LEU A 200 14.95 30.19 34.59
CA LEU A 200 15.89 29.59 33.64
C LEU A 200 15.19 28.73 32.57
N HIS A 201 13.94 28.34 32.80
CA HIS A 201 13.11 27.59 31.86
C HIS A 201 12.43 28.51 30.83
N GLY A 202 11.85 27.94 29.77
CA GLY A 202 11.14 28.72 28.74
C GLY A 202 11.98 29.83 28.11
N HIS A 203 13.23 29.55 27.72
CA HIS A 203 14.25 30.52 27.25
C HIS A 203 14.71 31.59 28.25
N GLY A 204 14.23 31.53 29.49
CA GLY A 204 14.57 32.46 30.56
C GLY A 204 13.64 33.66 30.60
N LEU A 205 13.31 34.08 31.82
CA LEU A 205 12.48 35.25 32.09
C LEU A 205 13.10 36.01 33.26
N GLY A 206 13.62 37.19 32.95
CA GLY A 206 14.20 38.10 33.92
C GLY A 206 13.14 39.06 34.47
N ILE A 207 13.16 39.31 35.76
CA ILE A 207 12.26 40.23 36.47
C ILE A 207 13.11 41.30 37.15
N LEU A 208 12.83 42.58 36.86
CA LEU A 208 13.51 43.74 37.42
C LEU A 208 12.52 44.60 38.20
N ALA A 209 12.81 44.88 39.47
CA ALA A 209 12.10 45.89 40.23
C ALA A 209 12.73 47.27 39.96
N THR A 210 12.15 48.02 39.03
CA THR A 210 12.73 49.27 38.51
C THR A 210 12.20 50.54 39.19
N GLY A 211 10.99 50.49 39.76
CA GLY A 211 10.40 51.61 40.50
C GLY A 211 11.07 51.84 41.87
N GLY A 212 10.89 53.03 42.45
CA GLY A 212 11.44 53.37 43.78
C GLY A 212 10.71 52.70 44.95
N SER A 213 9.46 52.27 44.75
CA SER A 213 8.58 51.67 45.76
C SER A 213 7.81 50.44 45.24
N PRO A 214 8.48 49.38 44.72
CA PRO A 214 7.81 48.20 44.19
C PRO A 214 7.05 47.43 45.27
N ALA A 215 6.08 46.60 44.86
CA ALA A 215 5.30 45.77 45.78
C ALA A 215 6.22 44.93 46.70
N PRO A 216 5.95 44.84 48.01
CA PRO A 216 6.85 44.19 48.97
C PRO A 216 7.18 42.73 48.63
N GLU A 217 6.22 41.98 48.09
CA GLU A 217 6.36 40.59 47.68
C GLU A 217 7.34 40.45 46.50
N LEU A 218 7.34 41.42 45.58
CA LEU A 218 8.26 41.46 44.43
C LEU A 218 9.68 41.87 44.86
N LEU A 219 9.79 42.80 45.81
CA LEU A 219 11.08 43.16 46.39
C LEU A 219 11.69 41.99 47.16
N GLU A 220 10.88 41.22 47.90
CA GLU A 220 11.31 39.98 48.56
C GLU A 220 11.77 38.93 47.54
N LEU A 221 11.04 38.75 46.44
CA LEU A 221 11.41 37.82 45.36
C LEU A 221 12.76 38.20 44.71
N CYS A 222 12.92 39.47 44.36
CA CYS A 222 14.12 39.99 43.71
C CYS A 222 15.33 40.08 44.67
N SER A 223 15.08 40.05 45.98
CA SER A 223 16.10 40.06 47.02
C SER A 223 16.42 38.65 47.55
N LEU A 224 15.77 37.61 47.04
CA LEU A 224 16.03 36.23 47.47
C LEU A 224 17.45 35.81 47.08
N ARG A 225 18.23 35.35 48.06
CA ARG A 225 19.63 34.90 47.88
C ARG A 225 19.88 33.47 48.36
N ASP A 226 18.94 32.89 49.10
CA ASP A 226 19.02 31.50 49.56
C ASP A 226 18.90 30.56 48.35
N ALA A 227 19.98 29.84 48.05
CA ALA A 227 20.07 28.98 46.88
C ALA A 227 19.02 27.85 46.87
N ALA A 228 18.67 27.30 48.04
CA ALA A 228 17.67 26.25 48.16
C ALA A 228 16.27 26.80 47.87
N LYS A 229 15.94 27.98 48.42
CA LYS A 229 14.65 28.64 48.16
C LYS A 229 14.52 29.12 46.71
N VAL A 230 15.60 29.66 46.14
CA VAL A 230 15.64 30.06 44.72
C VAL A 230 15.43 28.85 43.81
N HIS A 231 16.09 27.73 44.10
CA HIS A 231 15.94 26.50 43.34
C HIS A 231 14.53 25.91 43.44
N ALA A 232 13.99 25.79 44.66
CA ALA A 232 12.65 25.29 44.91
C ALA A 232 11.57 26.11 44.19
N LEU A 233 11.69 27.45 44.22
CA LEU A 233 10.78 28.34 43.52
C LEU A 233 10.83 28.14 42.00
N ARG A 234 12.04 28.09 41.43
CA ARG A 234 12.25 27.86 39.99
C ARG A 234 11.67 26.53 39.55
N GLN A 235 11.96 25.45 40.29
CA GLN A 235 11.45 24.12 40.00
C GLN A 235 9.93 24.09 40.03
N ARG A 236 9.30 24.70 41.04
CA ARG A 236 7.85 24.71 41.16
C ARG A 236 7.17 25.42 39.99
N PHE A 237 7.60 26.63 39.65
CA PHE A 237 7.04 27.35 38.50
C PHE A 237 7.37 26.67 37.15
N SER A 238 8.54 26.03 37.02
CA SER A 238 8.89 25.22 35.84
C SER A 238 7.96 24.03 35.68
N PHE A 239 7.73 23.25 36.76
CA PHE A 239 6.87 22.08 36.74
C PHE A 239 5.41 22.42 36.43
N LEU A 240 4.89 23.49 37.04
CA LEU A 240 3.54 24.00 36.74
C LEU A 240 3.45 24.52 35.29
N GLY A 241 4.53 25.11 34.79
CA GLY A 241 4.64 25.56 33.40
C GLY A 241 4.67 24.40 32.40
N GLU A 242 5.37 23.30 32.72
CA GLU A 242 5.39 22.08 31.91
C GLU A 242 3.99 21.46 31.78
N ARG A 243 3.19 21.48 32.85
CA ARG A 243 1.77 21.07 32.77
C ARG A 243 1.00 21.92 31.77
N CYS A 244 1.22 23.25 31.75
CA CYS A 244 0.58 24.14 30.79
C CYS A 244 1.03 23.84 29.34
N LEU A 245 2.32 23.53 29.14
CA LEU A 245 2.86 23.13 27.85
C LEU A 245 2.24 21.81 27.35
N LEU A 246 2.11 20.81 28.23
CA LEU A 246 1.51 19.51 27.90
C LEU A 246 0.02 19.63 27.57
N LEU A 247 -0.72 20.49 28.28
CA LEU A 247 -2.15 20.73 28.03
C LEU A 247 -2.41 21.55 26.75
N ALA A 248 -1.43 22.31 26.26
CA ALA A 248 -1.54 23.13 25.06
C ALA A 248 -1.13 22.41 23.76
N GLN A 249 -0.55 21.20 23.85
CA GLN A 249 -0.21 20.38 22.70
C GLN A 249 -1.43 19.58 22.20
N PRO A 250 -1.73 19.56 20.88
CA PRO A 250 -2.76 18.69 20.35
C PRO A 250 -2.35 17.21 20.52
N PRO A 251 -3.32 16.29 20.61
CA PRO A 251 -3.04 14.87 20.80
C PRO A 251 -2.12 14.31 19.70
N PRO A 252 -1.31 13.26 19.98
CA PRO A 252 -0.33 12.71 19.04
C PRO A 252 -0.90 12.34 17.66
N GLN A 253 -2.19 11.98 17.60
CA GLN A 253 -2.92 11.67 16.38
C GLN A 253 -3.02 12.88 15.43
N GLU A 254 -3.32 14.08 15.94
CA GLU A 254 -3.40 15.31 15.13
C GLU A 254 -2.02 15.83 14.74
N GLN A 255 -0.96 15.56 15.53
CA GLN A 255 0.41 15.84 15.13
C GLN A 255 0.88 14.91 14.01
N ALA A 256 0.51 13.63 14.04
CA ALA A 256 0.78 12.70 12.94
C ALA A 256 0.02 13.09 11.66
N ASP A 257 -1.25 13.50 11.79
CA ASP A 257 -2.08 13.92 10.66
C ASP A 257 -1.66 15.28 10.09
N THR A 258 -1.28 16.23 10.94
CA THR A 258 -0.81 17.56 10.50
C THR A 258 0.62 17.50 9.97
N ALA A 259 1.51 16.71 10.57
CA ALA A 259 2.85 16.46 10.02
C ALA A 259 2.75 15.66 8.71
N GLY A 260 1.83 14.70 8.61
CA GLY A 260 1.50 14.00 7.38
C GLY A 260 0.94 14.93 6.30
N CYS A 261 0.02 15.83 6.66
CA CYS A 261 -0.54 16.83 5.74
C CYS A 261 0.49 17.88 5.33
N GLN A 262 1.35 18.36 6.23
CA GLN A 262 2.42 19.31 5.93
C GLN A 262 3.57 18.67 5.15
N ALA A 263 3.93 17.42 5.43
CA ALA A 263 4.89 16.66 4.63
C ALA A 263 4.34 16.41 3.22
N ARG A 264 3.05 16.11 3.11
CA ARG A 264 2.34 15.95 1.83
C ARG A 264 2.21 17.28 1.08
N LEU A 265 1.96 18.39 1.77
CA LEU A 265 1.93 19.73 1.17
C LEU A 265 3.33 20.12 0.67
N ARG A 266 4.39 19.96 1.48
CA ARG A 266 5.78 20.22 1.07
C ARG A 266 6.27 19.25 -0.02
N ALA A 267 5.75 18.03 -0.06
CA ALA A 267 6.03 17.08 -1.13
C ALA A 267 5.33 17.51 -2.42
N LEU A 268 4.07 17.93 -2.35
CA LEU A 268 3.30 18.46 -3.47
C LEU A 268 3.86 19.80 -3.99
N GLU A 269 4.36 20.67 -3.11
CA GLU A 269 5.02 21.93 -3.49
C GLU A 269 6.37 21.68 -4.16
N ARG A 270 7.17 20.72 -3.66
CA ARG A 270 8.40 20.27 -4.32
C ARG A 270 8.13 19.58 -5.66
N GLU A 271 7.06 18.79 -5.74
CA GLU A 271 6.62 18.14 -6.97
C GLU A 271 6.08 19.17 -7.98
N LEU A 272 5.36 20.19 -7.53
CA LEU A 272 4.89 21.30 -8.36
C LEU A 272 6.07 22.11 -8.89
N ALA A 273 7.03 22.49 -8.05
CA ALA A 273 8.25 23.20 -8.47
C ALA A 273 9.11 22.35 -9.43
N SER A 274 9.20 21.04 -9.18
CA SER A 274 9.88 20.09 -10.08
C SER A 274 9.14 19.95 -11.42
N ARG A 275 7.81 19.89 -11.42
CA ARG A 275 6.98 19.85 -12.63
C ARG A 275 7.03 21.15 -13.42
N GLU A 276 7.04 22.31 -12.77
CA GLU A 276 7.21 23.62 -13.41
C GLU A 276 8.59 23.75 -14.05
N THR A 277 9.64 23.30 -13.35
CA THR A 277 11.00 23.22 -13.90
C THR A 277 11.06 22.25 -15.07
N ARG A 278 10.38 21.10 -14.97
CA ARG A 278 10.32 20.09 -16.03
C ARG A 278 9.52 20.57 -17.23
N ILE A 279 8.43 21.30 -17.05
CA ILE A 279 7.66 21.93 -18.12
C ILE A 279 8.56 22.91 -18.87
N LYS A 280 9.30 23.77 -18.16
CA LYS A 280 10.24 24.72 -18.78
C LYS A 280 11.36 24.01 -19.56
N ILE A 281 11.93 22.95 -19.01
CA ILE A 281 12.92 22.11 -19.71
C ILE A 281 12.29 21.45 -20.95
N LEU A 282 11.06 20.95 -20.85
CA LEU A 282 10.36 20.32 -21.97
C LEU A 282 9.96 21.33 -23.06
N GLU A 283 9.64 22.58 -22.69
CA GLU A 283 9.38 23.68 -23.62
C GLU A 283 10.68 24.07 -24.38
N ASP A 284 11.81 24.16 -23.68
CA ASP A 284 13.12 24.43 -24.29
C ASP A 284 13.59 23.25 -25.18
N GLU A 285 13.34 22.02 -24.75
CA GLU A 285 13.61 20.82 -25.55
C GLU A 285 12.66 20.70 -26.75
N ALA A 286 11.40 21.11 -26.63
CA ALA A 286 10.43 21.12 -27.74
C ALA A 286 10.87 22.13 -28.81
N ALA A 287 11.28 23.34 -28.42
CA ALA A 287 11.86 24.32 -29.34
C ALA A 287 13.13 23.78 -30.03
N THR A 288 13.97 23.05 -29.29
CA THR A 288 15.19 22.42 -29.85
C THR A 288 14.85 21.26 -30.80
N ARG A 289 13.81 20.47 -30.49
CA ARG A 289 13.32 19.37 -31.33
C ARG A 289 12.66 19.88 -32.61
N GLU A 290 11.91 20.97 -32.57
CA GLU A 290 11.35 21.62 -33.76
C GLU A 290 12.46 22.09 -34.72
N GLY A 291 13.54 22.68 -34.20
CA GLY A 291 14.72 23.03 -34.99
C GLY A 291 15.42 21.83 -35.63
N ARG A 292 15.53 20.70 -34.91
CA ARG A 292 16.10 19.45 -35.45
C ARG A 292 15.16 18.76 -36.45
N LEU A 293 13.84 18.82 -36.24
CA LEU A 293 12.85 18.25 -37.16
C LEU A 293 12.93 18.94 -38.53
N ALA A 294 13.08 20.27 -38.55
CA ALA A 294 13.28 21.03 -39.78
C ALA A 294 14.56 20.63 -40.53
N ALA A 295 15.65 20.34 -39.80
CA ALA A 295 16.91 19.87 -40.40
C ALA A 295 16.81 18.44 -40.94
N ILE A 296 16.15 17.53 -40.22
CA ILE A 296 15.96 16.12 -40.64
C ILE A 296 15.00 16.02 -41.83
N GLN A 297 13.97 16.86 -41.90
CA GLN A 297 13.06 16.93 -43.05
C GLN A 297 13.79 17.37 -44.33
N ALA A 298 14.77 18.27 -44.23
CA ALA A 298 15.63 18.67 -45.35
C ALA A 298 16.56 17.53 -45.82
N GLU A 299 17.13 16.75 -44.89
CA GLU A 299 18.02 15.62 -45.22
C GLU A 299 17.24 14.38 -45.74
N SER A 300 16.05 14.13 -45.20
CA SER A 300 15.11 13.07 -45.61
C SER A 300 14.65 13.24 -47.05
N ALA A 301 14.36 14.47 -47.48
CA ALA A 301 13.99 14.76 -48.86
C ALA A 301 15.13 14.41 -49.85
N SER A 302 16.39 14.58 -49.44
CA SER A 302 17.57 14.25 -50.26
C SER A 302 17.84 12.74 -50.33
N ARG A 303 17.61 11.97 -49.25
CA ARG A 303 17.79 10.50 -49.23
C ARG A 303 16.69 9.75 -49.99
N ALA A 304 15.45 10.24 -49.95
CA ALA A 304 14.32 9.64 -50.66
C ALA A 304 14.47 9.67 -52.20
N ALA A 305 15.29 10.59 -52.73
CA ALA A 305 15.64 10.64 -54.14
C ALA A 305 16.64 9.52 -54.53
N ALA A 306 17.61 9.20 -53.67
CA ALA A 306 18.63 8.17 -53.93
C ALA A 306 18.10 6.73 -53.78
N GLU A 307 17.14 6.50 -52.87
CA GLU A 307 16.60 5.16 -52.59
C GLU A 307 15.67 4.63 -53.71
N ARG A 308 15.04 5.54 -54.47
CA ARG A 308 14.19 5.20 -55.62
C ARG A 308 15.00 4.57 -56.76
N GLU A 309 16.27 4.93 -56.90
CA GLU A 309 17.15 4.42 -57.95
C GLU A 309 17.73 3.03 -57.63
N LEU A 310 17.92 2.71 -56.34
CA LEU A 310 18.44 1.43 -55.88
C LEU A 310 17.38 0.31 -55.85
N ARG A 311 16.13 0.64 -55.51
CA ARG A 311 15.01 -0.32 -55.51
C ARG A 311 14.64 -0.84 -56.90
N ALA A 312 14.93 -0.07 -57.96
CA ALA A 312 14.74 -0.52 -59.34
C ALA A 312 15.65 -1.71 -59.72
N ARG A 313 16.81 -1.87 -59.05
CA ARG A 313 17.82 -2.90 -59.40
C ARG A 313 17.71 -4.19 -58.59
N ALA A 314 17.02 -4.17 -57.45
CA ALA A 314 16.92 -5.33 -56.55
C ALA A 314 15.79 -6.31 -56.90
N VAL A 315 14.75 -5.84 -57.60
CA VAL A 315 13.54 -6.62 -57.96
C VAL A 315 13.82 -7.68 -59.04
N GLU A 316 14.84 -7.49 -59.89
CA GLU A 316 15.25 -8.50 -60.88
C GLU A 316 15.83 -9.78 -60.25
N ARG A 317 16.32 -9.73 -59.01
CA ARG A 317 16.96 -10.88 -58.34
C ARG A 317 16.02 -11.77 -57.54
N THR A 318 14.76 -11.38 -57.36
CA THR A 318 13.76 -12.19 -56.63
C THR A 318 13.43 -13.51 -57.33
N VAL A 319 13.60 -13.64 -58.63
CA VAL A 319 12.79 -14.62 -59.37
C VAL A 319 13.39 -16.04 -59.43
N ARG A 320 14.69 -16.24 -59.14
CA ARG A 320 15.37 -17.54 -59.35
C ARG A 320 15.40 -18.51 -58.16
N ALA A 321 15.28 -18.06 -56.92
CA ALA A 321 15.61 -18.89 -55.75
C ALA A 321 14.41 -19.65 -55.13
N ARG A 322 13.19 -19.47 -55.65
CA ARG A 322 11.94 -19.97 -55.04
C ARG A 322 11.46 -21.34 -55.54
N ALA A 323 12.22 -22.02 -56.40
CA ALA A 323 11.78 -23.26 -57.05
C ALA A 323 11.99 -24.56 -56.23
N ASP A 324 12.89 -24.58 -55.24
CA ASP A 324 13.44 -25.88 -54.80
C ASP A 324 13.03 -26.38 -53.39
N LEU A 325 12.31 -25.62 -52.58
CA LEU A 325 12.09 -25.96 -51.17
C LEU A 325 10.65 -26.38 -50.84
N ALA A 326 10.10 -27.34 -51.58
CA ALA A 326 8.74 -27.86 -51.41
C ALA A 326 8.64 -29.39 -51.29
N LYS A 327 9.63 -30.08 -50.70
CA LYS A 327 9.57 -31.54 -50.47
C LYS A 327 10.08 -31.96 -49.07
N ALA A 328 9.21 -32.68 -48.33
CA ALA A 328 9.41 -33.55 -47.14
C ALA A 328 8.71 -33.06 -45.84
N ASN A 329 7.48 -33.53 -45.55
CA ASN A 329 7.07 -34.64 -44.63
C ASN A 329 7.32 -34.37 -43.13
N ALA A 330 6.35 -34.30 -42.20
CA ALA A 330 5.23 -35.18 -41.77
C ALA A 330 5.63 -36.38 -40.87
N GLY A 331 5.12 -36.41 -39.62
CA GLY A 331 5.18 -37.56 -38.69
C GLY A 331 4.70 -37.26 -37.25
N VAL A 332 3.84 -38.13 -36.68
CA VAL A 332 2.98 -38.01 -35.48
C VAL A 332 3.52 -38.80 -34.27
N VAL A 333 3.27 -38.40 -33.00
CA VAL A 333 3.28 -39.31 -31.81
C VAL A 333 2.26 -38.88 -30.72
N GLN A 334 1.53 -39.85 -30.16
CA GLN A 334 0.59 -39.79 -29.01
C GLN A 334 1.29 -40.04 -27.64
N THR A 335 0.69 -39.60 -26.52
CA THR A 335 1.14 -39.93 -25.14
C THR A 335 -0.02 -40.36 -24.22
N PRO A 336 0.19 -41.29 -23.25
CA PRO A 336 -0.84 -41.80 -22.35
C PRO A 336 -0.93 -41.04 -21.01
N ALA A 337 -2.09 -41.14 -20.37
CA ALA A 337 -2.47 -40.50 -19.12
C ALA A 337 -1.85 -41.14 -17.86
N LEU A 338 -1.44 -40.31 -16.90
CA LEU A 338 -1.10 -40.70 -15.53
C LEU A 338 -1.99 -39.91 -14.56
N ALA A 339 -2.85 -40.65 -13.86
CA ALA A 339 -3.70 -40.16 -12.79
C ALA A 339 -3.09 -40.55 -11.43
N GLY A 340 -3.19 -39.65 -10.45
CA GLY A 340 -3.08 -40.01 -9.04
C GLY A 340 -2.42 -38.96 -8.14
N ALA A 341 -3.23 -38.19 -7.41
CA ALA A 341 -3.06 -37.86 -5.99
C ALA A 341 -4.19 -36.91 -5.55
N ALA A 342 -5.34 -37.47 -5.22
CA ALA A 342 -6.48 -36.78 -4.63
C ALA A 342 -6.42 -36.88 -3.10
N GLY A 343 -6.55 -35.75 -2.40
CA GLY A 343 -6.79 -35.70 -0.96
C GLY A 343 -8.22 -35.28 -0.66
N SER A 344 -8.96 -36.16 0.01
CA SER A 344 -10.29 -36.00 0.63
C SER A 344 -11.53 -35.99 -0.29
N MET A 345 -12.20 -37.16 -0.37
CA MET A 345 -13.45 -37.41 -1.09
C MET A 345 -14.64 -36.64 -0.49
N ARG A 346 -15.10 -35.58 -1.19
CA ARG A 346 -16.54 -35.39 -1.41
C ARG A 346 -16.90 -36.15 -2.69
N ALA A 347 -18.02 -36.87 -2.71
CA ALA A 347 -18.49 -37.54 -3.92
C ALA A 347 -18.60 -36.50 -5.06
N ARG A 348 -18.05 -36.80 -6.24
CA ARG A 348 -18.15 -35.91 -7.40
C ARG A 348 -19.60 -35.78 -7.84
N VAL A 349 -20.08 -34.55 -8.04
CA VAL A 349 -21.43 -34.28 -8.57
C VAL A 349 -21.52 -34.79 -10.00
N ARG A 350 -22.55 -35.60 -10.28
CA ARG A 350 -22.86 -36.15 -11.60
C ARG A 350 -23.95 -35.32 -12.28
N VAL A 351 -23.63 -34.70 -13.40
CA VAL A 351 -24.51 -33.84 -14.17
C VAL A 351 -24.81 -34.48 -15.53
N PHE A 352 -26.10 -34.52 -15.88
CA PHE A 352 -26.56 -34.98 -17.20
C PHE A 352 -27.29 -33.84 -17.90
N TYR A 353 -26.84 -33.48 -19.10
CA TYR A 353 -27.33 -32.32 -19.83
C TYR A 353 -28.12 -32.74 -21.08
N ILE A 354 -29.34 -32.25 -21.26
CA ILE A 354 -30.18 -32.50 -22.44
C ILE A 354 -30.19 -31.25 -23.31
N SER A 355 -29.70 -31.39 -24.54
CA SER A 355 -29.75 -30.33 -25.55
C SER A 355 -31.01 -30.46 -26.41
N GLY A 356 -31.93 -29.50 -26.29
CA GLY A 356 -33.15 -29.42 -27.09
C GLY A 356 -32.90 -29.02 -28.54
N GLU A 357 -31.95 -28.10 -28.78
CA GLU A 357 -31.65 -27.56 -30.13
C GLU A 357 -30.16 -27.75 -30.49
N PRO A 358 -29.65 -28.99 -30.55
CA PRO A 358 -28.22 -29.29 -30.65
C PRO A 358 -27.52 -28.80 -31.92
N ASP A 359 -28.27 -28.50 -32.98
CA ASP A 359 -27.75 -28.05 -34.28
C ASP A 359 -27.69 -26.51 -34.39
N THR A 360 -28.07 -25.80 -33.33
CA THR A 360 -28.01 -24.33 -33.28
C THR A 360 -26.73 -23.84 -32.59
N PRO A 361 -26.28 -22.59 -32.85
CA PRO A 361 -25.11 -22.03 -32.18
C PRO A 361 -25.18 -22.06 -30.65
N GLY A 362 -26.39 -21.99 -30.07
CA GLY A 362 -26.61 -22.04 -28.62
C GLY A 362 -26.08 -23.28 -27.93
N ASN A 363 -26.03 -24.42 -28.64
CA ASN A 363 -25.46 -25.64 -28.11
C ASN A 363 -23.98 -25.47 -27.75
N PHE A 364 -23.22 -24.66 -28.49
CA PHE A 364 -21.81 -24.41 -28.16
C PHE A 364 -21.67 -23.64 -26.85
N TYR A 365 -22.29 -22.46 -26.75
CA TYR A 365 -22.05 -21.56 -25.63
C TYR A 365 -22.88 -21.84 -24.38
N ARG A 366 -24.02 -22.53 -24.47
CA ARG A 366 -24.84 -22.95 -23.30
C ARG A 366 -24.62 -24.38 -22.85
N VAL A 367 -24.37 -25.30 -23.78
CA VAL A 367 -24.20 -26.72 -23.43
C VAL A 367 -22.72 -27.05 -23.35
N MET A 368 -22.00 -27.03 -24.47
CA MET A 368 -20.62 -27.51 -24.53
C MET A 368 -19.69 -26.74 -23.58
N TYR A 369 -19.70 -25.41 -23.63
CA TYR A 369 -18.82 -24.61 -22.78
C TYR A 369 -19.19 -24.66 -21.29
N HIS A 370 -20.47 -24.79 -20.94
CA HIS A 370 -20.89 -25.01 -19.56
C HIS A 370 -20.47 -26.40 -19.07
N THR A 371 -20.63 -27.46 -19.89
CA THR A 371 -20.16 -28.79 -19.49
C THR A 371 -18.65 -28.82 -19.28
N ALA A 372 -17.88 -28.06 -20.06
CA ALA A 372 -16.45 -27.91 -19.86
C ALA A 372 -16.14 -27.18 -18.53
N ALA A 373 -16.85 -26.09 -18.23
CA ALA A 373 -16.68 -25.36 -16.96
C ALA A 373 -17.05 -26.22 -15.73
N MET A 374 -18.11 -27.00 -15.81
CA MET A 374 -18.52 -27.93 -14.75
C MET A 374 -17.49 -29.05 -14.54
N LYS A 375 -16.92 -29.60 -15.64
CA LYS A 375 -15.81 -30.57 -15.56
C LYS A 375 -14.57 -29.96 -14.91
N ALA A 376 -14.23 -28.73 -15.25
CA ALA A 376 -13.11 -28.00 -14.64
C ALA A 376 -13.35 -27.73 -13.13
N ALA A 377 -14.61 -27.58 -12.71
CA ALA A 377 -15.01 -27.51 -11.30
C ALA A 377 -15.05 -28.89 -10.60
N GLY A 378 -14.68 -29.97 -11.29
CA GLY A 378 -14.57 -31.33 -10.72
C GLY A 378 -15.84 -32.20 -10.85
N ALA A 379 -16.87 -31.76 -11.56
CA ALA A 379 -18.07 -32.55 -11.81
C ALA A 379 -17.87 -33.59 -12.93
N GLU A 380 -18.61 -34.69 -12.85
CA GLU A 380 -18.72 -35.66 -13.92
C GLU A 380 -19.91 -35.29 -14.81
N VAL A 381 -19.62 -34.84 -16.03
CA VAL A 381 -20.65 -34.28 -16.92
C VAL A 381 -20.74 -35.03 -18.23
N SER A 382 -21.96 -35.41 -18.59
CA SER A 382 -22.30 -35.94 -19.91
C SER A 382 -23.50 -35.17 -20.49
N TRP A 383 -23.67 -35.21 -21.81
CA TRP A 383 -24.81 -34.59 -22.46
C TRP A 383 -25.33 -35.42 -23.63
N ILE A 384 -26.61 -35.25 -23.97
CA ILE A 384 -27.26 -35.90 -25.10
C ILE A 384 -28.17 -34.91 -25.82
N ARG A 385 -28.45 -35.20 -27.09
CA ARG A 385 -29.49 -34.55 -27.88
C ARG A 385 -30.87 -35.06 -27.44
N VAL A 386 -31.88 -34.20 -27.48
CA VAL A 386 -33.27 -34.56 -27.10
C VAL A 386 -33.87 -35.68 -27.97
N ASP A 387 -33.48 -35.75 -29.24
CA ASP A 387 -33.91 -36.78 -30.21
C ASP A 387 -33.38 -38.18 -29.87
N GLY A 388 -32.31 -38.28 -29.07
CA GLY A 388 -31.74 -39.53 -28.57
C GLY A 388 -32.47 -40.13 -27.34
N LEU A 389 -33.54 -39.50 -26.86
CA LEU A 389 -34.36 -40.05 -25.76
C LEU A 389 -35.38 -41.06 -26.30
N PRO A 390 -35.60 -42.24 -25.66
CA PRO A 390 -35.11 -42.65 -24.34
C PRO A 390 -33.98 -43.71 -24.35
N GLU A 391 -33.36 -44.02 -25.50
CA GLU A 391 -32.43 -45.16 -25.68
C GLU A 391 -31.24 -45.19 -24.71
N ARG A 392 -30.93 -44.06 -24.07
CA ARG A 392 -29.86 -43.92 -23.07
C ARG A 392 -30.32 -43.59 -21.65
N ALA A 393 -31.60 -43.79 -21.32
CA ALA A 393 -32.14 -43.53 -19.97
C ALA A 393 -31.40 -44.30 -18.85
N ALA A 394 -30.79 -45.46 -19.16
CA ALA A 394 -29.95 -46.21 -18.23
C ALA A 394 -28.69 -45.44 -17.79
N HIS A 395 -28.14 -44.54 -18.62
CA HIS A 395 -27.00 -43.69 -18.28
C HIS A 395 -27.36 -42.59 -17.26
N MET A 396 -28.65 -42.39 -16.98
CA MET A 396 -29.12 -41.41 -16.01
C MET A 396 -29.18 -41.98 -14.58
N ALA A 397 -28.96 -43.28 -14.41
CA ALA A 397 -28.92 -43.92 -13.11
C ALA A 397 -27.78 -43.32 -12.25
N GLY A 398 -28.16 -42.65 -11.17
CA GLY A 398 -27.22 -41.94 -10.29
C GLY A 398 -26.89 -40.51 -10.74
N THR A 399 -27.60 -39.90 -11.68
CA THR A 399 -27.45 -38.46 -11.92
C THR A 399 -27.90 -37.67 -10.70
N ASP A 400 -27.12 -36.67 -10.29
CA ASP A 400 -27.50 -35.76 -9.20
C ASP A 400 -28.26 -34.53 -9.76
N LEU A 401 -27.85 -34.04 -10.94
CA LEU A 401 -28.45 -32.90 -11.65
C LEU A 401 -28.79 -33.24 -13.11
N LEU A 402 -30.06 -33.10 -13.48
CA LEU A 402 -30.53 -33.15 -14.87
C LEU A 402 -30.75 -31.73 -15.39
N VAL A 403 -29.91 -31.25 -16.30
CA VAL A 403 -30.05 -29.94 -16.92
C VAL A 403 -30.71 -30.07 -18.28
N ILE A 404 -31.74 -29.27 -18.55
CA ILE A 404 -32.52 -29.30 -19.79
C ILE A 404 -32.43 -27.93 -20.45
N TRP A 405 -31.70 -27.83 -21.56
CA TRP A 405 -31.60 -26.60 -22.32
C TRP A 405 -32.54 -26.62 -23.52
N ARG A 406 -33.45 -25.64 -23.59
CA ARG A 406 -34.36 -25.42 -24.73
C ARG A 406 -35.13 -26.65 -25.25
N ALA A 407 -35.44 -27.62 -24.40
CA ALA A 407 -36.23 -28.78 -24.83
C ALA A 407 -37.73 -28.56 -24.52
N PRO A 408 -38.62 -28.56 -25.53
CA PRO A 408 -40.07 -28.45 -25.31
C PRO A 408 -40.62 -29.65 -24.53
N TRP A 409 -41.64 -29.42 -23.71
CA TRP A 409 -42.30 -30.48 -22.96
C TRP A 409 -43.05 -31.45 -23.88
N GLU A 410 -42.58 -32.68 -23.95
CA GLU A 410 -43.12 -33.77 -24.77
C GLU A 410 -43.10 -35.09 -23.99
N PRO A 411 -43.90 -36.11 -24.38
CA PRO A 411 -44.01 -37.36 -23.61
C PRO A 411 -42.66 -38.03 -23.29
N ARG A 412 -41.72 -38.02 -24.24
CA ARG A 412 -40.38 -38.60 -24.03
C ARG A 412 -39.59 -37.86 -22.95
N LEU A 413 -39.59 -36.53 -23.00
CA LEU A 413 -38.92 -35.69 -22.00
C LEU A 413 -39.58 -35.83 -20.63
N ALA A 414 -40.92 -35.88 -20.58
CA ALA A 414 -41.67 -36.07 -19.35
C ALA A 414 -41.29 -37.38 -18.65
N SER A 415 -41.27 -38.51 -19.38
CA SER A 415 -40.83 -39.80 -18.82
C SER A 415 -39.37 -39.77 -18.34
N THR A 416 -38.49 -39.04 -19.03
CA THR A 416 -37.10 -38.85 -18.64
C THR A 416 -36.96 -38.04 -17.35
N VAL A 417 -37.71 -36.95 -17.21
CA VAL A 417 -37.75 -36.11 -16.00
C VAL A 417 -38.29 -36.89 -14.79
N GLU A 418 -39.37 -37.65 -14.98
CA GLU A 418 -39.95 -38.51 -13.93
C GLU A 418 -38.95 -39.58 -13.45
N ALA A 419 -38.26 -40.24 -14.40
CA ALA A 419 -37.24 -41.24 -14.07
C ALA A 419 -36.06 -40.63 -13.29
N ALA A 420 -35.60 -39.44 -13.69
CA ALA A 420 -34.52 -38.73 -13.00
C ALA A 420 -34.92 -38.34 -11.56
N ARG A 421 -36.12 -37.79 -11.37
CA ARG A 421 -36.65 -37.45 -10.04
C ARG A 421 -36.80 -38.67 -9.15
N LYS A 422 -37.29 -39.80 -9.67
CA LYS A 422 -37.39 -41.05 -8.92
C LYS A 422 -36.02 -41.56 -8.47
N ALA A 423 -34.96 -41.25 -9.22
CA ALA A 423 -33.57 -41.56 -8.86
C ALA A 423 -32.94 -40.51 -7.92
N GLY A 424 -33.67 -39.48 -7.51
CA GLY A 424 -33.19 -38.43 -6.59
C GLY A 424 -32.53 -37.23 -7.26
N ALA A 425 -32.51 -37.17 -8.60
CA ALA A 425 -31.91 -36.05 -9.33
C ALA A 425 -32.78 -34.79 -9.24
N ARG A 426 -32.14 -33.62 -9.17
CA ARG A 426 -32.81 -32.33 -9.35
C ARG A 426 -32.82 -31.92 -10.81
N VAL A 427 -33.90 -31.29 -11.23
CA VAL A 427 -34.17 -30.90 -12.61
C VAL A 427 -33.93 -29.41 -12.76
N ILE A 428 -33.08 -29.02 -13.70
CA ILE A 428 -32.67 -27.64 -13.95
C ILE A 428 -33.08 -27.27 -15.37
N PHE A 429 -33.75 -26.13 -15.55
CA PHE A 429 -34.08 -25.59 -16.86
C PHE A 429 -33.08 -24.51 -17.27
N ASP A 430 -32.52 -24.61 -18.49
CA ASP A 430 -31.61 -23.62 -19.07
C ASP A 430 -32.21 -23.00 -20.34
N VAL A 431 -32.09 -21.68 -20.49
CA VAL A 431 -32.49 -20.96 -21.69
C VAL A 431 -31.61 -19.73 -21.91
N ASP A 432 -31.41 -19.35 -23.17
CA ASP A 432 -30.55 -18.23 -23.60
C ASP A 432 -31.27 -17.12 -24.39
N ASP A 433 -32.53 -17.31 -24.75
CA ASP A 433 -33.42 -16.24 -25.22
C ASP A 433 -34.75 -16.27 -24.46
N LEU A 434 -35.50 -15.17 -24.50
CA LEU A 434 -36.83 -15.09 -23.88
C LEU A 434 -37.88 -15.87 -24.70
N MET A 435 -37.90 -17.19 -24.50
CA MET A 435 -38.75 -18.16 -25.23
C MET A 435 -39.73 -18.94 -24.35
N ILE A 436 -40.01 -18.41 -23.16
CA ILE A 436 -40.82 -19.04 -22.11
C ILE A 436 -42.15 -18.32 -21.86
N ASP A 437 -42.41 -17.24 -22.60
CA ASP A 437 -43.66 -16.48 -22.53
C ASP A 437 -44.35 -16.51 -23.91
N PRO A 438 -45.39 -17.34 -24.08
CA PRO A 438 -46.13 -17.42 -25.33
C PRO A 438 -46.65 -16.06 -25.82
N SER A 439 -46.99 -15.13 -24.93
CA SER A 439 -47.53 -13.82 -25.32
C SER A 439 -46.51 -12.94 -26.08
N LEU A 440 -45.22 -13.26 -25.98
CA LEU A 440 -44.14 -12.56 -26.66
C LEU A 440 -43.81 -13.13 -28.05
N ALA A 441 -44.35 -14.30 -28.42
CA ALA A 441 -44.20 -14.90 -29.74
C ALA A 441 -45.07 -14.18 -30.78
N ARG A 442 -44.77 -12.90 -31.03
CA ARG A 442 -45.46 -12.00 -31.96
C ARG A 442 -44.44 -11.29 -32.84
N LEU A 443 -44.78 -11.05 -34.11
CA LEU A 443 -43.91 -10.45 -35.12
C LEU A 443 -43.39 -9.05 -34.72
N ASP A 444 -44.20 -8.30 -33.96
CA ASP A 444 -43.86 -6.97 -33.49
C ASP A 444 -42.84 -6.98 -32.35
N VAL A 445 -42.65 -8.11 -31.67
CA VAL A 445 -41.66 -8.30 -30.59
C VAL A 445 -40.43 -9.05 -31.10
N ILE A 446 -40.64 -10.15 -31.83
CA ILE A 446 -39.57 -11.02 -32.34
C ILE A 446 -39.61 -10.96 -33.87
N ASP A 447 -38.78 -10.09 -34.43
CA ASP A 447 -38.72 -9.88 -35.89
C ASP A 447 -38.35 -11.16 -36.66
N GLY A 448 -37.66 -12.07 -35.98
CA GLY A 448 -37.25 -13.35 -36.57
C GLY A 448 -38.34 -14.27 -37.07
N ILE A 449 -39.57 -14.10 -36.56
CA ILE A 449 -40.73 -14.87 -36.99
C ILE A 449 -40.96 -14.73 -38.50
N ARG A 450 -40.65 -13.58 -39.11
CA ARG A 450 -40.82 -13.32 -40.56
C ARG A 450 -40.12 -14.33 -41.45
N THR A 451 -39.01 -14.88 -40.96
CA THR A 451 -38.07 -15.68 -41.77
C THR A 451 -38.04 -17.14 -41.35
N GLN A 452 -38.77 -17.48 -40.29
CA GLN A 452 -39.03 -18.85 -39.90
C GLN A 452 -40.24 -19.36 -40.68
N SER A 453 -40.24 -20.64 -41.08
CA SER A 453 -41.38 -21.29 -41.72
C SER A 453 -42.56 -21.54 -40.77
N LEU A 454 -42.60 -20.85 -39.62
CA LEU A 454 -43.53 -21.08 -38.51
C LEU A 454 -44.47 -19.89 -38.36
N THR A 455 -45.76 -20.18 -38.17
CA THR A 455 -46.77 -19.18 -37.81
C THR A 455 -46.61 -18.72 -36.36
N GLU A 456 -47.10 -17.51 -36.02
CA GLU A 456 -47.13 -17.03 -34.63
C GLU A 456 -47.80 -18.05 -33.68
N GLN A 457 -48.91 -18.67 -34.11
CA GLN A 457 -49.61 -19.68 -33.32
C GLN A 457 -48.75 -20.93 -33.04
N GLN A 458 -47.98 -21.39 -34.04
CA GLN A 458 -47.06 -22.52 -33.85
C GLN A 458 -45.93 -22.16 -32.88
N LEU A 459 -45.40 -20.93 -32.96
CA LEU A 459 -44.35 -20.47 -32.07
C LEU A 459 -44.86 -20.25 -30.64
N GLN A 460 -46.06 -19.69 -30.47
CA GLN A 460 -46.75 -19.60 -29.18
C GLN A 460 -46.92 -20.99 -28.55
N GLY A 461 -47.34 -21.97 -29.34
CA GLY A 461 -47.45 -23.36 -28.90
C GLY A 461 -46.09 -23.96 -28.50
N HIS A 462 -45.01 -23.62 -29.22
CA HIS A 462 -43.65 -24.03 -28.86
C HIS A 462 -43.19 -23.40 -27.53
N TYR A 463 -43.40 -22.09 -27.34
CA TYR A 463 -43.05 -21.38 -26.10
C TYR A 463 -43.87 -21.89 -24.90
N ALA A 464 -45.14 -22.26 -25.12
CA ALA A 464 -45.97 -22.86 -24.07
C ALA A 464 -45.40 -24.22 -23.61
N ARG A 465 -44.87 -25.02 -24.55
CA ARG A 465 -44.19 -26.28 -24.20
C ARG A 465 -42.86 -26.05 -23.49
N LEU A 466 -42.09 -25.02 -23.86
CA LEU A 466 -40.86 -24.64 -23.13
C LEU A 466 -41.16 -24.14 -21.72
N GLN A 467 -42.18 -23.30 -21.57
CA GLN A 467 -42.70 -22.86 -20.26
C GLN A 467 -43.11 -24.06 -19.41
N SER A 468 -43.75 -25.07 -20.00
CA SER A 468 -44.12 -26.30 -19.29
C SER A 468 -42.88 -27.06 -18.79
N THR A 469 -41.80 -27.14 -19.59
CA THR A 469 -40.52 -27.71 -19.15
C THR A 469 -39.91 -26.92 -17.99
N MET A 470 -39.93 -25.59 -18.06
CA MET A 470 -39.46 -24.71 -16.99
C MET A 470 -40.26 -24.88 -15.70
N MET A 471 -41.59 -24.96 -15.79
CA MET A 471 -42.47 -25.18 -14.64
C MET A 471 -42.27 -26.57 -14.00
N ALA A 472 -41.83 -27.55 -14.80
CA ALA A 472 -41.45 -28.86 -14.30
C ALA A 472 -40.06 -28.88 -13.63
N ALA A 473 -39.23 -27.84 -13.76
CA ALA A 473 -37.90 -27.78 -13.16
C ALA A 473 -37.92 -27.27 -11.71
N ASP A 474 -36.91 -27.68 -10.96
CA ASP A 474 -36.67 -27.28 -9.56
C ASP A 474 -35.89 -25.95 -9.49
N TYR A 475 -34.98 -25.71 -10.44
CA TYR A 475 -34.24 -24.46 -10.62
C TYR A 475 -34.19 -24.07 -12.10
N CYS A 476 -33.91 -22.80 -12.36
CA CYS A 476 -33.57 -22.29 -13.68
C CYS A 476 -32.17 -21.67 -13.70
N ILE A 477 -31.54 -21.65 -14.87
CA ILE A 477 -30.30 -20.92 -15.14
C ILE A 477 -30.44 -20.12 -16.43
N ALA A 478 -29.90 -18.90 -16.44
CA ALA A 478 -29.94 -18.00 -17.58
C ALA A 478 -28.65 -17.17 -17.73
N PRO A 479 -28.29 -16.72 -18.95
CA PRO A 479 -27.07 -15.95 -19.21
C PRO A 479 -27.11 -14.50 -18.72
N THR A 480 -28.29 -13.90 -18.54
CA THR A 480 -28.45 -12.48 -18.21
C THR A 480 -29.44 -12.30 -17.05
N GLU A 481 -29.29 -11.19 -16.32
CA GLU A 481 -30.18 -10.86 -15.20
C GLU A 481 -31.61 -10.52 -15.66
N GLU A 482 -31.79 -9.95 -16.85
CA GLU A 482 -33.12 -9.69 -17.43
C GLU A 482 -33.83 -11.00 -17.74
N LEU A 483 -33.16 -11.93 -18.42
CA LEU A 483 -33.74 -13.23 -18.72
C LEU A 483 -34.03 -14.02 -17.44
N ALA A 484 -33.11 -13.98 -16.47
CA ALA A 484 -33.34 -14.57 -15.16
C ALA A 484 -34.53 -13.93 -14.44
N SER A 485 -34.68 -12.60 -14.51
CA SER A 485 -35.82 -11.88 -13.93
C SER A 485 -37.15 -12.31 -14.55
N HIS A 486 -37.17 -12.59 -15.86
CA HIS A 486 -38.35 -13.13 -16.52
C HIS A 486 -38.70 -14.55 -16.03
N LEU A 487 -37.70 -15.40 -15.81
CA LEU A 487 -37.91 -16.76 -15.25
C LEU A 487 -38.41 -16.71 -13.80
N ARG A 488 -37.87 -15.80 -12.97
CA ARG A 488 -38.28 -15.63 -11.56
C ARG A 488 -39.74 -15.19 -11.40
N ARG A 489 -40.36 -14.57 -12.41
CA ARG A 489 -41.81 -14.23 -12.39
C ARG A 489 -42.72 -15.46 -12.30
N PHE A 490 -42.21 -16.64 -12.63
CA PHE A 490 -42.90 -17.92 -12.51
C PHE A 490 -42.59 -18.64 -11.19
N GLU A 491 -42.07 -17.91 -10.20
CA GLU A 491 -41.69 -18.41 -8.86
C GLU A 491 -40.63 -19.52 -8.91
N ARG A 492 -39.85 -19.58 -9.99
CA ARG A 492 -38.73 -20.53 -10.14
C ARG A 492 -37.43 -19.91 -9.62
N PRO A 493 -36.74 -20.53 -8.66
CA PRO A 493 -35.41 -20.10 -8.25
C PRO A 493 -34.47 -20.09 -9.46
N THR A 494 -33.83 -18.95 -9.73
CA THR A 494 -33.05 -18.77 -10.97
C THR A 494 -31.68 -18.17 -10.70
N LEU A 495 -30.62 -18.84 -11.17
CA LEU A 495 -29.23 -18.36 -11.14
C LEU A 495 -28.84 -17.71 -12.47
N VAL A 496 -28.00 -16.67 -12.39
CA VAL A 496 -27.37 -16.06 -13.57
C VAL A 496 -26.01 -16.70 -13.80
N LEU A 497 -25.87 -17.42 -14.91
CA LEU A 497 -24.63 -18.04 -15.36
C LEU A 497 -24.32 -17.52 -16.78
N PRO A 498 -23.47 -16.48 -16.92
CA PRO A 498 -23.22 -15.83 -18.19
C PRO A 498 -22.65 -16.76 -19.27
N ASN A 499 -22.93 -16.43 -20.53
CA ASN A 499 -22.21 -17.02 -21.66
C ASN A 499 -20.72 -16.68 -21.58
N GLY A 500 -19.87 -17.44 -22.29
CA GLY A 500 -18.45 -17.10 -22.41
C GLY A 500 -17.77 -17.91 -23.51
N PHE A 501 -16.45 -17.87 -23.56
CA PHE A 501 -15.64 -18.56 -24.56
C PHE A 501 -14.77 -19.67 -23.95
N ASP A 502 -14.23 -20.55 -24.78
CA ASP A 502 -13.23 -21.55 -24.38
C ASP A 502 -11.82 -21.17 -24.84
N THR A 503 -10.80 -21.90 -24.37
CA THR A 503 -9.40 -21.67 -24.73
C THR A 503 -9.17 -21.78 -26.24
N GLU A 504 -9.88 -22.69 -26.93
CA GLU A 504 -9.77 -22.85 -28.38
C GLU A 504 -10.30 -21.63 -29.14
N THR A 505 -11.42 -21.05 -28.70
CA THR A 505 -11.98 -19.84 -29.28
C THR A 505 -11.06 -18.64 -29.05
N TYR A 506 -10.46 -18.54 -27.85
CA TYR A 506 -9.45 -17.52 -27.56
C TYR A 506 -8.26 -17.64 -28.52
N LEU A 507 -7.64 -18.83 -28.62
CA LEU A 507 -6.51 -19.09 -29.50
C LEU A 507 -6.83 -18.85 -30.98
N ALA A 508 -8.03 -19.24 -31.43
CA ALA A 508 -8.48 -18.99 -32.79
C ALA A 508 -8.61 -17.48 -33.08
N SER A 509 -9.17 -16.72 -32.14
CA SER A 509 -9.32 -15.26 -32.26
C SER A 509 -7.98 -14.56 -32.31
N ARG A 510 -7.04 -14.91 -31.41
CA ARG A 510 -5.70 -14.32 -31.42
C ARG A 510 -4.92 -14.65 -32.69
N LEU A 511 -5.05 -15.87 -33.21
CA LEU A 511 -4.43 -16.25 -34.48
C LEU A 511 -5.02 -15.46 -35.66
N ALA A 512 -6.34 -15.23 -35.68
CA ALA A 512 -7.00 -14.42 -36.70
C ALA A 512 -6.50 -12.97 -36.68
N VAL A 513 -6.32 -12.38 -35.49
CA VAL A 513 -5.72 -11.04 -35.31
C VAL A 513 -4.31 -10.99 -35.88
N ARG A 514 -3.45 -11.96 -35.56
CA ARG A 514 -2.07 -12.02 -36.08
C ARG A 514 -2.03 -12.12 -37.60
N ARG A 515 -2.87 -12.97 -38.19
CA ARG A 515 -3.01 -13.07 -39.66
C ARG A 515 -3.44 -11.74 -40.26
N ARG A 516 -4.42 -11.07 -39.65
CA ARG A 516 -4.88 -9.76 -40.12
C ARG A 516 -3.77 -8.71 -40.07
N ARG A 517 -2.98 -8.67 -38.99
CA ARG A 517 -1.83 -7.75 -38.86
C ARG A 517 -0.74 -8.02 -39.89
N ALA A 518 -0.55 -9.28 -40.29
CA ALA A 518 0.41 -9.68 -41.32
C ALA A 518 -0.06 -9.36 -42.75
N GLU A 519 -1.36 -9.17 -42.98
CA GLU A 519 -1.90 -8.73 -44.28
C GLU A 519 -1.54 -7.27 -44.56
N ARG A 520 -1.28 -6.95 -45.84
CA ARG A 520 -1.00 -5.57 -46.25
C ARG A 520 -2.27 -4.72 -46.12
N ALA A 521 -2.15 -3.58 -45.44
CA ALA A 521 -3.24 -2.62 -45.31
C ALA A 521 -3.73 -2.15 -46.70
N ASP A 522 -5.01 -2.31 -46.96
CA ASP A 522 -5.69 -1.88 -48.18
C ASP A 522 -6.31 -0.48 -48.07
N GLY A 523 -6.08 0.19 -46.93
CA GLY A 523 -6.58 1.54 -46.65
C GLY A 523 -8.09 1.61 -46.38
N LEU A 524 -8.79 0.47 -46.30
CA LEU A 524 -10.21 0.42 -46.01
C LEU A 524 -10.46 0.28 -44.51
N VAL A 525 -11.53 0.91 -44.03
CA VAL A 525 -12.05 0.73 -42.66
C VAL A 525 -13.35 -0.05 -42.73
N ARG A 526 -13.37 -1.24 -42.11
CA ARG A 526 -14.49 -2.18 -42.18
C ARG A 526 -15.35 -2.09 -40.92
N VAL A 527 -16.61 -1.69 -41.08
CA VAL A 527 -17.61 -1.81 -40.01
C VAL A 527 -18.38 -3.11 -40.24
N GLY A 528 -18.29 -4.06 -39.31
CA GLY A 528 -18.86 -5.39 -39.48
C GLY A 528 -20.07 -5.66 -38.60
N TYR A 529 -21.04 -6.37 -39.17
CA TYR A 529 -22.21 -6.85 -38.44
C TYR A 529 -22.39 -8.36 -38.64
N ALA A 530 -21.90 -9.13 -37.67
CA ALA A 530 -22.11 -10.57 -37.59
C ALA A 530 -23.44 -10.88 -36.88
N ALA A 531 -24.56 -10.72 -37.58
CA ALA A 531 -25.85 -11.20 -37.07
C ALA A 531 -25.95 -12.74 -37.17
N GLY A 532 -26.71 -13.38 -36.29
CA GLY A 532 -26.81 -14.84 -36.21
C GLY A 532 -27.84 -15.47 -37.15
N SER A 533 -28.75 -14.67 -37.74
CA SER A 533 -29.86 -15.13 -38.59
C SER A 533 -30.57 -13.97 -39.31
N ARG A 534 -31.44 -14.28 -40.30
CA ARG A 534 -32.32 -13.37 -41.07
C ARG A 534 -33.24 -12.44 -40.25
N THR A 535 -33.19 -12.58 -38.95
CA THR A 535 -34.20 -12.21 -37.98
C THR A 535 -33.99 -10.84 -37.34
N HIS A 536 -33.03 -10.06 -37.85
CA HIS A 536 -32.49 -8.87 -37.19
C HIS A 536 -32.67 -7.60 -38.03
N GLN A 537 -33.66 -7.60 -38.91
CA GLN A 537 -33.91 -6.49 -39.83
C GLN A 537 -34.31 -5.24 -39.05
N ARG A 538 -35.22 -5.39 -38.07
CA ARG A 538 -35.60 -4.31 -37.14
C ARG A 538 -34.45 -3.84 -36.24
N ASP A 539 -33.58 -4.76 -35.82
CA ASP A 539 -32.40 -4.41 -35.02
C ASP A 539 -31.43 -3.57 -35.86
N PHE A 540 -31.13 -4.00 -37.09
CA PHE A 540 -30.26 -3.28 -38.02
C PHE A 540 -30.84 -1.89 -38.37
N ALA A 541 -32.16 -1.77 -38.49
CA ALA A 541 -32.85 -0.51 -38.79
C ALA A 541 -32.51 0.63 -37.81
N VAL A 542 -32.21 0.31 -36.55
CA VAL A 542 -31.86 1.29 -35.49
C VAL A 542 -30.68 2.18 -35.91
N MET A 543 -29.73 1.63 -36.67
CA MET A 543 -28.51 2.33 -37.09
C MET A 543 -28.34 2.42 -38.62
N ALA A 544 -29.21 1.77 -39.40
CA ALA A 544 -29.16 1.72 -40.86
C ALA A 544 -28.94 3.09 -41.53
N GLY A 545 -29.72 4.11 -41.13
CA GLY A 545 -29.58 5.47 -41.68
C GLY A 545 -28.24 6.13 -41.35
N ALA A 546 -27.74 5.93 -40.12
CA ALA A 546 -26.43 6.42 -39.69
C ALA A 546 -25.29 5.75 -40.46
N MET A 547 -25.40 4.44 -40.69
CA MET A 547 -24.42 3.67 -41.47
C MET A 547 -24.40 4.07 -42.94
N ALA A 548 -25.57 4.24 -43.58
CA ALA A 548 -25.65 4.70 -44.96
C ALA A 548 -25.01 6.09 -45.12
N ARG A 549 -25.27 7.01 -44.17
CA ARG A 549 -24.63 8.34 -44.12
C ARG A 549 -23.11 8.23 -43.99
N LEU A 550 -22.59 7.38 -43.09
CA LEU A 550 -21.15 7.14 -42.97
C LEU A 550 -20.53 6.66 -44.29
N LEU A 551 -21.13 5.68 -44.95
CA LEU A 551 -20.61 5.13 -46.21
C LEU A 551 -20.60 6.14 -47.36
N HIS A 552 -21.51 7.12 -47.33
CA HIS A 552 -21.51 8.26 -48.23
C HIS A 552 -20.36 9.23 -47.90
N ASP A 553 -20.26 9.64 -46.64
CA ASP A 553 -19.31 10.66 -46.17
C ASP A 553 -17.85 10.16 -46.12
N ARG A 554 -17.63 8.84 -46.07
CA ARG A 554 -16.31 8.20 -46.00
C ARG A 554 -16.18 7.11 -47.07
N PRO A 555 -15.70 7.45 -48.29
CA PRO A 555 -15.59 6.50 -49.40
C PRO A 555 -14.67 5.29 -49.15
N HIS A 556 -13.77 5.38 -48.17
CA HIS A 556 -12.86 4.31 -47.76
C HIS A 556 -13.49 3.34 -46.74
N CYS A 557 -14.70 3.61 -46.25
CA CYS A 557 -15.42 2.71 -45.37
C CYS A 557 -16.13 1.59 -46.14
N ARG A 558 -16.21 0.41 -45.54
CA ARG A 558 -17.02 -0.72 -46.02
C ARG A 558 -17.91 -1.23 -44.90
N LEU A 559 -19.14 -1.56 -45.23
CA LEU A 559 -20.01 -2.32 -44.36
C LEU A 559 -19.87 -3.81 -44.71
N VAL A 560 -19.42 -4.61 -43.76
CA VAL A 560 -19.26 -6.06 -43.93
C VAL A 560 -20.52 -6.77 -43.43
N LEU A 561 -21.21 -7.47 -44.33
CA LEU A 561 -22.43 -8.22 -44.03
C LEU A 561 -22.29 -9.66 -44.50
N PHE A 562 -23.03 -10.55 -43.85
CA PHE A 562 -23.10 -11.94 -44.26
C PHE A 562 -24.32 -12.16 -45.14
N ARG A 563 -24.10 -12.87 -46.26
CA ARG A 563 -25.15 -13.18 -47.22
C ARG A 563 -26.30 -13.84 -46.50
N THR A 564 -27.49 -13.52 -46.98
CA THR A 564 -28.73 -14.06 -46.46
C THR A 564 -29.08 -13.59 -45.04
N ILE A 565 -28.35 -12.70 -44.35
CA ILE A 565 -28.70 -12.28 -42.98
C ILE A 565 -29.49 -10.96 -42.92
N VAL A 566 -29.07 -9.96 -43.69
CA VAL A 566 -29.71 -8.64 -43.75
C VAL A 566 -30.17 -8.41 -45.17
N ASP A 567 -31.43 -8.04 -45.36
CA ASP A 567 -31.97 -7.64 -46.65
C ASP A 567 -31.80 -6.12 -46.82
N LEU A 568 -30.86 -5.70 -47.66
CA LEU A 568 -30.61 -4.26 -47.85
C LEU A 568 -31.69 -3.57 -48.68
N ASP A 569 -32.53 -4.31 -49.41
CA ASP A 569 -33.56 -3.72 -50.27
C ASP A 569 -34.67 -3.07 -49.45
N GLU A 570 -34.86 -3.48 -48.19
CA GLU A 570 -35.79 -2.81 -47.25
C GLU A 570 -35.26 -1.48 -46.68
N PHE A 571 -34.00 -1.11 -46.96
CA PHE A 571 -33.40 0.13 -46.48
C PHE A 571 -33.03 1.07 -47.64
N PRO A 572 -33.97 1.94 -48.10
CA PRO A 572 -33.74 2.84 -49.23
C PRO A 572 -32.48 3.72 -49.11
N ALA A 573 -32.05 4.01 -47.88
CA ALA A 573 -30.82 4.77 -47.60
C ALA A 573 -29.54 4.12 -48.18
N PHE A 574 -29.54 2.80 -48.43
CA PHE A 574 -28.40 2.09 -49.02
C PHE A 574 -28.42 2.06 -50.56
N GLN A 575 -29.43 2.63 -51.21
CA GLN A 575 -29.50 2.67 -52.67
C GLN A 575 -28.28 3.40 -53.25
N GLY A 576 -27.62 2.78 -54.24
CA GLY A 576 -26.38 3.31 -54.83
C GLY A 576 -25.09 3.03 -54.05
N LEU A 577 -25.17 2.41 -52.86
CA LEU A 577 -24.01 2.08 -52.02
C LEU A 577 -23.54 0.63 -52.17
N ALA A 578 -24.02 -0.12 -53.18
CA ALA A 578 -23.68 -1.54 -53.36
C ALA A 578 -22.17 -1.81 -53.44
N SER A 579 -21.38 -0.90 -54.05
CA SER A 579 -19.92 -0.99 -54.12
C SER A 579 -19.20 -0.76 -52.77
N ARG A 580 -19.94 -0.32 -51.74
CA ARG A 580 -19.48 -0.10 -50.37
C ARG A 580 -19.85 -1.24 -49.42
N ILE A 581 -20.58 -2.25 -49.91
CA ILE A 581 -20.95 -3.43 -49.13
C ILE A 581 -19.97 -4.57 -49.44
N GLU A 582 -19.33 -5.12 -48.42
CA GLU A 582 -18.51 -6.32 -48.52
C GLU A 582 -19.32 -7.52 -48.04
N TRP A 583 -19.74 -8.37 -48.98
CA TRP A 583 -20.51 -9.58 -48.67
C TRP A 583 -19.61 -10.76 -48.33
N ARG A 584 -19.93 -11.43 -47.21
CA ARG A 584 -19.27 -12.64 -46.72
C ARG A 584 -20.26 -13.81 -46.69
N ASP A 585 -19.79 -15.03 -46.83
CA ASP A 585 -20.65 -16.21 -46.71
C ASP A 585 -20.81 -16.62 -45.25
N LEU A 586 -21.92 -17.28 -44.91
CA LEU A 586 -22.13 -17.84 -43.57
C LEU A 586 -21.04 -18.85 -43.24
N VAL A 587 -20.48 -18.75 -42.03
CA VAL A 587 -19.43 -19.66 -41.56
C VAL A 587 -19.88 -20.38 -40.27
N PRO A 588 -19.39 -21.60 -40.02
CA PRO A 588 -19.56 -22.25 -38.72
C PRO A 588 -18.97 -21.40 -37.60
N LEU A 589 -19.56 -21.44 -36.39
CA LEU A 589 -19.15 -20.61 -35.25
C LEU A 589 -17.64 -20.68 -34.95
N ARG A 590 -17.03 -21.86 -35.04
CA ARG A 590 -15.58 -22.07 -34.87
C ARG A 590 -14.68 -21.30 -35.86
N ARG A 591 -15.25 -20.82 -36.97
CA ARG A 591 -14.57 -20.01 -38.02
C ARG A 591 -14.95 -18.54 -37.94
N LEU A 592 -15.94 -18.16 -37.12
CA LEU A 592 -16.34 -16.78 -36.93
C LEU A 592 -15.19 -15.86 -36.50
N PRO A 593 -14.20 -16.29 -35.67
CA PRO A 593 -13.07 -15.43 -35.34
C PRO A 593 -12.26 -14.93 -36.55
N ASP A 594 -12.13 -15.74 -37.61
CA ASP A 594 -11.45 -15.32 -38.85
C ASP A 594 -12.19 -14.17 -39.55
N GLU A 595 -13.52 -14.13 -39.45
CA GLU A 595 -14.34 -13.08 -40.06
C GLU A 595 -14.44 -11.83 -39.17
N ILE A 596 -14.59 -11.99 -37.86
CA ILE A 596 -14.59 -10.86 -36.92
C ILE A 596 -13.26 -10.09 -36.99
N ALA A 597 -12.12 -10.78 -37.09
CA ALA A 597 -10.81 -10.13 -37.21
C ALA A 597 -10.67 -9.27 -38.49
N ARG A 598 -11.57 -9.39 -39.47
CA ARG A 598 -11.61 -8.48 -40.64
C ARG A 598 -12.19 -7.12 -40.31
N PHE A 599 -12.97 -7.02 -39.23
CA PHE A 599 -13.63 -5.77 -38.85
C PHE A 599 -12.63 -4.84 -38.20
N ASP A 600 -12.77 -3.54 -38.47
CA ASP A 600 -12.14 -2.48 -37.70
C ASP A 600 -13.09 -2.02 -36.57
N VAL A 601 -14.40 -2.05 -36.82
CA VAL A 601 -15.43 -1.70 -35.83
C VAL A 601 -16.55 -2.73 -35.90
N ASN A 602 -16.91 -3.30 -34.76
CA ASN A 602 -18.06 -4.18 -34.62
C ASN A 602 -19.29 -3.38 -34.21
N ILE A 603 -20.46 -3.74 -34.73
CA ILE A 603 -21.73 -3.15 -34.31
C ILE A 603 -22.68 -4.21 -33.77
N ALA A 604 -23.39 -3.86 -32.70
CA ALA A 604 -24.39 -4.71 -32.06
C ALA A 604 -25.68 -3.91 -31.80
N PRO A 605 -26.38 -3.49 -32.88
CA PRO A 605 -27.64 -2.80 -32.74
C PRO A 605 -28.73 -3.78 -32.26
N LEU A 606 -29.58 -3.28 -31.37
CA LEU A 606 -30.79 -3.92 -30.85
C LEU A 606 -31.86 -2.84 -30.62
N VAL A 607 -33.13 -3.21 -30.76
CA VAL A 607 -34.25 -2.29 -30.48
C VAL A 607 -34.36 -2.05 -28.97
N VAL A 608 -34.04 -0.83 -28.53
CA VAL A 608 -34.14 -0.42 -27.11
C VAL A 608 -35.60 -0.44 -26.65
N GLY A 609 -35.86 -0.95 -25.45
CA GLY A 609 -37.22 -1.07 -24.90
C GLY A 609 -38.03 -2.27 -25.43
N ASN A 610 -37.53 -3.01 -26.43
CA ASN A 610 -38.11 -4.28 -26.82
C ASN A 610 -37.71 -5.35 -25.78
N VAL A 611 -38.71 -5.96 -25.12
CA VAL A 611 -38.51 -6.91 -24.01
C VAL A 611 -37.63 -8.12 -24.41
N TYR A 612 -37.77 -8.61 -25.64
CA TYR A 612 -36.94 -9.72 -26.13
C TYR A 612 -35.49 -9.29 -26.35
N CYS A 613 -35.25 -8.08 -26.85
CA CYS A 613 -33.91 -7.50 -27.04
C CYS A 613 -33.23 -7.16 -25.71
N GLU A 614 -33.97 -6.66 -24.71
CA GLU A 614 -33.45 -6.38 -23.37
C GLU A 614 -32.97 -7.65 -22.64
N ALA A 615 -33.43 -8.83 -23.06
CA ALA A 615 -33.01 -10.12 -22.49
C ALA A 615 -31.82 -10.79 -23.22
N LYS A 616 -31.34 -10.24 -24.35
CA LYS A 616 -30.25 -10.82 -25.17
C LYS A 616 -28.89 -10.79 -24.45
N SER A 617 -28.00 -11.73 -24.76
CA SER A 617 -26.65 -11.77 -24.15
C SER A 617 -25.59 -10.93 -24.88
N GLU A 618 -24.44 -10.75 -24.22
CA GLU A 618 -23.36 -9.87 -24.65
C GLU A 618 -22.38 -10.51 -25.65
N LEU A 619 -22.75 -11.63 -26.29
CA LEU A 619 -21.91 -12.41 -27.23
C LEU A 619 -21.14 -11.52 -28.22
N LYS A 620 -21.86 -10.67 -28.96
CA LYS A 620 -21.27 -9.80 -30.00
C LYS A 620 -20.23 -8.82 -29.45
N PHE A 621 -20.29 -8.47 -28.17
CA PHE A 621 -19.30 -7.59 -27.54
C PHE A 621 -18.01 -8.36 -27.24
N PHE A 622 -18.11 -9.50 -26.54
CA PHE A 622 -16.90 -10.19 -26.13
C PHE A 622 -16.23 -10.97 -27.26
N GLU A 623 -16.98 -11.50 -28.23
CA GLU A 623 -16.39 -12.16 -29.42
C GLU A 623 -15.57 -11.16 -30.26
N ALA A 624 -16.06 -9.92 -30.42
CA ALA A 624 -15.32 -8.85 -31.07
C ALA A 624 -14.08 -8.42 -30.28
N ALA A 625 -14.20 -8.31 -28.96
CA ALA A 625 -13.10 -7.95 -28.09
C ALA A 625 -11.94 -8.97 -28.12
N LEU A 626 -12.23 -10.28 -28.25
CA LEU A 626 -11.20 -11.32 -28.41
C LEU A 626 -10.36 -11.13 -29.68
N ALA A 627 -10.94 -10.50 -30.71
CA ALA A 627 -10.31 -10.23 -31.99
C ALA A 627 -9.75 -8.79 -32.10
N ASP A 628 -9.54 -8.09 -30.97
CA ASP A 628 -9.11 -6.68 -30.94
C ASP A 628 -10.01 -5.75 -31.77
N VAL A 629 -11.32 -5.99 -31.76
CA VAL A 629 -12.31 -5.15 -32.45
C VAL A 629 -13.22 -4.44 -31.42
N PRO A 630 -13.28 -3.10 -31.39
CA PRO A 630 -14.18 -2.38 -30.50
C PRO A 630 -15.63 -2.47 -30.97
N THR A 631 -16.57 -2.43 -30.03
CA THR A 631 -18.00 -2.56 -30.32
C THR A 631 -18.76 -1.25 -30.04
N ILE A 632 -19.64 -0.87 -30.96
CA ILE A 632 -20.74 0.07 -30.71
C ILE A 632 -22.02 -0.74 -30.55
N ALA A 633 -22.73 -0.59 -29.44
CA ALA A 633 -23.94 -1.36 -29.15
C ALA A 633 -25.13 -0.46 -28.78
N SER A 634 -26.35 -0.95 -29.00
CA SER A 634 -27.54 -0.31 -28.41
C SER A 634 -27.50 -0.45 -26.87
N PRO A 635 -28.02 0.53 -26.11
CA PRO A 635 -28.01 0.51 -24.65
C PRO A 635 -29.10 -0.40 -24.05
N VAL A 636 -29.14 -1.67 -24.44
CA VAL A 636 -29.96 -2.67 -23.73
C VAL A 636 -29.27 -3.13 -22.45
N GLY A 637 -30.02 -3.68 -21.50
CA GLY A 637 -29.55 -3.99 -20.15
C GLY A 637 -28.22 -4.76 -20.08
N PRO A 638 -28.04 -5.87 -20.82
CA PRO A 638 -26.79 -6.64 -20.86
C PRO A 638 -25.59 -5.83 -21.38
N TYR A 639 -25.75 -5.06 -22.45
CA TYR A 639 -24.68 -4.19 -22.95
C TYR A 639 -24.39 -3.02 -22.00
N ARG A 640 -25.39 -2.43 -21.34
CA ARG A 640 -25.19 -1.40 -20.29
C ARG A 640 -24.34 -1.91 -19.13
N ARG A 641 -24.42 -3.20 -18.80
CA ARG A 641 -23.57 -3.83 -17.77
C ARG A 641 -22.20 -4.24 -18.28
N ALA A 642 -22.07 -4.60 -19.56
CA ALA A 642 -20.81 -5.12 -20.12
C ALA A 642 -19.88 -4.04 -20.66
N ILE A 643 -20.44 -2.97 -21.22
CA ILE A 643 -19.70 -1.90 -21.87
C ILE A 643 -19.61 -0.69 -20.95
N GLN A 644 -18.38 -0.26 -20.67
CA GLN A 644 -18.09 1.05 -20.08
C GLN A 644 -17.94 2.05 -21.23
N ASP A 645 -18.96 2.88 -21.42
CA ASP A 645 -19.06 3.81 -22.54
C ASP A 645 -17.81 4.72 -22.64
N GLY A 646 -17.20 4.75 -23.83
CA GLY A 646 -15.97 5.48 -24.11
C GLY A 646 -14.67 4.86 -23.58
N MET A 647 -14.74 3.72 -22.89
CA MET A 647 -13.58 3.01 -22.33
C MET A 647 -13.39 1.62 -22.93
N THR A 648 -14.40 0.75 -22.87
CA THR A 648 -14.34 -0.63 -23.40
C THR A 648 -15.22 -0.82 -24.64
N GLY A 649 -16.03 0.18 -24.99
CA GLY A 649 -16.90 0.19 -26.14
C GLY A 649 -17.71 1.48 -26.14
N PHE A 650 -18.73 1.56 -26.98
CA PHE A 650 -19.66 2.68 -26.97
C PHE A 650 -21.11 2.21 -26.94
N LEU A 651 -21.95 2.97 -26.25
CA LEU A 651 -23.40 2.80 -26.24
C LEU A 651 -24.05 3.93 -27.06
N ALA A 652 -24.89 3.56 -28.03
CA ALA A 652 -25.55 4.50 -28.93
C ALA A 652 -27.07 4.31 -28.93
N ASP A 653 -27.79 5.35 -28.54
CA ASP A 653 -29.25 5.41 -28.54
C ASP A 653 -29.74 6.38 -29.62
N GLY A 654 -30.26 5.85 -30.73
CA GLY A 654 -30.80 6.62 -31.86
C GLY A 654 -29.80 7.04 -32.96
N PRO A 655 -30.30 7.44 -34.16
CA PRO A 655 -29.48 7.55 -35.37
C PRO A 655 -28.28 8.51 -35.26
N GLU A 656 -28.45 9.69 -34.64
CA GLU A 656 -27.37 10.68 -34.57
C GLU A 656 -26.24 10.25 -33.63
N SER A 657 -26.58 9.59 -32.52
CA SER A 657 -25.57 9.07 -31.59
C SER A 657 -24.77 7.92 -32.22
N TRP A 658 -25.45 7.06 -33.00
CA TRP A 658 -24.80 6.03 -33.82
C TRP A 658 -23.83 6.64 -34.82
N TYR A 659 -24.28 7.62 -35.61
CA TYR A 659 -23.44 8.27 -36.62
C TYR A 659 -22.20 8.96 -36.02
N ARG A 660 -22.39 9.75 -34.95
CA ARG A 660 -21.30 10.44 -34.25
C ARG A 660 -20.24 9.45 -33.74
N THR A 661 -20.68 8.34 -33.18
CA THR A 661 -19.79 7.33 -32.60
C THR A 661 -19.06 6.53 -33.67
N LEU A 662 -19.77 6.16 -34.75
CA LEU A 662 -19.19 5.51 -35.93
C LEU A 662 -18.06 6.37 -36.53
N ILE A 663 -18.33 7.65 -36.81
CA ILE A 663 -17.32 8.57 -37.33
C ILE A 663 -16.12 8.65 -36.41
N ARG A 664 -16.34 8.76 -35.09
CA ARG A 664 -15.25 8.88 -34.12
C ARG A 664 -14.29 7.69 -34.17
N LEU A 665 -14.80 6.46 -34.27
CA LEU A 665 -13.96 5.25 -34.37
C LEU A 665 -13.36 5.03 -35.76
N VAL A 666 -14.03 5.49 -36.81
CA VAL A 666 -13.53 5.43 -38.18
C VAL A 666 -12.36 6.40 -38.38
N ASP A 667 -12.52 7.64 -37.95
CA ASP A 667 -11.57 8.73 -38.19
C ASP A 667 -10.36 8.69 -37.21
N ASP A 668 -10.49 8.07 -36.03
CA ASP A 668 -9.41 7.96 -35.03
C ASP A 668 -8.93 6.50 -34.81
N PRO A 669 -7.88 6.05 -35.53
CA PRO A 669 -7.33 4.70 -35.38
C PRO A 669 -6.61 4.48 -34.04
N THR A 670 -6.20 5.54 -33.34
CA THR A 670 -5.54 5.44 -32.02
C THR A 670 -6.59 5.18 -30.95
N LEU A 671 -7.71 5.92 -30.98
CA LEU A 671 -8.88 5.62 -30.15
C LEU A 671 -9.38 4.20 -30.41
N ARG A 672 -9.54 3.81 -31.69
CA ARG A 672 -10.01 2.48 -32.07
C ARG A 672 -9.19 1.36 -31.42
N ARG A 673 -7.86 1.42 -31.55
CA ARG A 673 -6.94 0.45 -30.92
C ARG A 673 -7.02 0.46 -29.39
N ARG A 674 -7.12 1.65 -28.78
CA ARG A 674 -7.22 1.78 -27.32
C ARG A 674 -8.48 1.13 -26.78
N ILE A 675 -9.65 1.43 -27.37
CA ILE A 675 -10.93 0.85 -26.95
C ILE A 675 -10.93 -0.66 -27.13
N ALA A 676 -10.41 -1.16 -28.26
CA ALA A 676 -10.35 -2.59 -28.53
C ALA A 676 -9.48 -3.34 -27.51
N ARG A 677 -8.29 -2.79 -27.20
CA ARG A 677 -7.41 -3.35 -26.17
C ARG A 677 -8.08 -3.38 -24.79
N SER A 678 -8.71 -2.26 -24.38
CA SER A 678 -9.43 -2.20 -23.11
C SER A 678 -10.63 -3.15 -23.08
N ALA A 679 -11.34 -3.34 -24.19
CA ALA A 679 -12.40 -4.33 -24.33
C ALA A 679 -11.86 -5.74 -24.13
N HIS A 680 -10.75 -6.07 -24.82
CA HIS A 680 -10.09 -7.37 -24.73
C HIS A 680 -9.73 -7.69 -23.26
N HIS A 681 -9.09 -6.76 -22.55
CA HIS A 681 -8.75 -6.95 -21.12
C HIS A 681 -9.99 -7.18 -20.25
N ALA A 682 -11.06 -6.40 -20.47
CA ALA A 682 -12.28 -6.50 -19.68
C ALA A 682 -13.00 -7.85 -19.85
N VAL A 683 -12.92 -8.46 -21.04
CA VAL A 683 -13.65 -9.71 -21.33
C VAL A 683 -12.91 -10.96 -20.88
N LEU A 684 -11.58 -10.90 -20.74
CA LEU A 684 -10.76 -12.05 -20.34
C LEU A 684 -11.24 -12.66 -19.02
N TRP A 685 -11.33 -11.87 -17.96
CA TRP A 685 -11.82 -12.37 -16.67
C TRP A 685 -13.32 -12.59 -16.67
N ARG A 686 -14.11 -11.69 -17.27
CA ARG A 686 -15.58 -11.73 -17.14
C ARG A 686 -16.23 -12.92 -17.84
N TYR A 687 -15.67 -13.33 -18.98
CA TYR A 687 -16.26 -14.34 -19.86
C TYR A 687 -15.32 -15.53 -20.14
N GLY A 688 -14.12 -15.53 -19.55
CA GLY A 688 -13.11 -16.55 -19.76
C GLY A 688 -13.34 -17.88 -19.01
N PRO A 689 -12.71 -18.97 -19.48
CA PRO A 689 -12.75 -20.30 -18.86
C PRO A 689 -12.58 -20.34 -17.35
N LEU A 690 -11.61 -19.61 -16.78
CA LEU A 690 -11.25 -19.69 -15.36
C LEU A 690 -12.37 -19.14 -14.47
N LYS A 691 -12.93 -17.97 -14.81
CA LYS A 691 -14.05 -17.40 -14.04
C LYS A 691 -15.29 -18.28 -14.11
N ARG A 692 -15.58 -18.90 -15.25
CA ARG A 692 -16.72 -19.81 -15.38
C ARG A 692 -16.53 -21.07 -14.54
N ALA A 693 -15.34 -21.66 -14.52
CA ALA A 693 -15.06 -22.80 -13.64
C ALA A 693 -15.27 -22.41 -12.17
N ASN A 694 -14.80 -21.24 -11.75
CA ASN A 694 -15.02 -20.73 -10.39
C ASN A 694 -16.50 -20.50 -10.07
N ALA A 695 -17.30 -19.97 -11.00
CA ALA A 695 -18.74 -19.83 -10.81
C ALA A 695 -19.42 -21.19 -10.63
N MET A 696 -18.95 -22.24 -11.32
CA MET A 696 -19.48 -23.60 -11.18
C MET A 696 -19.13 -24.25 -9.83
N LEU A 697 -17.98 -23.91 -9.23
CA LEU A 697 -17.62 -24.39 -7.88
C LEU A 697 -18.63 -23.97 -6.81
N SER A 698 -19.25 -22.80 -6.98
CA SER A 698 -20.29 -22.28 -6.08
C SER A 698 -21.69 -22.72 -6.49
N ALA A 699 -21.99 -22.74 -7.79
CA ALA A 699 -23.31 -23.09 -8.32
C ALA A 699 -23.67 -24.57 -8.15
N LEU A 700 -22.74 -25.50 -8.38
CA LEU A 700 -23.04 -26.94 -8.35
C LEU A 700 -23.54 -27.42 -6.97
N PRO A 701 -22.87 -27.12 -5.85
CA PRO A 701 -23.38 -27.50 -4.52
C PRO A 701 -24.76 -26.89 -4.21
N LEU A 702 -24.99 -25.63 -4.62
CA LEU A 702 -26.27 -24.95 -4.43
C LEU A 702 -27.40 -25.65 -5.20
N LEU A 703 -27.15 -26.00 -6.47
CA LEU A 703 -28.11 -26.71 -7.31
C LEU A 703 -28.41 -28.11 -6.76
N CYS A 704 -27.41 -28.81 -6.20
CA CYS A 704 -27.60 -30.09 -5.50
C CYS A 704 -28.37 -29.96 -4.18
N GLY A 705 -28.46 -28.76 -3.60
CA GLY A 705 -29.15 -28.52 -2.33
C GLY A 705 -28.29 -28.78 -1.10
N ASP A 706 -26.97 -28.80 -1.29
CA ASP A 706 -26.03 -29.20 -0.26
C ASP A 706 -25.52 -27.98 0.53
N SER A 707 -25.73 -28.02 1.85
CA SER A 707 -25.03 -27.27 2.90
C SER A 707 -25.21 -25.73 3.04
N PRO A 708 -25.22 -25.22 4.29
CA PRO A 708 -24.90 -23.82 4.64
C PRO A 708 -23.63 -23.27 3.97
N SER A 709 -22.69 -24.14 3.56
CA SER A 709 -21.45 -23.76 2.88
C SER A 709 -21.68 -23.27 1.45
N ALA A 710 -22.61 -23.87 0.70
CA ALA A 710 -22.99 -23.37 -0.63
C ALA A 710 -23.72 -22.04 -0.53
N THR A 711 -24.56 -21.88 0.51
CA THR A 711 -25.22 -20.60 0.81
C THR A 711 -24.20 -19.51 1.18
N ARG A 712 -23.17 -19.84 1.96
CA ARG A 712 -22.06 -18.91 2.29
C ARG A 712 -21.22 -18.55 1.06
N ALA A 713 -20.89 -19.51 0.20
CA ALA A 713 -20.15 -19.25 -1.04
C ALA A 713 -20.96 -18.36 -2.01
N PHE A 714 -22.26 -18.65 -2.16
CA PHE A 714 -23.18 -17.83 -2.94
C PHE A 714 -23.38 -16.43 -2.35
N ALA A 715 -23.51 -16.31 -1.03
CA ALA A 715 -23.55 -15.03 -0.33
C ALA A 715 -22.25 -14.23 -0.48
N PHE A 716 -21.09 -14.91 -0.46
CA PHE A 716 -19.80 -14.29 -0.73
C PHE A 716 -19.71 -13.76 -2.17
N GLU A 717 -20.19 -14.51 -3.17
CA GLU A 717 -20.26 -14.00 -4.56
C GLU A 717 -21.24 -12.82 -4.70
N LEU A 718 -22.35 -12.81 -3.96
CA LEU A 718 -23.30 -11.69 -3.89
C LEU A 718 -22.73 -10.45 -3.17
N HIS A 719 -21.80 -10.63 -2.25
CA HIS A 719 -21.21 -9.57 -1.42
C HIS A 719 -19.82 -9.13 -1.88
N CYS A 720 -19.22 -9.83 -2.84
CA CYS A 720 -18.08 -9.31 -3.59
C CYS A 720 -18.57 -8.11 -4.40
N PRO A 721 -18.12 -6.88 -4.10
CA PRO A 721 -18.54 -5.72 -4.86
C PRO A 721 -18.18 -5.94 -6.33
N PRO A 722 -19.06 -5.59 -7.29
CA PRO A 722 -18.65 -5.54 -8.69
C PRO A 722 -17.41 -4.63 -8.78
N PRO A 723 -16.43 -4.94 -9.64
CA PRO A 723 -15.25 -4.11 -9.77
C PRO A 723 -15.68 -2.65 -9.95
N ARG A 724 -15.16 -1.76 -9.10
CA ARG A 724 -15.28 -0.30 -9.28
C ARG A 724 -14.86 0.04 -10.72
N LYS A 725 -15.36 1.17 -11.26
CA LYS A 725 -14.93 1.76 -12.55
C LYS A 725 -13.46 1.40 -12.80
N VAL A 726 -13.22 0.43 -13.69
CA VAL A 726 -11.92 -0.26 -13.77
C VAL A 726 -10.85 0.79 -14.06
N PRO A 727 -9.90 1.05 -13.14
CA PRO A 727 -8.64 1.67 -13.53
C PRO A 727 -8.03 0.72 -14.57
N GLY A 728 -7.87 1.19 -15.82
CA GLY A 728 -7.34 0.35 -16.87
C GLY A 728 -5.96 -0.20 -16.52
N ILE A 729 -5.64 -1.40 -16.99
CA ILE A 729 -4.31 -1.99 -16.85
C ILE A 729 -3.28 -1.01 -17.41
N GLN A 730 -2.26 -0.69 -16.61
CA GLN A 730 -1.21 0.23 -17.02
C GLN A 730 -0.29 -0.44 -18.03
N ILE A 731 -0.43 -0.04 -19.30
CA ILE A 731 0.41 -0.49 -20.42
C ILE A 731 1.24 0.72 -20.92
N PRO A 732 2.57 0.71 -20.79
CA PRO A 732 3.41 1.77 -21.34
C PRO A 732 3.34 1.82 -22.87
N ALA A 733 3.61 3.00 -23.42
CA ALA A 733 3.75 3.15 -24.86
C ALA A 733 5.05 2.48 -25.32
N SER A 734 4.94 1.59 -26.29
CA SER A 734 6.07 0.82 -26.81
C SER A 734 6.00 0.68 -28.32
N GLU A 735 7.17 0.46 -28.93
CA GLU A 735 7.33 0.13 -30.34
C GLU A 735 7.89 -1.29 -30.52
N VAL A 736 7.64 -1.88 -31.67
CA VAL A 736 8.15 -3.22 -32.03
C VAL A 736 9.53 -3.05 -32.66
N ALA A 737 10.58 -3.41 -31.93
CA ALA A 737 11.97 -3.37 -32.42
C ALA A 737 12.29 -4.57 -33.33
N PHE A 738 11.69 -5.73 -33.03
CA PHE A 738 11.81 -6.93 -33.86
C PHE A 738 10.56 -7.81 -33.69
N GLU A 739 10.10 -8.43 -34.77
CA GLU A 739 9.06 -9.46 -34.72
C GLU A 739 9.31 -10.51 -35.80
N SER A 740 9.14 -11.78 -35.42
CA SER A 740 9.06 -12.90 -36.34
C SER A 740 7.94 -13.81 -35.90
N ASP A 741 7.03 -14.10 -36.83
CA ASP A 741 5.80 -14.83 -36.55
C ASP A 741 5.55 -15.90 -37.64
N ARG A 742 5.36 -17.16 -37.23
CA ARG A 742 5.03 -18.30 -38.11
C ARG A 742 3.53 -18.51 -38.33
N LEU A 743 2.70 -17.72 -37.65
CA LEU A 743 1.24 -17.78 -37.66
C LEU A 743 0.70 -19.18 -37.27
N GLY A 744 1.37 -19.84 -36.33
CA GLY A 744 0.90 -21.06 -35.68
C GLY A 744 0.31 -20.78 -34.29
N ARG A 745 -0.18 -21.84 -33.64
CA ARG A 745 -0.75 -21.77 -32.29
C ARG A 745 0.31 -22.11 -31.25
N ALA A 746 0.32 -21.36 -30.16
CA ALA A 746 1.07 -21.66 -28.95
C ALA A 746 0.17 -21.43 -27.74
N GLU A 747 0.46 -22.08 -26.62
CA GLU A 747 -0.32 -21.94 -25.38
C GLU A 747 0.40 -21.15 -24.30
N VAL A 748 1.72 -21.01 -24.43
CA VAL A 748 2.59 -20.34 -23.48
C VAL A 748 3.41 -19.31 -24.24
N THR A 749 3.44 -18.10 -23.70
CA THR A 749 4.43 -17.07 -24.04
C THR A 749 5.38 -16.92 -22.86
N VAL A 750 6.69 -16.94 -23.08
CA VAL A 750 7.63 -16.46 -22.06
C VAL A 750 7.82 -14.96 -22.23
N VAL A 751 7.60 -14.19 -21.17
CA VAL A 751 7.80 -12.74 -21.12
C VAL A 751 9.05 -12.43 -20.33
N VAL A 752 9.97 -11.68 -20.95
CA VAL A 752 11.24 -11.26 -20.37
C VAL A 752 11.30 -9.74 -20.29
N PRO A 753 11.08 -9.11 -19.12
CA PRO A 753 11.33 -7.69 -18.93
C PRO A 753 12.84 -7.43 -18.89
N LEU A 754 13.31 -6.39 -19.57
CA LEU A 754 14.73 -6.12 -19.81
C LEU A 754 15.05 -4.65 -19.55
N HIS A 755 15.97 -4.35 -18.62
CA HIS A 755 16.47 -3.00 -18.41
C HIS A 755 17.93 -3.01 -17.94
N ASN A 756 18.88 -2.69 -18.82
CA ASN A 756 20.32 -2.65 -18.50
C ASN A 756 20.94 -3.99 -18.04
N TYR A 757 20.61 -5.09 -18.72
CA TYR A 757 21.10 -6.46 -18.44
C TYR A 757 21.86 -7.08 -19.64
N ALA A 758 22.57 -6.28 -20.44
CA ALA A 758 23.20 -6.74 -21.69
C ALA A 758 24.13 -7.96 -21.51
N HIS A 759 24.73 -8.14 -20.34
CA HIS A 759 25.64 -9.24 -20.03
C HIS A 759 24.96 -10.56 -19.63
N TYR A 760 23.67 -10.53 -19.29
CA TYR A 760 22.95 -11.71 -18.77
C TYR A 760 21.83 -12.17 -19.69
N VAL A 761 21.23 -11.25 -20.46
CA VAL A 761 20.02 -11.51 -21.24
C VAL A 761 20.17 -12.64 -22.24
N GLU A 762 21.32 -12.81 -22.91
CA GLU A 762 21.50 -13.92 -23.86
C GLU A 762 21.34 -15.28 -23.20
N GLU A 763 21.86 -15.45 -21.98
CA GLU A 763 21.78 -16.72 -21.27
C GLU A 763 20.36 -17.02 -20.77
N ALA A 764 19.64 -15.98 -20.34
CA ALA A 764 18.22 -16.11 -20.02
C ALA A 764 17.42 -16.55 -21.26
N LEU A 765 17.66 -15.91 -22.42
CA LEU A 765 16.98 -16.23 -23.68
C LEU A 765 17.35 -17.63 -24.20
N ASP A 766 18.60 -18.06 -24.07
CA ASP A 766 19.02 -19.42 -24.42
C ASP A 766 18.29 -20.48 -23.58
N SER A 767 18.08 -20.22 -22.29
CA SER A 767 17.30 -21.11 -21.42
C SER A 767 15.83 -21.24 -21.86
N VAL A 768 15.26 -20.19 -22.48
CA VAL A 768 13.93 -20.21 -23.09
C VAL A 768 13.93 -20.99 -24.41
N ARG A 769 14.97 -20.81 -25.23
CA ARG A 769 15.16 -21.56 -26.49
C ARG A 769 15.24 -23.07 -26.25
N GLU A 770 15.81 -23.48 -25.12
CA GLU A 770 16.01 -24.87 -24.71
C GLU A 770 14.77 -25.53 -24.08
N GLN A 771 13.67 -24.80 -23.90
CA GLN A 771 12.43 -25.39 -23.38
C GLN A 771 11.94 -26.55 -24.24
N THR A 772 11.36 -27.58 -23.63
CA THR A 772 10.88 -28.79 -24.35
C THR A 772 9.50 -28.60 -24.98
N LEU A 773 8.79 -27.53 -24.66
CA LEU A 773 7.49 -27.23 -25.26
C LEU A 773 7.67 -26.89 -26.75
N ALA A 774 7.06 -27.68 -27.62
CA ALA A 774 7.28 -27.58 -29.07
C ALA A 774 6.84 -26.20 -29.63
N ALA A 775 5.60 -25.81 -29.34
CA ALA A 775 5.06 -24.50 -29.72
C ALA A 775 5.14 -23.54 -28.53
N LEU A 776 6.04 -22.56 -28.64
CA LEU A 776 6.33 -21.57 -27.60
C LEU A 776 6.46 -20.20 -28.26
N ASP A 777 5.85 -19.19 -27.64
CA ASP A 777 6.02 -17.80 -27.99
C ASP A 777 7.01 -17.13 -27.01
N LEU A 778 7.71 -16.10 -27.45
CA LEU A 778 8.64 -15.31 -26.65
C LEU A 778 8.38 -13.82 -26.88
N VAL A 779 8.25 -13.06 -25.80
CA VAL A 779 8.17 -11.60 -25.84
C VAL A 779 9.22 -11.03 -24.91
N VAL A 780 10.15 -10.25 -25.46
CA VAL A 780 11.13 -9.47 -24.67
C VAL A 780 10.67 -8.03 -24.67
N VAL A 781 10.66 -7.38 -23.51
CA VAL A 781 10.26 -5.98 -23.38
C VAL A 781 11.42 -5.20 -22.79
N ASP A 782 12.11 -4.44 -23.64
CA ASP A 782 13.14 -3.50 -23.24
C ASP A 782 12.50 -2.23 -22.65
N ASP A 783 12.77 -1.95 -21.39
CA ASP A 783 12.19 -0.84 -20.64
C ASP A 783 13.07 0.43 -20.75
N ALA A 784 13.33 0.85 -21.98
CA ALA A 784 14.22 1.96 -22.30
C ALA A 784 15.65 1.77 -21.74
N SER A 785 16.30 0.65 -22.07
CA SER A 785 17.69 0.40 -21.66
C SER A 785 18.63 1.47 -22.23
N THR A 786 19.62 1.83 -21.42
CA THR A 786 20.69 2.78 -21.77
C THR A 786 22.00 2.09 -22.16
N ASP A 787 22.09 0.78 -21.92
CA ASP A 787 23.20 -0.06 -22.35
C ASP A 787 22.88 -0.77 -23.69
N ARG A 788 23.63 -1.84 -24.01
CA ARG A 788 23.42 -2.63 -25.24
C ARG A 788 22.31 -3.68 -25.15
N SER A 789 21.49 -3.69 -24.10
CA SER A 789 20.48 -4.74 -23.85
C SER A 789 19.51 -4.93 -25.02
N LEU A 790 18.92 -3.83 -25.52
CA LEU A 790 17.99 -3.88 -26.65
C LEU A 790 18.65 -4.48 -27.90
N ALA A 791 19.84 -4.01 -28.24
CA ALA A 791 20.59 -4.52 -29.39
C ALA A 791 20.91 -6.01 -29.24
N THR A 792 21.38 -6.44 -28.07
CA THR A 792 21.65 -7.85 -27.76
C THR A 792 20.41 -8.72 -27.90
N ALA A 793 19.26 -8.28 -27.37
CA ALA A 793 18.00 -9.02 -27.47
C ALA A 793 17.51 -9.13 -28.92
N VAL A 794 17.62 -8.06 -29.72
CA VAL A 794 17.28 -8.07 -31.15
C VAL A 794 18.20 -9.00 -31.94
N ASP A 795 19.52 -8.91 -31.74
CA ASP A 795 20.51 -9.75 -32.42
C ASP A 795 20.32 -11.24 -32.06
N TRP A 796 19.99 -11.53 -30.80
CA TRP A 796 19.65 -12.90 -30.37
C TRP A 796 18.35 -13.38 -31.02
N ALA A 797 17.29 -12.56 -31.00
CA ALA A 797 15.99 -12.93 -31.56
C ALA A 797 16.07 -13.18 -33.08
N GLN A 798 16.86 -12.40 -33.82
CA GLN A 798 17.10 -12.61 -35.25
C GLN A 798 17.76 -13.97 -35.54
N ARG A 799 18.75 -14.38 -34.74
CA ARG A 799 19.46 -15.66 -34.90
C ARG A 799 18.58 -16.86 -34.57
N HIS A 800 17.68 -16.72 -33.60
CA HIS A 800 16.96 -17.85 -33.00
C HIS A 800 15.45 -17.85 -33.23
N ALA A 801 14.90 -16.90 -34.00
CA ALA A 801 13.46 -16.81 -34.31
C ALA A 801 12.85 -18.13 -34.80
N ALA A 802 13.64 -18.94 -35.50
CA ALA A 802 13.22 -20.25 -36.00
C ALA A 802 12.95 -21.30 -34.90
N ARG A 803 13.26 -21.04 -33.63
CA ARG A 803 12.84 -21.91 -32.53
C ARG A 803 11.38 -21.67 -32.14
N PHE A 804 10.90 -20.45 -32.26
CA PHE A 804 9.62 -20.02 -31.68
C PHE A 804 8.50 -20.11 -32.70
N ASN A 805 7.26 -20.15 -32.19
CA ASN A 805 6.09 -19.90 -33.02
C ASN A 805 5.96 -18.40 -33.33
N ARG A 806 6.17 -17.56 -32.31
CA ARG A 806 6.35 -16.11 -32.42
C ARG A 806 7.44 -15.64 -31.48
N VAL A 807 8.27 -14.70 -31.95
CA VAL A 807 9.18 -13.92 -31.12
C VAL A 807 8.97 -12.44 -31.39
N ALA A 808 8.86 -11.63 -30.34
CA ALA A 808 8.77 -10.18 -30.45
C ALA A 808 9.70 -9.52 -29.42
N VAL A 809 10.37 -8.44 -29.84
CA VAL A 809 11.12 -7.54 -28.97
C VAL A 809 10.44 -6.18 -29.02
N LEU A 810 9.93 -5.74 -27.88
CA LEU A 810 9.30 -4.44 -27.70
C LEU A 810 10.27 -3.48 -27.02
N HIS A 811 10.19 -2.20 -27.34
CA HIS A 811 10.95 -1.13 -26.69
C HIS A 811 9.98 -0.09 -26.14
N ASN A 812 9.96 0.10 -24.81
CA ASN A 812 9.18 1.16 -24.18
C ASN A 812 9.82 2.52 -24.47
N HIS A 813 8.99 3.53 -24.74
CA HIS A 813 9.48 4.89 -25.05
C HIS A 813 10.17 5.57 -23.86
N ALA A 814 9.91 5.11 -22.64
CA ALA A 814 10.53 5.56 -21.41
C ALA A 814 10.49 4.43 -20.38
N ASN A 815 11.40 4.47 -19.40
CA ASN A 815 11.42 3.51 -18.30
C ASN A 815 10.13 3.61 -17.49
N ALA A 816 9.30 2.58 -17.60
CA ALA A 816 7.99 2.48 -16.99
C ALA A 816 8.03 1.74 -15.65
N GLY A 817 9.11 1.04 -15.33
CA GLY A 817 9.25 0.19 -14.16
C GLY A 817 8.83 -1.26 -14.43
N LEU A 818 9.23 -2.17 -13.55
CA LEU A 818 9.10 -3.62 -13.77
C LEU A 818 7.65 -4.08 -13.91
N GLY A 819 6.74 -3.60 -13.06
CA GLY A 819 5.31 -3.95 -13.12
C GLY A 819 4.66 -3.59 -14.46
N PRO A 820 4.64 -2.30 -14.86
CA PRO A 820 4.13 -1.88 -16.16
C PRO A 820 4.82 -2.56 -17.36
N THR A 821 6.12 -2.85 -17.28
CA THR A 821 6.87 -3.57 -18.31
C THR A 821 6.42 -5.03 -18.45
N ARG A 822 6.17 -5.73 -17.33
CA ARG A 822 5.54 -7.06 -17.35
C ARG A 822 4.15 -7.00 -17.96
N ASN A 823 3.36 -5.97 -17.64
CA ASN A 823 2.04 -5.78 -18.23
C ASN A 823 2.11 -5.59 -19.75
N ALA A 824 3.08 -4.82 -20.27
CA ALA A 824 3.29 -4.70 -21.72
C ALA A 824 3.59 -6.04 -22.39
N GLY A 825 4.43 -6.87 -21.75
CA GLY A 825 4.74 -8.21 -22.26
C GLY A 825 3.52 -9.14 -22.26
N ILE A 826 2.74 -9.14 -21.18
CA ILE A 826 1.51 -9.94 -21.07
C ILE A 826 0.43 -9.44 -22.05
N ASP A 827 0.29 -8.12 -22.22
CA ASP A 827 -0.62 -7.51 -23.21
C ASP A 827 -0.30 -8.03 -24.63
N ALA A 828 0.98 -8.00 -25.00
CA ALA A 828 1.48 -8.44 -26.29
C ALA A 828 1.49 -9.97 -26.50
N ALA A 829 1.31 -10.76 -25.44
CA ALA A 829 1.23 -12.22 -25.50
C ALA A 829 -0.14 -12.66 -26.04
N ASP A 830 -0.18 -13.46 -27.10
CA ASP A 830 -1.43 -13.96 -27.71
C ASP A 830 -1.86 -15.34 -27.17
N THR A 831 -1.20 -15.81 -26.12
CA THR A 831 -1.41 -17.12 -25.51
C THR A 831 -2.25 -17.02 -24.22
N PRO A 832 -2.97 -18.09 -23.83
CA PRO A 832 -3.77 -18.11 -22.60
C PRO A 832 -2.91 -18.08 -21.33
N PHE A 833 -1.68 -18.60 -21.39
CA PHE A 833 -0.75 -18.62 -20.27
C PHE A 833 0.52 -17.86 -20.61
N VAL A 834 1.09 -17.17 -19.62
CA VAL A 834 2.33 -16.40 -19.74
C VAL A 834 3.29 -16.80 -18.63
N PHE A 835 4.51 -17.18 -18.98
CA PHE A 835 5.57 -17.45 -18.02
C PHE A 835 6.43 -16.20 -17.88
N LEU A 836 6.65 -15.72 -16.66
CA LEU A 836 7.49 -14.55 -16.41
C LEU A 836 8.92 -15.02 -16.14
N LEU A 837 9.91 -14.43 -16.81
CA LEU A 837 11.32 -14.74 -16.60
C LEU A 837 12.12 -13.43 -16.52
N ASP A 838 12.77 -13.18 -15.38
CA ASP A 838 13.67 -12.02 -15.26
C ASP A 838 14.95 -12.24 -16.11
N ALA A 839 15.50 -11.15 -16.66
CA ALA A 839 16.55 -11.18 -17.69
C ALA A 839 17.92 -11.73 -17.24
N ASP A 840 18.10 -12.05 -15.97
CA ASP A 840 19.30 -12.64 -15.37
C ASP A 840 19.14 -14.10 -14.92
N ASN A 841 17.90 -14.60 -14.89
CA ASN A 841 17.54 -15.94 -14.44
C ASN A 841 17.46 -16.93 -15.61
N ARG A 842 17.35 -18.23 -15.30
CA ARG A 842 17.30 -19.29 -16.31
C ARG A 842 16.18 -20.28 -16.04
N LEU A 843 15.57 -20.79 -17.10
CA LEU A 843 14.63 -21.91 -17.03
C LEU A 843 15.34 -23.22 -17.36
N LEU A 844 15.04 -24.30 -16.64
CA LEU A 844 15.49 -25.63 -17.03
C LEU A 844 14.55 -26.19 -18.12
N PRO A 845 15.04 -27.06 -19.03
CA PRO A 845 14.31 -27.44 -20.25
C PRO A 845 12.84 -27.86 -20.06
N PRO A 846 12.43 -28.63 -19.03
CA PRO A 846 11.03 -29.05 -18.92
C PRO A 846 10.11 -28.02 -18.23
N CYS A 847 10.61 -26.86 -17.81
CA CYS A 847 9.89 -25.92 -16.95
C CYS A 847 8.51 -25.53 -17.48
N CYS A 848 8.43 -24.96 -18.69
CA CYS A 848 7.16 -24.48 -19.26
C CYS A 848 6.16 -25.62 -19.45
N ALA A 849 6.62 -26.80 -19.90
CA ALA A 849 5.75 -27.96 -20.12
C ALA A 849 5.19 -28.52 -18.80
N VAL A 850 6.02 -28.61 -17.75
CA VAL A 850 5.60 -29.09 -16.43
C VAL A 850 4.65 -28.08 -15.75
N CYS A 851 4.94 -26.78 -15.83
CA CYS A 851 4.04 -25.75 -15.28
C CYS A 851 2.69 -25.74 -16.01
N LEU A 852 2.68 -25.88 -17.34
CA LEU A 852 1.44 -25.97 -18.13
C LEU A 852 0.61 -27.21 -17.78
N SER A 853 1.27 -28.34 -17.52
CA SER A 853 0.58 -29.55 -17.05
C SER A 853 -0.03 -29.34 -15.65
N ALA A 854 0.74 -28.77 -14.73
CA ALA A 854 0.32 -28.52 -13.34
C ALA A 854 -0.86 -27.55 -13.25
N ILE A 855 -0.82 -26.42 -13.98
CA ILE A 855 -1.88 -25.41 -13.97
C ILE A 855 -3.20 -25.98 -14.50
N ARG A 856 -3.14 -26.83 -15.55
CA ARG A 856 -4.31 -27.50 -16.13
C ARG A 856 -4.89 -28.56 -15.21
N ALA A 857 -4.03 -29.40 -14.63
CA ALA A 857 -4.46 -30.46 -13.72
C ALA A 857 -5.12 -29.90 -12.45
N GLY A 858 -4.58 -28.78 -11.93
CA GLY A 858 -5.12 -28.11 -10.74
C GLY A 858 -6.26 -27.14 -11.03
N ASN A 859 -6.55 -26.82 -12.30
CA ASN A 859 -7.40 -25.68 -12.68
C ASN A 859 -7.02 -24.39 -11.91
N ALA A 860 -5.71 -24.17 -11.75
CA ALA A 860 -5.17 -23.09 -10.93
C ALA A 860 -5.03 -21.80 -11.76
N ALA A 861 -4.97 -20.66 -11.07
CA ALA A 861 -4.74 -19.37 -11.72
C ALA A 861 -3.29 -19.16 -12.15
N TYR A 862 -2.36 -19.85 -11.47
CA TYR A 862 -0.92 -19.81 -11.77
C TYR A 862 -0.22 -21.08 -11.26
N ALA A 863 0.90 -21.43 -11.87
CA ALA A 863 1.77 -22.52 -11.46
C ALA A 863 3.21 -22.01 -11.27
N TYR A 864 3.82 -22.33 -10.13
CA TYR A 864 5.16 -21.86 -9.78
C TYR A 864 6.13 -23.04 -9.60
N PRO A 865 7.31 -23.03 -10.23
CA PRO A 865 8.31 -24.08 -10.10
C PRO A 865 9.09 -23.97 -8.80
N GLN A 866 9.73 -25.08 -8.42
CA GLN A 866 10.89 -25.00 -7.54
C GLN A 866 12.07 -24.34 -8.27
N ILE A 867 12.75 -23.41 -7.60
CA ILE A 867 13.81 -22.60 -8.20
C ILE A 867 15.08 -22.75 -7.38
N ARG A 868 16.19 -23.18 -7.98
CA ARG A 868 17.48 -23.26 -7.27
C ARG A 868 18.27 -21.97 -7.40
N LYS A 869 18.92 -21.53 -6.33
CA LYS A 869 19.84 -20.37 -6.40
C LYS A 869 21.19 -20.79 -6.98
N PHE A 870 21.82 -19.91 -7.75
CA PHE A 870 23.17 -20.10 -8.28
C PHE A 870 23.97 -18.79 -8.31
N SER A 871 25.26 -18.86 -8.67
CA SER A 871 26.16 -17.70 -8.77
C SER A 871 26.45 -16.98 -7.43
N GLY A 872 26.65 -17.73 -6.35
CA GLY A 872 27.03 -17.16 -5.03
C GLY A 872 25.97 -17.30 -3.93
N GLY A 873 24.83 -17.92 -4.23
CA GLY A 873 23.84 -18.35 -3.24
C GLY A 873 23.55 -19.84 -3.30
N SER A 874 23.14 -20.42 -2.17
CA SER A 874 22.61 -21.77 -2.05
C SER A 874 21.15 -21.73 -1.60
N GLY A 875 20.37 -22.77 -1.91
CA GLY A 875 18.98 -22.92 -1.48
C GLY A 875 17.98 -23.04 -2.64
N VAL A 876 16.73 -23.34 -2.27
CA VAL A 876 15.60 -23.54 -3.19
C VAL A 876 14.44 -22.66 -2.77
N LEU A 877 13.81 -21.99 -3.74
CA LEU A 877 12.56 -21.21 -3.59
C LEU A 877 11.40 -22.00 -4.21
N GLY A 878 10.15 -21.63 -3.89
CA GLY A 878 8.96 -22.23 -4.51
C GLY A 878 8.71 -23.71 -4.15
N ASN A 879 9.34 -24.23 -3.09
CA ASN A 879 9.22 -25.62 -2.63
C ASN A 879 8.06 -25.86 -1.65
N HIS A 880 7.26 -24.83 -1.35
CA HIS A 880 6.07 -24.94 -0.51
C HIS A 880 4.82 -25.18 -1.35
N ARG A 881 3.87 -25.94 -0.79
CA ARG A 881 2.51 -26.04 -1.34
C ARG A 881 1.80 -24.69 -1.24
N PHE A 882 0.79 -24.51 -2.08
CA PHE A 882 0.03 -23.28 -2.08
C PHE A 882 -0.81 -23.19 -0.79
N GLU A 883 -0.41 -22.27 0.08
CA GLU A 883 -1.05 -21.99 1.37
C GLU A 883 -1.18 -20.46 1.51
N PRO A 884 -2.37 -19.88 1.30
CA PRO A 884 -2.58 -18.42 1.38
C PRO A 884 -2.09 -17.79 2.69
N ALA A 885 -2.25 -18.49 3.81
CA ALA A 885 -1.83 -18.00 5.12
C ALA A 885 -0.31 -17.74 5.23
N ARG A 886 0.52 -18.36 4.39
CA ARG A 886 1.96 -18.10 4.37
C ARG A 886 2.30 -16.70 3.89
N PHE A 887 1.46 -16.10 3.05
CA PHE A 887 1.67 -14.73 2.60
C PHE A 887 1.61 -13.71 3.74
N ILE A 888 0.92 -14.02 4.85
CA ILE A 888 0.86 -13.15 6.04
C ILE A 888 2.28 -12.77 6.48
N GLY A 889 3.19 -13.74 6.55
CA GLY A 889 4.58 -13.54 6.98
C GLY A 889 5.55 -13.09 5.87
N GLY A 890 5.12 -13.00 4.62
CA GLY A 890 5.94 -12.56 3.49
C GLY A 890 5.78 -13.40 2.22
N ASN A 891 6.40 -12.93 1.13
CA ASN A 891 6.32 -13.61 -0.16
C ASN A 891 7.11 -14.92 -0.17
N TYR A 892 6.47 -16.01 -0.62
CA TYR A 892 7.14 -17.31 -0.82
C TYR A 892 7.02 -17.82 -2.27
N ILE A 893 6.36 -17.05 -3.15
CA ILE A 893 6.18 -17.35 -4.57
C ILE A 893 6.94 -16.30 -5.37
N ASP A 894 7.99 -16.74 -6.04
CA ASP A 894 8.80 -15.89 -6.91
C ASP A 894 8.02 -15.44 -8.16
N ALA A 895 8.45 -14.35 -8.78
CA ALA A 895 7.89 -13.87 -10.03
C ALA A 895 7.99 -14.90 -11.17
N MET A 896 8.97 -15.81 -11.15
CA MET A 896 9.11 -16.89 -12.14
C MET A 896 8.01 -17.94 -12.03
N ALA A 897 6.83 -17.61 -12.55
CA ALA A 897 5.66 -18.45 -12.55
C ALA A 897 4.92 -18.40 -13.90
N LEU A 898 4.21 -19.47 -14.22
CA LEU A 898 3.25 -19.53 -15.31
C LEU A 898 1.91 -18.98 -14.80
N VAL A 899 1.42 -17.89 -15.38
CA VAL A 899 0.21 -17.19 -14.96
C VAL A 899 -0.85 -17.25 -16.06
N SER A 900 -2.10 -17.49 -15.70
CA SER A 900 -3.24 -17.32 -16.61
C SER A 900 -3.43 -15.85 -16.98
N LYS A 901 -3.54 -15.54 -18.27
CA LYS A 901 -3.83 -14.17 -18.73
C LYS A 901 -5.17 -13.66 -18.21
N GLU A 902 -6.14 -14.55 -17.97
CA GLU A 902 -7.41 -14.22 -17.33
C GLU A 902 -7.22 -13.80 -15.87
N ALA A 903 -6.35 -14.48 -15.12
CA ALA A 903 -6.04 -14.14 -13.74
C ALA A 903 -5.32 -12.78 -13.63
N TRP A 904 -4.39 -12.52 -14.55
CA TRP A 904 -3.74 -11.21 -14.69
C TRP A 904 -4.77 -10.09 -14.94
N ALA A 905 -5.70 -10.30 -15.89
CA ALA A 905 -6.76 -9.34 -16.16
C ALA A 905 -7.73 -9.19 -14.98
N ALA A 906 -8.00 -10.28 -14.25
CA ALA A 906 -8.87 -10.28 -13.08
C ALA A 906 -8.39 -9.28 -12.03
N VAL A 907 -7.08 -9.14 -11.86
CA VAL A 907 -6.48 -8.24 -10.87
C VAL A 907 -6.04 -6.88 -11.41
N GLU A 908 -6.26 -6.59 -12.69
CA GLU A 908 -5.83 -5.33 -13.35
C GLU A 908 -4.31 -5.24 -13.55
N GLY A 909 -3.65 -6.39 -13.70
CA GLY A 909 -2.21 -6.50 -13.98
C GLY A 909 -1.29 -6.21 -12.79
N TYR A 910 0.01 -6.07 -13.02
CA TYR A 910 1.00 -5.68 -12.00
C TYR A 910 0.90 -4.19 -11.69
N ALA A 911 1.08 -3.80 -10.43
CA ALA A 911 1.07 -2.40 -9.99
C ALA A 911 2.40 -1.69 -10.29
N ASP A 912 2.37 -0.38 -10.59
CA ASP A 912 3.57 0.46 -10.64
C ASP A 912 3.99 0.89 -9.23
N LEU A 913 4.72 0.04 -8.52
CA LEU A 913 5.24 0.38 -7.18
C LEU A 913 6.53 1.21 -7.26
N ARG A 914 7.35 1.03 -8.31
CA ARG A 914 8.72 1.60 -8.48
C ARG A 914 9.75 1.29 -7.39
N ILE A 915 9.31 0.71 -6.27
CA ILE A 915 10.14 0.38 -5.11
C ILE A 915 10.37 -1.12 -4.91
N GLY A 916 9.81 -1.98 -5.78
CA GLY A 916 9.96 -3.44 -5.78
C GLY A 916 8.80 -4.22 -5.12
N TRP A 917 8.85 -5.55 -5.21
CA TRP A 917 7.81 -6.51 -4.75
C TRP A 917 6.42 -6.34 -5.40
N GLU A 918 6.39 -5.88 -6.65
CA GLU A 918 5.17 -5.86 -7.45
C GLU A 918 4.61 -7.26 -7.74
N ASP A 919 5.44 -8.30 -7.69
CA ASP A 919 5.01 -9.70 -7.72
C ASP A 919 4.26 -10.12 -6.46
N PHE A 920 4.72 -9.68 -5.28
CA PHE A 920 4.04 -9.97 -4.03
C PHE A 920 2.65 -9.31 -3.96
N ASP A 921 2.55 -8.01 -4.30
CA ASP A 921 1.25 -7.32 -4.45
C ASP A 921 0.34 -8.05 -5.46
N PHE A 922 0.92 -8.55 -6.57
CA PHE A 922 0.17 -9.32 -7.56
C PHE A 922 -0.39 -10.63 -6.99
N TRP A 923 0.42 -11.40 -6.25
CA TRP A 923 -0.05 -12.62 -5.60
C TRP A 923 -1.11 -12.34 -4.53
N CYS A 924 -0.94 -11.31 -3.71
CA CYS A 924 -1.94 -10.89 -2.71
C CYS A 924 -3.29 -10.57 -3.36
N ARG A 925 -3.31 -9.79 -4.43
CA ARG A 925 -4.56 -9.46 -5.16
C ARG A 925 -5.24 -10.67 -5.79
N LEU A 926 -4.47 -11.68 -6.19
CA LEU A 926 -5.02 -12.95 -6.68
C LEU A 926 -5.69 -13.72 -5.53
N VAL A 927 -5.03 -13.83 -4.38
CA VAL A 927 -5.57 -14.49 -3.17
C VAL A 927 -6.86 -13.80 -2.69
N GLU A 928 -6.88 -12.46 -2.66
CA GLU A 928 -8.07 -11.67 -2.28
C GLU A 928 -9.27 -11.91 -3.19
N ARG A 929 -9.03 -12.30 -4.45
CA ARG A 929 -10.07 -12.71 -5.40
C ARG A 929 -10.43 -14.20 -5.33
N GLY A 930 -9.87 -14.93 -4.37
CA GLY A 930 -10.07 -16.38 -4.21
C GLY A 930 -9.38 -17.20 -5.30
N LEU A 931 -8.41 -16.63 -6.01
CA LEU A 931 -7.61 -17.33 -7.00
C LEU A 931 -6.42 -18.01 -6.32
N PHE A 932 -6.14 -19.26 -6.71
CA PHE A 932 -5.12 -20.09 -6.08
C PHE A 932 -4.04 -20.53 -7.08
N GLY A 933 -2.84 -20.76 -6.56
CA GLY A 933 -1.71 -21.30 -7.31
C GLY A 933 -1.51 -22.80 -7.09
N CYS A 934 -0.63 -23.41 -7.88
CA CYS A 934 -0.13 -24.77 -7.63
C CYS A 934 1.40 -24.87 -7.83
N PRO A 935 2.11 -25.65 -7.01
CA PRO A 935 3.52 -25.93 -7.25
C PRO A 935 3.68 -26.84 -8.48
N ALA A 936 4.72 -26.58 -9.29
CA ALA A 936 5.04 -27.35 -10.48
C ALA A 936 6.27 -28.24 -10.26
N GLY A 937 6.05 -29.56 -10.32
CA GLY A 937 7.11 -30.56 -10.18
C GLY A 937 7.63 -30.76 -8.76
N GLU A 938 8.41 -31.82 -8.56
CA GLU A 938 9.04 -32.16 -7.27
C GLU A 938 10.54 -31.81 -7.22
N VAL A 939 11.10 -31.36 -8.34
CA VAL A 939 12.51 -30.99 -8.51
C VAL A 939 12.64 -29.55 -9.01
N PRO A 940 13.77 -28.87 -8.80
CA PRO A 940 14.01 -27.56 -9.40
C PRO A 940 13.80 -27.56 -10.90
N LEU A 941 13.06 -26.58 -11.41
CA LEU A 941 12.77 -26.36 -12.84
C LEU A 941 13.27 -25.00 -13.34
N ALA A 942 13.80 -24.16 -12.46
CA ALA A 942 14.38 -22.87 -12.82
C ALA A 942 15.57 -22.53 -11.90
N GLU A 943 16.36 -21.55 -12.31
CA GLU A 943 17.55 -21.09 -11.62
C GLU A 943 17.50 -19.58 -11.38
N TYR A 944 17.67 -19.18 -10.12
CA TYR A 944 17.72 -17.78 -9.68
C TYR A 944 19.18 -17.33 -9.50
N ARG A 945 19.59 -16.28 -10.20
CA ARG A 945 20.95 -15.75 -10.09
C ARG A 945 21.07 -14.81 -8.91
N VAL A 946 22.08 -15.03 -8.08
CA VAL A 946 22.42 -14.11 -6.98
C VAL A 946 23.59 -13.23 -7.40
N HIS A 947 23.41 -11.90 -7.42
CA HIS A 947 24.49 -10.94 -7.61
C HIS A 947 24.12 -9.56 -7.03
N GLY A 948 25.11 -8.71 -6.76
CA GLY A 948 24.94 -7.42 -6.05
C GLY A 948 24.37 -6.27 -6.87
N ASN A 949 24.12 -6.47 -8.17
CA ASN A 949 23.54 -5.46 -9.07
C ASN A 949 22.06 -5.74 -9.38
N SER A 950 21.43 -6.71 -8.73
CA SER A 950 20.03 -7.06 -8.96
C SER A 950 19.10 -5.94 -8.48
N MET A 951 17.90 -5.83 -9.07
CA MET A 951 16.86 -4.91 -8.57
C MET A 951 16.56 -5.15 -7.08
N LEU A 952 16.51 -6.42 -6.67
CA LEU A 952 16.29 -6.80 -5.28
C LEU A 952 17.34 -6.14 -4.36
N SER A 953 18.62 -6.17 -4.72
CA SER A 953 19.70 -5.61 -3.91
C SER A 953 19.82 -4.08 -4.00
N THR A 954 19.61 -3.51 -5.19
CA THR A 954 19.87 -2.09 -5.47
C THR A 954 18.68 -1.17 -5.27
N ILE A 955 17.44 -1.68 -5.37
CA ILE A 955 16.19 -0.92 -5.24
C ILE A 955 15.35 -1.45 -4.08
N THR A 956 14.92 -2.71 -4.15
CA THR A 956 13.89 -3.25 -3.25
C THR A 956 14.34 -3.30 -1.81
N MET A 957 15.51 -3.89 -1.55
CA MET A 957 16.05 -4.01 -0.19
C MET A 957 16.43 -2.65 0.40
N ARG A 958 16.80 -1.67 -0.43
CA ARG A 958 17.04 -0.28 0.03
C ARG A 958 15.76 0.45 0.42
N ASN A 959 14.61 0.00 -0.06
CA ASN A 959 13.30 0.58 0.25
C ASN A 959 12.42 -0.36 1.08
N ALA A 960 12.96 -1.42 1.69
CA ALA A 960 12.20 -2.52 2.28
C ALA A 960 11.09 -2.04 3.23
N SER A 961 11.37 -1.13 4.16
CA SER A 961 10.36 -0.60 5.09
C SER A 961 9.21 0.12 4.36
N ARG A 962 9.51 0.91 3.32
CA ARG A 962 8.50 1.62 2.52
C ARG A 962 7.66 0.64 1.70
N VAL A 963 8.28 -0.40 1.15
CA VAL A 963 7.58 -1.44 0.39
C VAL A 963 6.66 -2.24 1.32
N ILE A 964 7.13 -2.60 2.52
CA ILE A 964 6.34 -3.30 3.55
C ILE A 964 5.13 -2.46 3.94
N SER A 965 5.33 -1.21 4.37
CA SER A 965 4.22 -0.33 4.74
C SER A 965 3.22 -0.16 3.60
N LEU A 966 3.70 0.01 2.36
CA LEU A 966 2.81 0.10 1.20
C LEU A 966 2.02 -1.20 0.97
N LEU A 967 2.63 -2.37 1.15
CA LEU A 967 1.94 -3.66 1.01
C LEU A 967 0.93 -3.88 2.15
N GLU A 968 1.25 -3.53 3.39
CA GLU A 968 0.34 -3.64 4.53
C GLU A 968 -0.84 -2.65 4.43
N GLU A 969 -0.60 -1.45 3.91
CA GLU A 969 -1.67 -0.48 3.59
C GLU A 969 -2.60 -1.02 2.50
N ARG A 970 -2.05 -1.67 1.46
CA ARG A 970 -2.82 -2.22 0.33
C ARG A 970 -3.51 -3.54 0.69
N HIS A 971 -2.91 -4.33 1.57
CA HIS A 971 -3.34 -5.66 1.99
C HIS A 971 -3.31 -5.76 3.53
N PRO A 972 -4.33 -5.22 4.24
CA PRO A 972 -4.30 -5.11 5.71
C PRO A 972 -4.28 -6.44 6.49
N TRP A 973 -4.43 -7.59 5.80
CA TRP A 973 -4.32 -8.92 6.37
C TRP A 973 -2.87 -9.44 6.40
N LEU A 974 -1.92 -8.71 5.80
CA LEU A 974 -0.50 -8.98 5.91
C LEU A 974 0.03 -8.56 7.28
N ASN A 975 1.02 -9.28 7.76
CA ASN A 975 1.82 -8.94 8.94
C ASN A 975 3.25 -9.41 8.62
N ILE A 976 3.91 -8.67 7.74
CA ILE A 976 5.13 -9.15 7.08
C ILE A 976 6.25 -9.13 8.12
N VAL A 977 6.58 -10.31 8.63
CA VAL A 977 7.72 -10.50 9.53
C VAL A 977 8.99 -10.52 8.67
N PHE A 978 9.44 -9.34 8.24
CA PHE A 978 10.73 -9.22 7.59
C PHE A 978 11.82 -9.16 8.69
N PRO A 979 12.82 -10.05 8.68
CA PRO A 979 14.02 -9.80 9.47
C PRO A 979 14.63 -8.51 8.91
N GLN A 980 14.63 -7.43 9.70
CA GLN A 980 15.01 -6.10 9.20
C GLN A 980 16.43 -6.13 8.63
N ARG A 981 16.54 -6.06 7.29
CA ARG A 981 17.73 -5.55 6.61
C ARG A 981 17.65 -4.03 6.65
N THR A 982 18.12 -3.51 7.76
CA THR A 982 19.01 -2.36 7.84
C THR A 982 19.34 -1.69 6.51
N THR A 983 18.71 -0.55 6.25
CA THR A 983 19.20 0.42 5.28
C THR A 983 20.60 0.84 5.71
N GLU A 984 21.62 0.55 4.90
CA GLU A 984 22.93 1.21 5.02
C GLU A 984 22.68 2.73 5.04
N PRO A 985 23.09 3.46 6.09
CA PRO A 985 23.20 4.90 6.00
C PRO A 985 24.24 5.20 4.92
N ASP A 986 24.03 6.27 4.13
CA ASP A 986 25.09 6.90 3.37
C ASP A 986 26.20 7.32 4.35
N PHE A 987 27.13 6.40 4.62
CA PHE A 987 28.40 6.72 5.24
C PHE A 987 29.21 7.39 4.14
N GLU A 988 29.31 8.73 4.21
CA GLU A 988 30.53 9.34 3.72
C GLU A 988 31.70 8.57 4.35
N PRO A 989 32.71 8.15 3.58
CA PRO A 989 33.94 7.60 4.14
C PRO A 989 34.71 8.74 4.85
N GLY A 990 34.18 9.19 5.97
CA GLY A 990 34.85 10.06 6.92
C GLY A 990 35.89 9.24 7.67
N THR A 991 37.08 9.18 7.08
CA THR A 991 38.45 9.16 7.65
C THR A 991 38.68 9.09 9.19
N ALA A 992 37.89 8.37 9.99
CA ALA A 992 38.03 8.37 11.46
C ALA A 992 37.78 7.03 12.19
N THR A 993 37.57 5.90 11.50
CA THR A 993 37.37 4.59 12.16
C THR A 993 38.67 3.87 12.57
N SER A 994 39.82 4.16 11.95
CA SER A 994 41.06 3.46 12.31
C SER A 994 41.55 3.81 13.73
N SER A 995 41.48 5.08 14.14
CA SER A 995 42.11 5.51 15.40
C SER A 995 41.42 5.03 16.70
N ARG A 996 40.15 4.62 16.65
CA ARG A 996 39.38 4.18 17.84
C ARG A 996 39.38 2.66 17.99
N LEU A 997 39.27 1.92 16.88
CA LEU A 997 39.48 0.47 16.88
C LEU A 997 40.89 0.13 17.38
N ASP A 998 41.91 0.88 16.94
CA ASP A 998 43.29 0.70 17.40
C ASP A 998 43.45 0.86 18.92
N ARG A 999 42.66 1.73 19.56
CA ARG A 999 42.64 1.92 21.02
C ARG A 999 41.88 0.81 21.75
N LEU A 1000 40.91 0.17 21.10
CA LEU A 1000 40.07 -0.89 21.67
C LEU A 1000 40.70 -2.27 21.52
N LEU A 1001 41.48 -2.53 20.47
CA LEU A 1001 42.13 -3.82 20.20
C LEU A 1001 42.80 -4.47 21.43
N PRO A 1002 43.54 -3.73 22.30
CA PRO A 1002 44.16 -4.32 23.49
C PRO A 1002 43.16 -4.84 24.54
N ALA A 1003 41.93 -4.31 24.52
CA ALA A 1003 40.86 -4.67 25.44
C ALA A 1003 39.97 -5.81 24.90
N LEU A 1004 40.08 -6.18 23.62
CA LEU A 1004 39.24 -7.19 22.99
C LEU A 1004 39.80 -8.62 23.16
N ARG A 1005 38.90 -9.59 23.32
CA ARG A 1005 39.20 -11.02 23.25
C ARG A 1005 38.12 -11.75 22.45
N CYS A 1006 38.46 -12.93 21.93
CA CYS A 1006 37.51 -13.81 21.28
C CYS A 1006 36.44 -14.26 22.30
N PRO A 1007 35.15 -14.03 22.04
CA PRO A 1007 34.09 -14.43 22.96
C PRO A 1007 34.04 -15.96 23.12
N GLU A 1008 34.36 -16.73 22.08
CA GLU A 1008 34.24 -18.20 22.13
C GLU A 1008 35.47 -18.91 22.71
N THR A 1009 36.67 -18.34 22.56
CA THR A 1009 37.93 -19.00 22.96
C THR A 1009 38.70 -18.26 24.05
N GLY A 1010 38.37 -17.00 24.32
CA GLY A 1010 39.10 -16.13 25.26
C GLY A 1010 40.46 -15.62 24.75
N GLU A 1011 40.88 -16.01 23.55
CA GLU A 1011 42.17 -15.61 22.97
C GLU A 1011 42.18 -14.14 22.55
N ARG A 1012 43.37 -13.51 22.50
CA ARG A 1012 43.51 -12.14 21.97
C ARG A 1012 43.18 -12.08 20.48
N LEU A 1013 42.58 -10.96 20.08
CA LEU A 1013 42.23 -10.66 18.69
C LEU A 1013 43.25 -9.70 18.07
N VAL A 1014 43.58 -9.92 16.80
CA VAL A 1014 44.45 -9.07 16.00
C VAL A 1014 43.73 -8.66 14.71
N LEU A 1015 43.91 -7.40 14.29
CA LEU A 1015 43.36 -6.91 13.03
C LEU A 1015 44.25 -7.36 11.88
N GLY A 1016 43.70 -8.13 10.96
CA GLY A 1016 44.38 -8.62 9.76
C GLY A 1016 44.47 -7.54 8.67
N PRO A 1017 45.32 -7.76 7.64
CA PRO A 1017 45.45 -6.84 6.50
C PRO A 1017 44.17 -6.71 5.66
N ASP A 1018 43.26 -7.67 5.80
CA ASP A 1018 41.94 -7.75 5.17
C ASP A 1018 40.86 -6.94 5.91
N GLY A 1019 41.22 -6.26 7.01
CA GLY A 1019 40.27 -5.51 7.83
C GLY A 1019 39.36 -6.39 8.68
N VAL A 1020 39.72 -7.66 8.90
CA VAL A 1020 38.97 -8.64 9.71
C VAL A 1020 39.74 -8.93 11.00
N LEU A 1021 39.03 -9.21 12.10
CA LEU A 1021 39.67 -9.61 13.37
C LEU A 1021 39.91 -11.13 13.37
N HIS A 1022 41.12 -11.54 13.74
CA HIS A 1022 41.53 -12.94 13.78
C HIS A 1022 41.99 -13.32 15.19
N THR A 1023 41.74 -14.56 15.61
CA THR A 1023 42.45 -15.12 16.76
C THR A 1023 43.95 -15.26 16.43
N ASN A 1024 44.85 -15.14 17.41
CA ASN A 1024 46.30 -15.26 17.20
C ASN A 1024 46.77 -16.54 16.46
N ASN A 1025 45.96 -17.61 16.47
CA ASN A 1025 46.22 -18.87 15.77
C ASN A 1025 45.59 -18.94 14.36
N GLY A 1026 44.91 -17.88 13.90
CA GLY A 1026 44.26 -17.76 12.59
C GLY A 1026 43.04 -18.66 12.37
N ARG A 1027 42.53 -19.33 13.42
CA ARG A 1027 41.46 -20.35 13.28
C ARG A 1027 40.05 -19.78 13.28
N ARG A 1028 39.81 -18.62 13.90
CA ARG A 1028 38.51 -17.95 13.88
C ARG A 1028 38.67 -16.51 13.41
N THR A 1029 37.70 -16.09 12.62
CA THR A 1029 37.61 -14.75 12.04
C THR A 1029 36.32 -14.09 12.49
N TRP A 1030 36.39 -12.78 12.73
CA TRP A 1030 35.27 -11.97 13.19
C TRP A 1030 35.17 -10.72 12.31
N PRO A 1031 34.04 -10.54 11.59
CA PRO A 1031 33.91 -9.48 10.61
C PRO A 1031 33.72 -8.11 11.27
N LEU A 1032 34.05 -7.05 10.53
CA LEU A 1032 33.57 -5.71 10.83
C LEU A 1032 32.22 -5.49 10.13
N ILE A 1033 31.21 -4.98 10.85
CA ILE A 1033 29.92 -4.57 10.28
C ILE A 1033 29.82 -3.05 10.40
N ALA A 1034 29.65 -2.36 9.27
CA ALA A 1034 29.69 -0.89 9.20
C ALA A 1034 30.92 -0.27 9.90
N GLY A 1035 32.09 -0.92 9.76
CA GLY A 1035 33.36 -0.48 10.36
C GLY A 1035 33.55 -0.81 11.84
N ARG A 1036 32.64 -1.58 12.47
CA ARG A 1036 32.66 -1.93 13.90
C ARG A 1036 32.86 -3.43 14.11
N PRO A 1037 33.66 -3.88 15.09
CA PRO A 1037 33.81 -5.31 15.40
C PRO A 1037 32.47 -5.99 15.70
N ASN A 1038 32.16 -7.04 14.95
CA ASN A 1038 31.09 -7.95 15.32
C ASN A 1038 31.67 -9.13 16.11
N LEU A 1039 31.59 -9.06 17.44
CA LEU A 1039 32.03 -10.10 18.37
C LEU A 1039 30.84 -10.73 19.10
N PHE A 1040 29.67 -10.75 18.47
CA PHE A 1040 28.49 -11.46 18.95
C PHE A 1040 28.41 -12.83 18.25
N PRO A 1041 28.65 -13.96 18.94
CA PRO A 1041 28.60 -15.29 18.33
C PRO A 1041 27.23 -15.59 17.70
N GLY A 1042 27.22 -15.93 16.40
CA GLY A 1042 25.99 -16.30 15.69
C GLY A 1042 25.14 -15.13 15.17
N LEU A 1043 25.52 -13.88 15.44
CA LEU A 1043 24.81 -12.70 14.93
C LEU A 1043 25.34 -12.31 13.54
N ALA A 1044 24.79 -12.92 12.49
CA ALA A 1044 25.24 -12.65 11.12
C ALA A 1044 24.71 -11.34 10.52
N ALA A 1045 23.59 -10.83 11.04
CA ALA A 1045 22.92 -9.62 10.56
C ALA A 1045 22.34 -8.84 11.76
N PRO A 1046 23.14 -7.99 12.43
CA PRO A 1046 22.64 -7.12 13.49
C PRO A 1046 21.62 -6.13 12.91
N GLU A 1047 20.60 -5.80 13.70
CA GLU A 1047 19.71 -4.68 13.40
C GLU A 1047 20.53 -3.38 13.38
N MET A 1048 20.16 -2.41 12.57
CA MET A 1048 20.86 -1.13 12.41
C MET A 1048 19.79 -0.06 12.45
N LEU A 1049 19.91 0.78 13.46
CA LEU A 1049 18.91 1.76 13.80
C LEU A 1049 19.29 3.09 13.14
N ALA A 1050 18.28 3.81 12.65
CA ALA A 1050 18.48 5.09 11.99
C ALA A 1050 19.18 6.09 12.92
N ASP A 1051 19.96 7.01 12.36
CA ASP A 1051 20.60 8.08 13.14
C ASP A 1051 19.58 8.95 13.89
N SER A 1052 18.33 9.01 13.44
CA SER A 1052 17.24 9.71 14.13
C SER A 1052 16.67 8.94 15.32
N HIS A 1053 17.07 7.68 15.54
CA HIS A 1053 16.71 6.93 16.73
C HIS A 1053 17.33 7.63 17.94
N VAL A 1054 16.52 7.89 18.96
CA VAL A 1054 16.91 8.59 20.17
C VAL A 1054 16.57 7.70 21.34
N SER A 1055 17.58 7.25 22.07
CA SER A 1055 17.39 6.52 23.32
C SER A 1055 17.33 7.49 24.50
N ASN A 1056 16.89 7.00 25.66
CA ASN A 1056 16.79 7.83 26.85
C ASN A 1056 18.15 8.48 27.19
N PRO A 1057 18.17 9.76 27.60
CA PRO A 1057 19.41 10.41 28.01
C PRO A 1057 20.02 9.70 29.22
N LEU A 1058 21.35 9.65 29.27
CA LEU A 1058 22.06 9.14 30.44
C LEU A 1058 21.76 10.04 31.65
N PRO A 1059 21.39 9.46 32.81
CA PRO A 1059 21.14 10.22 34.03
C PRO A 1059 22.43 10.85 34.58
N GLU A 1060 22.28 11.87 35.44
CA GLU A 1060 23.41 12.65 35.97
C GLU A 1060 24.45 11.78 36.70
N ASN A 1061 24.02 10.77 37.45
CA ASN A 1061 24.93 9.82 38.10
C ASN A 1061 25.74 8.97 37.11
N ALA A 1062 25.18 8.59 35.95
CA ALA A 1062 25.91 7.93 34.88
C ALA A 1062 26.95 8.88 34.25
N LEU A 1063 26.59 10.15 34.06
CA LEU A 1063 27.50 11.19 33.57
C LEU A 1063 28.66 11.45 34.54
N THR A 1064 28.39 11.52 35.84
CA THR A 1064 29.41 11.63 36.89
C THR A 1064 30.33 10.42 36.89
N LEU A 1065 29.78 9.21 36.75
CA LEU A 1065 30.57 7.98 36.68
C LEU A 1065 31.53 7.96 35.47
N ILE A 1066 31.09 8.48 34.33
CA ILE A 1066 31.94 8.64 33.13
C ILE A 1066 33.07 9.64 33.37
N GLN A 1067 32.81 10.72 34.09
CA GLN A 1067 33.81 11.76 34.42
C GLN A 1067 34.84 11.26 35.44
N ASP A 1068 34.39 10.54 36.47
CA ASP A 1068 35.23 9.97 37.54
C ASP A 1068 36.17 8.86 37.05
N ALA A 1069 35.95 8.31 35.86
CA ALA A 1069 36.82 7.29 35.28
C ALA A 1069 38.21 7.82 34.84
N HIS A 1070 38.47 9.14 34.95
CA HIS A 1070 39.78 9.80 34.79
C HIS A 1070 40.65 9.30 33.60
N GLY A 1071 40.02 9.03 32.45
CA GLY A 1071 40.71 8.56 31.23
C GLY A 1071 40.80 7.04 31.06
N GLY A 1072 40.34 6.26 32.05
CA GLY A 1072 40.08 4.82 31.91
C GLY A 1072 38.80 4.53 31.11
N LEU A 1073 38.70 3.32 30.57
CA LEU A 1073 37.56 2.91 29.74
C LEU A 1073 36.32 2.65 30.60
N VAL A 1074 35.18 3.12 30.11
CA VAL A 1074 33.84 2.87 30.66
C VAL A 1074 33.05 2.06 29.64
N LEU A 1075 32.41 0.98 30.06
CA LEU A 1075 31.52 0.19 29.19
C LEU A 1075 30.10 0.69 29.36
N ASN A 1076 29.44 1.06 28.27
CA ASN A 1076 28.02 1.33 28.25
C ASN A 1076 27.34 0.24 27.41
N LEU A 1077 26.48 -0.54 28.05
CA LEU A 1077 25.95 -1.79 27.50
C LEU A 1077 24.45 -1.64 27.27
N SER A 1078 23.99 -1.96 26.06
CA SER A 1078 22.57 -1.90 25.67
C SER A 1078 21.94 -0.52 25.89
N ALA A 1079 22.70 0.53 25.63
CA ALA A 1079 22.33 1.93 25.80
C ALA A 1079 21.59 2.53 24.59
N GLY A 1080 21.65 1.85 23.45
CA GLY A 1080 21.01 2.31 22.21
C GLY A 1080 21.73 3.51 21.58
N ALA A 1081 20.96 4.50 21.11
CA ALA A 1081 21.47 5.74 20.51
C ALA A 1081 21.61 6.85 21.56
N THR A 1082 22.67 6.77 22.38
CA THR A 1082 23.02 7.83 23.35
C THR A 1082 23.18 9.18 22.66
N HIS A 1083 22.61 10.24 23.26
CA HIS A 1083 22.62 11.60 22.69
C HIS A 1083 24.01 12.24 22.55
N LYS A 1084 24.96 11.80 23.37
CA LYS A 1084 26.30 12.38 23.47
C LYS A 1084 27.34 11.26 23.41
N ARG A 1085 28.29 11.39 22.49
CA ARG A 1085 29.46 10.50 22.40
C ARG A 1085 30.53 10.94 23.40
N PHE A 1086 31.10 9.97 24.11
CA PHE A 1086 32.26 10.18 24.99
C PHE A 1086 33.47 9.43 24.42
N GLU A 1087 34.67 9.97 24.64
CA GLU A 1087 35.91 9.39 24.09
C GLU A 1087 36.35 8.14 24.85
N ASN A 1088 36.10 8.10 26.16
CA ASN A 1088 36.47 7.00 27.05
C ASN A 1088 35.33 5.99 27.29
N VAL A 1089 34.17 6.17 26.65
CA VAL A 1089 33.04 5.23 26.74
C VAL A 1089 33.06 4.31 25.52
N VAL A 1090 32.88 3.01 25.77
CA VAL A 1090 32.74 1.96 24.77
C VAL A 1090 31.28 1.53 24.75
N GLU A 1091 30.61 1.77 23.62
CA GLU A 1091 29.20 1.40 23.43
C GLU A 1091 29.12 -0.03 22.85
N ALA A 1092 28.59 -0.97 23.64
CA ALA A 1092 28.47 -2.38 23.28
C ALA A 1092 27.00 -2.81 23.16
N GLU A 1093 26.63 -3.35 22.00
CA GLU A 1093 25.22 -3.52 21.62
C GLU A 1093 24.95 -4.85 20.88
N ALA A 1094 23.70 -5.32 20.90
CA ALA A 1094 23.24 -6.39 20.02
C ALA A 1094 22.79 -5.87 18.63
N ALA A 1095 22.69 -4.55 18.47
CA ALA A 1095 22.31 -3.83 17.25
C ALA A 1095 23.24 -2.64 17.00
N VAL A 1096 23.23 -2.08 15.79
CA VAL A 1096 24.09 -0.96 15.40
C VAL A 1096 23.30 0.34 15.50
N PHE A 1097 23.64 1.14 16.50
CA PHE A 1097 23.19 2.52 16.68
C PHE A 1097 24.28 3.52 16.26
N ARG A 1098 23.93 4.81 16.21
CA ARG A 1098 24.83 5.91 15.84
C ARG A 1098 26.21 5.84 16.53
N HIS A 1099 26.24 5.52 17.82
CA HIS A 1099 27.46 5.52 18.63
C HIS A 1099 28.02 4.15 18.98
N THR A 1100 27.44 3.06 18.49
CA THR A 1100 27.94 1.69 18.73
C THR A 1100 29.42 1.59 18.36
N ASP A 1101 30.24 1.05 19.25
CA ASP A 1101 31.64 0.78 19.01
C ASP A 1101 31.88 -0.71 18.70
N ILE A 1102 31.09 -1.59 19.31
CA ILE A 1102 31.22 -3.05 19.17
C ILE A 1102 29.85 -3.76 19.28
N LEU A 1103 29.67 -4.80 18.48
CA LEU A 1103 28.54 -5.71 18.66
C LEU A 1103 28.96 -6.88 19.56
N ALA A 1104 28.22 -7.09 20.65
CA ALA A 1104 28.60 -8.02 21.71
C ALA A 1104 27.38 -8.67 22.37
N ASP A 1105 27.51 -9.94 22.74
CA ASP A 1105 26.55 -10.62 23.62
C ASP A 1105 26.87 -10.29 25.08
N ALA A 1106 25.93 -9.68 25.79
CA ALA A 1106 26.06 -9.34 27.21
C ALA A 1106 26.34 -10.57 28.10
N HIS A 1107 25.91 -11.78 27.68
CA HIS A 1107 26.14 -13.02 28.43
C HIS A 1107 27.57 -13.56 28.26
N ASN A 1108 28.33 -13.01 27.31
CA ASN A 1108 29.69 -13.41 27.01
C ASN A 1108 30.49 -12.24 26.40
N LEU A 1109 30.86 -11.29 27.25
CA LEU A 1109 31.45 -10.03 26.82
C LEU A 1109 32.83 -10.25 26.17
N PRO A 1110 33.08 -9.70 24.98
CA PRO A 1110 34.30 -9.92 24.21
C PRO A 1110 35.48 -9.05 24.68
N PHE A 1111 35.59 -8.83 25.98
CA PHE A 1111 36.64 -8.02 26.60
C PHE A 1111 37.53 -8.85 27.51
N VAL A 1112 38.79 -8.47 27.63
CA VAL A 1112 39.73 -9.03 28.61
C VAL A 1112 39.27 -8.71 30.04
N ASP A 1113 39.76 -9.48 31.01
CA ASP A 1113 39.43 -9.26 32.42
C ASP A 1113 40.02 -7.92 32.90
N ASN A 1114 39.31 -7.23 33.80
CA ASN A 1114 39.75 -5.93 34.34
C ASN A 1114 39.97 -4.82 33.28
N ALA A 1115 39.21 -4.84 32.18
CA ALA A 1115 39.32 -3.87 31.11
C ALA A 1115 38.77 -2.48 31.50
N PHE A 1116 37.69 -2.40 32.29
CA PHE A 1116 36.92 -1.18 32.52
C PHE A 1116 36.97 -0.67 33.96
N GLU A 1117 36.98 0.66 34.11
CA GLU A 1117 36.84 1.36 35.40
C GLU A 1117 35.37 1.41 35.85
N ALA A 1118 34.44 1.46 34.90
CA ALA A 1118 33.02 1.46 35.20
C ALA A 1118 32.19 0.77 34.10
N VAL A 1119 31.00 0.28 34.48
CA VAL A 1119 29.98 -0.24 33.57
C VAL A 1119 28.65 0.45 33.82
N ILE A 1120 27.96 0.85 32.76
CA ILE A 1120 26.62 1.45 32.75
C ILE A 1120 25.68 0.56 31.94
N VAL A 1121 24.52 0.22 32.50
CA VAL A 1121 23.49 -0.59 31.81
C VAL A 1121 22.11 -0.02 32.09
N MET A 1122 21.49 0.64 31.11
CA MET A 1122 20.20 1.32 31.31
C MET A 1122 19.05 0.51 30.69
N ASN A 1123 18.06 0.12 31.50
CA ASN A 1123 16.80 -0.49 31.07
C ASN A 1123 16.96 -1.73 30.15
N ALA A 1124 17.91 -2.62 30.48
CA ALA A 1124 18.22 -3.77 29.63
C ALA A 1124 18.16 -5.13 30.36
N PHE A 1125 18.18 -5.12 31.69
CA PHE A 1125 18.26 -6.34 32.50
C PHE A 1125 16.99 -7.19 32.43
N GLU A 1126 15.85 -6.53 32.23
CA GLU A 1126 14.56 -7.13 31.89
C GLU A 1126 14.59 -7.91 30.58
N HIS A 1127 15.54 -7.60 29.68
CA HIS A 1127 15.67 -8.19 28.36
C HIS A 1127 16.78 -9.24 28.21
N TYR A 1128 17.59 -9.44 29.24
CA TYR A 1128 18.60 -10.50 29.24
C TYR A 1128 17.99 -11.84 29.66
N ARG A 1129 18.32 -12.91 28.94
CA ARG A 1129 17.80 -14.26 29.22
C ARG A 1129 18.36 -14.87 30.50
N ASP A 1130 19.59 -14.52 30.85
CA ASP A 1130 20.24 -14.92 32.11
C ASP A 1130 20.96 -13.71 32.72
N PRO A 1131 20.25 -12.90 33.52
CA PRO A 1131 20.83 -11.73 34.17
C PRO A 1131 22.01 -12.06 35.08
N LYS A 1132 22.01 -13.22 35.75
CA LYS A 1132 23.10 -13.61 36.65
C LYS A 1132 24.39 -13.87 35.85
N ARG A 1133 24.28 -14.50 34.68
CA ARG A 1133 25.41 -14.67 33.77
C ARG A 1133 25.97 -13.33 33.28
N VAL A 1134 25.11 -12.36 32.96
CA VAL A 1134 25.55 -11.01 32.59
C VAL A 1134 26.31 -10.35 33.75
N VAL A 1135 25.81 -10.42 34.99
CA VAL A 1135 26.50 -9.87 36.17
C VAL A 1135 27.88 -10.49 36.38
N GLN A 1136 28.04 -11.80 36.15
CA GLN A 1136 29.36 -12.45 36.20
C GLN A 1136 30.34 -11.89 35.16
N GLU A 1137 29.86 -11.59 33.96
CA GLU A 1137 30.67 -10.94 32.94
C GLU A 1137 31.00 -9.49 33.31
N LEU A 1138 30.06 -8.74 33.91
CA LEU A 1138 30.32 -7.40 34.44
C LEU A 1138 31.42 -7.42 35.50
N LEU A 1139 31.34 -8.36 36.46
CA LEU A 1139 32.34 -8.54 37.51
C LEU A 1139 33.72 -8.86 36.92
N ARG A 1140 33.76 -9.68 35.86
CA ARG A 1140 34.99 -10.09 35.19
C ARG A 1140 35.67 -8.94 34.44
N VAL A 1141 34.91 -8.12 33.73
CA VAL A 1141 35.46 -7.04 32.89
C VAL A 1141 35.78 -5.77 33.69
N LEU A 1142 35.20 -5.60 34.88
CA LEU A 1142 35.53 -4.53 35.80
C LEU A 1142 36.88 -4.76 36.49
N ARG A 1143 37.64 -3.67 36.67
CA ARG A 1143 38.85 -3.67 37.50
C ARG A 1143 38.50 -3.85 38.97
N PRO A 1144 39.44 -4.28 39.84
CA PRO A 1144 39.24 -4.24 41.28
C PRO A 1144 38.92 -2.81 41.72
N GLY A 1145 37.77 -2.61 42.39
CA GLY A 1145 37.27 -1.28 42.77
C GLY A 1145 36.48 -0.54 41.69
N GLY A 1146 36.32 -1.12 40.51
CA GLY A 1146 35.47 -0.59 39.44
C GLY A 1146 34.00 -0.61 39.81
N LYS A 1147 33.22 0.31 39.24
CA LYS A 1147 31.83 0.58 39.64
C LYS A 1147 30.84 0.16 38.56
N VAL A 1148 29.67 -0.34 38.95
CA VAL A 1148 28.57 -0.67 38.05
C VAL A 1148 27.33 0.16 38.39
N LEU A 1149 26.67 0.70 37.37
CA LEU A 1149 25.40 1.41 37.50
C LEU A 1149 24.38 0.78 36.57
N ILE A 1150 23.23 0.35 37.12
CA ILE A 1150 22.16 -0.25 36.33
C ILE A 1150 20.79 0.36 36.63
N HIS A 1151 19.93 0.35 35.63
CA HIS A 1151 18.50 0.61 35.73
C HIS A 1151 17.73 -0.58 35.15
N THR A 1152 16.64 -1.01 35.80
CA THR A 1152 15.81 -2.14 35.32
C THR A 1152 14.36 -2.04 35.80
N ALA A 1153 13.45 -2.61 35.01
CA ALA A 1153 12.01 -2.58 35.25
C ALA A 1153 11.57 -3.36 36.51
N PHE A 1154 10.67 -2.77 37.31
CA PHE A 1154 9.90 -3.46 38.37
C PHE A 1154 8.40 -3.49 38.07
N LEU A 1155 7.75 -2.33 37.94
CA LEU A 1155 6.32 -2.22 37.62
C LEU A 1155 6.16 -1.40 36.33
N GLN A 1156 6.17 -2.10 35.20
CA GLN A 1156 5.98 -1.56 33.85
C GLN A 1156 5.15 -2.52 32.99
N PRO A 1157 4.38 -2.01 32.01
CA PRO A 1157 3.70 -2.84 31.01
C PRO A 1157 4.68 -3.78 30.28
N LEU A 1158 4.18 -4.93 29.80
CA LEU A 1158 4.95 -5.79 28.88
C LEU A 1158 5.09 -5.05 27.55
N HIS A 1159 6.32 -4.67 27.17
CA HIS A 1159 6.54 -3.70 26.08
C HIS A 1159 7.43 -4.18 24.93
N GLU A 1160 8.10 -5.33 25.04
CA GLU A 1160 8.93 -5.88 23.96
C GLU A 1160 8.85 -7.42 23.88
N ALA A 1161 7.87 -7.93 23.13
CA ALA A 1161 7.72 -9.36 22.88
C ALA A 1161 8.66 -9.82 21.73
N PRO A 1162 9.40 -10.95 21.86
CA PRO A 1162 9.38 -11.94 22.94
C PRO A 1162 10.50 -11.77 23.99
N CYS A 1163 11.15 -10.61 24.04
CA CYS A 1163 12.43 -10.41 24.75
C CYS A 1163 12.31 -9.70 26.10
N HIS A 1164 11.12 -9.49 26.67
CA HIS A 1164 10.96 -8.98 28.05
C HIS A 1164 10.77 -10.16 29.02
N PHE A 1165 11.86 -10.62 29.62
CA PHE A 1165 11.92 -11.83 30.45
C PHE A 1165 11.64 -11.57 31.93
N TYR A 1166 12.06 -10.42 32.47
CA TYR A 1166 12.05 -10.17 33.90
C TYR A 1166 11.49 -8.78 34.25
N ASN A 1167 10.71 -8.73 35.32
CA ASN A 1167 10.51 -7.53 36.13
C ASN A 1167 11.12 -7.80 37.50
N CYS A 1168 12.07 -6.96 37.92
CA CYS A 1168 12.94 -7.24 39.04
C CYS A 1168 12.54 -6.45 40.29
N THR A 1169 12.37 -7.15 41.40
CA THR A 1169 12.21 -6.52 42.72
C THR A 1169 13.58 -6.13 43.28
N ARG A 1170 13.59 -5.29 44.33
CA ARG A 1170 14.83 -4.98 45.09
C ARG A 1170 15.62 -6.24 45.47
N TYR A 1171 14.94 -7.27 45.97
CA TYR A 1171 15.58 -8.51 46.41
C TYR A 1171 16.12 -9.36 45.25
N GLY A 1172 15.46 -9.32 44.09
CA GLY A 1172 15.98 -9.95 42.87
C GLY A 1172 17.28 -9.29 42.42
N LEU A 1173 17.35 -7.97 42.52
CA LEU A 1173 18.54 -7.20 42.16
C LEU A 1173 19.70 -7.48 43.12
N GLU A 1174 19.44 -7.43 44.43
CA GLU A 1174 20.41 -7.80 45.47
C GLU A 1174 20.91 -9.25 45.27
N LYS A 1175 20.05 -10.15 44.79
CA LYS A 1175 20.44 -11.54 44.51
C LYS A 1175 21.29 -11.70 43.25
N TRP A 1176 21.03 -10.93 42.20
CA TRP A 1176 21.88 -10.94 41.00
C TRP A 1176 23.26 -10.36 41.27
N PHE A 1177 23.34 -9.29 42.07
CA PHE A 1177 24.57 -8.58 42.41
C PHE A 1177 25.16 -8.98 43.78
N GLU A 1178 24.89 -10.21 44.24
CA GLU A 1178 25.34 -10.68 45.56
C GLU A 1178 26.87 -10.70 45.73
N ASP A 1179 27.60 -10.75 44.61
CA ASP A 1179 29.07 -10.71 44.56
C ASP A 1179 29.65 -9.28 44.48
N PHE A 1180 28.79 -8.24 44.47
CA PHE A 1180 29.19 -6.82 44.46
C PHE A 1180 28.97 -6.16 45.83
N GLU A 1181 29.85 -5.22 46.20
CA GLU A 1181 29.56 -4.29 47.30
C GLU A 1181 28.51 -3.26 46.84
N THR A 1182 27.38 -3.20 47.55
CA THR A 1182 26.30 -2.25 47.22
C THR A 1182 26.63 -0.86 47.75
N LEU A 1183 26.96 0.07 46.84
CA LEU A 1183 27.26 1.47 47.18
C LEU A 1183 25.98 2.31 47.39
N ALA A 1184 24.95 2.07 46.58
CA ALA A 1184 23.65 2.73 46.69
C ALA A 1184 22.57 1.90 45.99
N LEU A 1185 21.38 1.81 46.59
CA LEU A 1185 20.20 1.16 46.01
C LEU A 1185 18.95 1.97 46.37
N HIS A 1186 18.44 2.71 45.39
CA HIS A 1186 17.32 3.64 45.54
C HIS A 1186 16.47 3.66 44.26
N VAL A 1187 15.33 4.36 44.30
CA VAL A 1187 14.45 4.55 43.13
C VAL A 1187 14.90 5.82 42.39
N PRO A 1188 15.38 5.72 41.13
CA PRO A 1188 15.74 6.89 40.34
C PRO A 1188 14.49 7.57 39.75
N ASP A 1189 14.62 8.82 39.30
CA ASP A 1189 13.50 9.65 38.84
C ASP A 1189 12.70 9.03 37.69
N ASN A 1190 13.37 8.36 36.74
CA ASN A 1190 12.75 7.68 35.61
C ASN A 1190 12.03 6.37 35.97
N PHE A 1191 12.10 5.94 37.24
CA PHE A 1191 11.36 4.81 37.81
C PHE A 1191 10.55 5.22 39.04
N HIS A 1192 10.31 6.53 39.23
CA HIS A 1192 9.48 7.03 40.33
C HIS A 1192 8.07 6.40 40.25
N PRO A 1193 7.40 6.08 41.38
CA PRO A 1193 6.09 5.42 41.35
C PRO A 1193 5.04 6.15 40.50
N GLY A 1194 5.13 7.47 40.40
CA GLY A 1194 4.27 8.28 39.51
C GLY A 1194 4.42 7.92 38.03
N TYR A 1195 5.63 7.57 37.57
CA TYR A 1195 5.89 7.15 36.20
C TYR A 1195 5.25 5.79 35.89
N SER A 1196 5.37 4.81 36.80
CA SER A 1196 4.71 3.51 36.68
C SER A 1196 3.19 3.64 36.62
N ILE A 1197 2.59 4.47 37.48
CA ILE A 1197 1.14 4.73 37.47
C ILE A 1197 0.72 5.40 36.16
N ALA A 1198 1.47 6.41 35.71
CA ALA A 1198 1.17 7.13 34.48
C ALA A 1198 1.23 6.21 33.25
N TRP A 1199 2.27 5.38 33.14
CA TRP A 1199 2.44 4.46 32.02
C TRP A 1199 1.36 3.37 32.00
N LEU A 1200 1.08 2.73 33.14
CA LEU A 1200 0.00 1.74 33.23
C LEU A 1200 -1.37 2.35 32.91
N ALA A 1201 -1.64 3.57 33.38
CA ALA A 1201 -2.88 4.27 33.05
C ALA A 1201 -2.97 4.62 31.55
N ALA A 1202 -1.87 5.05 30.93
CA ALA A 1202 -1.82 5.36 29.50
C ALA A 1202 -2.06 4.11 28.62
N GLU A 1203 -1.46 2.96 28.98
CA GLU A 1203 -1.70 1.70 28.27
C GLU A 1203 -3.13 1.20 28.45
N CYS A 1204 -3.69 1.32 29.66
CA CYS A 1204 -5.10 1.02 29.91
C CYS A 1204 -6.04 1.89 29.07
N GLU A 1205 -5.79 3.22 29.02
CA GLU A 1205 -6.57 4.14 28.17
C GLU A 1205 -6.47 3.72 26.69
N SER A 1206 -5.25 3.46 26.22
CA SER A 1206 -4.97 3.05 24.84
C SER A 1206 -5.65 1.72 24.48
N ALA A 1207 -5.60 0.73 25.38
CA ALA A 1207 -6.22 -0.57 25.18
C ALA A 1207 -7.75 -0.46 25.14
N LEU A 1208 -8.36 0.31 26.05
CA LEU A 1208 -9.80 0.57 26.05
C LEU A 1208 -10.25 1.30 24.79
N ARG A 1209 -9.47 2.30 24.34
CA ARG A 1209 -9.81 3.08 23.13
C ARG A 1209 -9.77 2.24 21.87
N ARG A 1210 -8.77 1.35 21.73
CA ARG A 1210 -8.61 0.48 20.57
C ARG A 1210 -9.60 -0.68 20.53
N ASN A 1211 -9.95 -1.25 21.68
CA ASN A 1211 -10.63 -2.54 21.73
C ASN A 1211 -12.05 -2.49 22.32
N VAL A 1212 -12.44 -1.40 22.99
CA VAL A 1212 -13.78 -1.23 23.58
C VAL A 1212 -14.50 -0.04 22.95
N SER A 1213 -14.14 1.18 23.32
CA SER A 1213 -14.66 2.41 22.69
C SER A 1213 -13.89 3.65 23.15
N ALA A 1214 -13.95 4.73 22.35
CA ALA A 1214 -13.43 6.03 22.75
C ALA A 1214 -14.13 6.60 23.99
N ALA A 1215 -15.45 6.41 24.10
CA ALA A 1215 -16.24 6.90 25.24
C ALA A 1215 -15.82 6.25 26.57
N THR A 1216 -15.58 4.92 26.56
CA THR A 1216 -15.11 4.18 27.73
C THR A 1216 -13.69 4.58 28.13
N ALA A 1217 -12.81 4.85 27.15
CA ALA A 1217 -11.46 5.34 27.42
C ALA A 1217 -11.49 6.77 28.02
N ASP A 1218 -12.36 7.64 27.52
CA ASP A 1218 -12.56 8.99 28.05
C ASP A 1218 -13.17 8.95 29.46
N GLU A 1219 -14.08 8.02 29.72
CA GLU A 1219 -14.62 7.77 31.07
C GLU A 1219 -13.52 7.30 32.03
N PHE A 1220 -12.69 6.34 31.61
CA PHE A 1220 -11.54 5.87 32.39
C PHE A 1220 -10.57 7.02 32.71
N LYS A 1221 -10.28 7.89 31.74
CA LYS A 1221 -9.40 9.05 31.90
C LYS A 1221 -9.93 10.07 32.90
N ASN A 1222 -11.25 10.23 32.98
CA ASN A 1222 -11.91 11.15 33.91
C ASN A 1222 -12.25 10.50 35.26
N LEU A 1223 -11.92 9.22 35.44
CA LEU A 1223 -12.29 8.48 36.63
C LEU A 1223 -11.49 8.97 37.85
N PRO A 1224 -12.16 9.32 38.96
CA PRO A 1224 -11.43 9.72 40.15
C PRO A 1224 -10.72 8.50 40.78
N MET A 1225 -9.47 8.68 41.19
CA MET A 1225 -8.59 7.60 41.66
C MET A 1225 -9.21 6.72 42.77
N HIS A 1226 -10.07 7.29 43.63
CA HIS A 1226 -10.76 6.52 44.67
C HIS A 1226 -11.67 5.41 44.10
N ARG A 1227 -12.19 5.57 42.88
CA ARG A 1227 -12.99 4.54 42.17
C ARG A 1227 -12.11 3.38 41.70
N VAL A 1228 -10.89 3.67 41.23
CA VAL A 1228 -9.90 2.64 40.89
C VAL A 1228 -9.49 1.84 42.14
N ILE A 1229 -9.25 2.53 43.26
CA ILE A 1229 -8.92 1.89 44.54
C ILE A 1229 -10.06 0.99 45.03
N ALA A 1230 -11.32 1.37 44.80
CA ALA A 1230 -12.48 0.57 45.18
C ALA A 1230 -12.50 -0.81 44.49
N PHE A 1231 -11.91 -0.96 43.30
CA PHE A 1231 -11.75 -2.26 42.66
C PHE A 1231 -10.85 -3.22 43.44
N TRP A 1232 -9.92 -2.73 44.25
CA TRP A 1232 -9.10 -3.58 45.12
C TRP A 1232 -9.82 -3.96 46.43
N CYS A 1233 -10.66 -3.08 46.95
CA CYS A 1233 -11.29 -3.22 48.27
C CYS A 1233 -12.70 -3.84 48.26
N GLY A 1234 -13.38 -3.94 47.11
CA GLY A 1234 -14.75 -4.51 47.00
C GLY A 1234 -14.82 -6.04 46.98
N ASP A 1235 -15.98 -6.63 47.31
CA ASP A 1235 -16.22 -8.08 47.16
C ASP A 1235 -16.19 -8.48 45.68
N VAL A 1236 -15.58 -9.63 45.34
CA VAL A 1236 -15.50 -10.18 43.98
C VAL A 1236 -16.86 -10.19 43.27
N LYS A 1237 -17.95 -10.46 44.01
CA LYS A 1237 -19.32 -10.45 43.45
C LYS A 1237 -19.81 -9.07 43.01
N THR A 1238 -19.30 -8.01 43.63
CA THR A 1238 -19.65 -6.62 43.29
C THR A 1238 -18.79 -6.05 42.16
N ARG A 1239 -17.59 -6.61 41.93
CA ARG A 1239 -16.69 -6.21 40.83
C ARG A 1239 -17.21 -6.68 39.47
N SER A 1240 -17.75 -7.89 39.40
CA SER A 1240 -18.31 -8.47 38.16
C SER A 1240 -19.54 -7.72 37.62
N THR A 1241 -20.11 -6.80 38.38
CA THR A 1241 -21.25 -5.96 37.97
C THR A 1241 -20.87 -4.52 37.66
N ASP A 1242 -19.59 -4.13 37.82
CA ASP A 1242 -19.11 -2.80 37.48
C ASP A 1242 -18.75 -2.73 35.98
N GLU A 1243 -19.22 -1.68 35.31
CA GLU A 1243 -19.12 -1.55 33.85
C GLU A 1243 -17.68 -1.37 33.38
N LEU A 1244 -16.85 -0.65 34.15
CA LEU A 1244 -15.44 -0.46 33.81
C LEU A 1244 -14.63 -1.73 34.07
N TRP A 1245 -14.91 -2.44 35.16
CA TRP A 1245 -14.32 -3.76 35.40
C TRP A 1245 -14.64 -4.73 34.24
N SER A 1246 -15.89 -4.74 33.79
CA SER A 1246 -16.36 -5.56 32.67
C SER A 1246 -15.67 -5.18 31.36
N ALA A 1247 -15.48 -3.88 31.09
CA ALA A 1247 -14.77 -3.38 29.91
C ALA A 1247 -13.30 -3.82 29.88
N LEU A 1248 -12.59 -3.73 31.02
CA LEU A 1248 -11.21 -4.20 31.14
C LEU A 1248 -11.11 -5.73 31.00
N ALA A 1249 -12.07 -6.48 31.53
CA ALA A 1249 -12.13 -7.94 31.42
C ALA A 1249 -12.46 -8.44 30.00
N GLN A 1250 -13.06 -7.60 29.15
CA GLN A 1250 -13.41 -7.91 27.76
C GLN A 1250 -12.30 -7.58 26.76
N LEU A 1251 -11.21 -6.94 27.20
CA LEU A 1251 -10.08 -6.68 26.33
C LEU A 1251 -9.56 -7.98 25.70
N PRO A 1252 -9.07 -7.97 24.44
CA PRO A 1252 -8.43 -9.13 23.85
C PRO A 1252 -7.27 -9.61 24.72
N GLN A 1253 -7.02 -10.92 24.75
CA GLN A 1253 -6.00 -11.52 25.62
C GLN A 1253 -4.64 -10.81 25.47
N ALA A 1254 -4.16 -10.56 24.24
CA ALA A 1254 -2.91 -9.84 24.00
C ALA A 1254 -2.87 -8.42 24.60
N ALA A 1255 -4.02 -7.72 24.66
CA ALA A 1255 -4.10 -6.40 25.30
C ALA A 1255 -4.09 -6.54 26.83
N GLN A 1256 -4.77 -7.55 27.39
CA GLN A 1256 -4.71 -7.86 28.83
C GLN A 1256 -3.28 -8.22 29.26
N GLU A 1257 -2.55 -9.00 28.47
CA GLU A 1257 -1.17 -9.41 28.75
C GLU A 1257 -0.22 -8.21 28.90
N SER A 1258 -0.46 -7.12 28.16
CA SER A 1258 0.38 -5.90 28.23
C SER A 1258 0.24 -5.09 29.53
N ILE A 1259 -0.92 -5.16 30.18
CA ILE A 1259 -1.26 -4.40 31.41
C ILE A 1259 -1.52 -5.30 32.62
N ALA A 1260 -1.20 -6.60 32.51
CA ALA A 1260 -1.43 -7.58 33.55
C ALA A 1260 -0.51 -7.36 34.76
N ALA A 1261 -1.03 -7.65 35.95
CA ALA A 1261 -0.21 -7.71 37.16
C ALA A 1261 0.58 -9.03 37.30
N GLY A 1262 0.26 -10.04 36.48
CA GLY A 1262 0.90 -11.36 36.49
C GLY A 1262 0.22 -12.36 35.55
N PHE A 1263 0.82 -13.54 35.42
CA PHE A 1263 0.36 -14.61 34.55
C PHE A 1263 0.15 -15.91 35.36
N GLU A 1264 -0.90 -16.67 35.03
CA GLU A 1264 -1.10 -18.02 35.55
C GLU A 1264 -0.53 -19.04 34.56
N TYR A 1265 0.33 -19.94 35.03
CA TYR A 1265 0.83 -21.06 34.24
C TYR A 1265 0.31 -22.38 34.81
N PHE A 1266 -0.57 -23.05 34.06
CA PHE A 1266 -1.05 -24.39 34.37
C PHE A 1266 -0.34 -25.43 33.49
N GLY A 1267 0.74 -26.00 34.02
CA GLY A 1267 1.55 -26.99 33.32
C GLY A 1267 1.31 -28.40 33.83
N ARG A 1268 1.24 -29.37 32.91
CA ARG A 1268 1.39 -30.79 33.21
C ARG A 1268 2.83 -31.19 32.92
N LYS A 1269 3.49 -31.93 33.83
CA LYS A 1269 4.76 -32.60 33.52
C LYS A 1269 4.58 -33.48 32.27
N PRO A 1270 5.42 -33.36 31.23
CA PRO A 1270 5.34 -34.23 30.06
C PRO A 1270 5.27 -35.70 30.46
N LEU A 1271 4.39 -36.46 29.81
CA LEU A 1271 4.41 -37.92 29.90
C LEU A 1271 5.56 -38.36 28.99
N SER A 1272 6.73 -38.60 29.59
CA SER A 1272 8.07 -38.71 28.99
C SER A 1272 8.70 -37.40 28.53
#